data_AF-A0A3Q1EAM1-F1
#
_entry.id   AF-A0A3Q1EAM1-F1
#
_cell.length_a   1.000
_cell.length_b   1.000
_cell.length_c   1.000
_cell.angle_alpha   90.00
_cell.angle_beta   90.00
_cell.angle_gamma   90.00
#
_symmetry.space_group_name_H-M   'P 1'
#
loop_
_entity.id
_entity.type
_entity.pdbx_description
1 polymer ?
#
loop_
_entity_poly.entity_id
_entity_poly.type
_entity_poly.pdbx_seq_one_letter_code
_entity_poly.pdbx_strand_id
1 'polypeptide(L)'
;MEWPGDFPDDHAFVDLLVPGAGSDLDFEQLLKDTEEKLNLNASSIEQQLKELQAKMGDSRTGDRPPSPTECLQWFNVRMQSRFKPASPGHQELMNFFRALQEYLRSEEEMKEEVTLQLLVNLSAQCGVCFPYTLSSSCTSSSSLNPLLTASSIHLVHTVKDDSSLEIQVAWDDVRLQLRRYLMDRLSSRSPEHPGPRQIFTLSMLDRAHCLQQLFFLYPECEVLTHYQALRCQFVQSVLHSALSSCPGGETGFDRLAISFSSVVPVLTQALTEELQVLPRLAEPHTVLGFVNAAYLSTVAQELASLMEKECDTAQRDNTALSSKIKKYSAKTRATVAPMELPMKSRSFSLTSHQLRALTQLACTLLRFESDVRELVTNMTFINCTGDSPCVKGILKKNKEDSDTTKDGKKPGTVHTPEAQVLEFNWRSAFKGLAPHMEHCVKVVLDDVCAKNLQQEEALRSSGHTSVTLSPISGQSTNAASNTHLKEDSFYTYSERDTPRMVAKFCGAIMTELDALLPLAAACRDSSLLGVRSSFVEACGRAAFAMLARLQERALEVPSSAPLKNLPALLSTCIYVHQRLEHYNARLKDSNTTAAKVPLTLLPIQKCQETVEALRDQLTGYCTQVCSTCILQDAESHHWADPKPFYEGERCSFSLQMWFYFLCGLRSDLWAVLPEDLAKELLGQVLSETLQLLVRRYARARASYKRHLQIRCDITAVLLYVDHLMWSVCDSPEALVRSNPTSAITIIGGGSDWPYVIHGLCDQLLTVLIIVTAPVSLLYRTFMIDATKDSTPRQPKSPAVHWLNAINPDLFTEQTIRDGLVGQAALACQLRLLTSDPGHNPKLLLRMLLYRDCHLPRILLENSYFCQESSLEVSTENCKAGDDFIVALFNLFSCLNNVPKALTQAVQPYLERVHIWEHLYTLADTTQGVPVLISCVRAIVTKSTNSLLVHLVSMVLGWQATEEPSGSLFKRNVPESVLSKIPKDWHYTPLNPRRKEPGNKTIISLAIQALSFIFTNLPLAVASLPLSIRFLFQVAEKYLSQHARQLRSVGPLLWALLGCLIQDLEDPDTLEQTSGVALDRGAKDSLSLLAECLQAAMGIQQKGVPKPTVHKVLQALEEKRPKWINLQLQKARKLCSDSVFEQGRERGVAAAELTEQKIGLMLLEVCHKAGGSNYLRQIYHIIQGNEELLMSKLSVNTDLPNDPPHLVNFDLGSRSHVDAAHFNPLHQFDHIGKKKLDQSAVVDWAWDWPRLLPAYQGMSQVTFKSLLANSSWYKTDFLY
;
A
#
# COMPACT_ATOMS: atom_id res chain seq x y z
N MET A 1 20.06 16.53 35.98
CA MET A 1 21.14 17.53 36.08
C MET A 1 20.80 18.60 35.07
N GLU A 2 20.43 19.78 35.55
CA GLU A 2 20.10 20.94 34.71
C GLU A 2 21.40 21.58 34.25
N TRP A 3 21.58 21.73 32.94
CA TRP A 3 22.76 22.36 32.35
C TRP A 3 22.41 23.81 31.99
N PRO A 4 23.16 24.82 32.45
CA PRO A 4 22.89 26.21 32.11
C PRO A 4 23.50 26.53 30.75
N GLY A 5 22.65 26.55 29.71
CA GLY A 5 23.01 27.01 28.37
C GLY A 5 22.58 26.07 27.26
N ASP A 6 21.28 25.83 27.12
CA ASP A 6 20.74 25.03 26.01
C ASP A 6 20.58 25.90 24.75
N PHE A 7 21.04 25.37 23.62
CA PHE A 7 20.86 26.03 22.32
C PHE A 7 19.43 25.76 21.83
N PRO A 8 18.70 26.77 21.33
CA PRO A 8 17.29 26.62 20.97
C PRO A 8 17.03 25.53 19.90
N ASP A 9 18.00 25.25 19.02
CA ASP A 9 17.87 24.24 17.96
C ASP A 9 18.28 22.81 18.40
N ASP A 10 18.86 22.63 19.61
CA ASP A 10 19.14 21.29 20.16
C ASP A 10 17.84 20.46 20.33
N HIS A 11 16.70 21.16 20.43
CA HIS A 11 15.38 20.59 20.69
C HIS A 11 14.48 20.53 19.46
N ALA A 12 15.00 20.87 18.27
CA ALA A 12 14.24 20.78 17.03
C ALA A 12 13.74 19.33 16.83
N PHE A 13 12.42 19.19 16.64
CA PHE A 13 11.84 17.93 16.22
C PHE A 13 12.26 17.67 14.78
N VAL A 14 13.20 16.74 14.60
CA VAL A 14 13.52 16.20 13.29
C VAL A 14 12.45 15.16 12.99
N ASP A 15 11.69 15.34 11.92
CA ASP A 15 10.81 14.32 11.34
C ASP A 15 11.66 13.18 10.76
N LEU A 16 12.33 12.44 11.65
CA LEU A 16 12.82 11.12 11.37
C LEU A 16 11.58 10.24 11.27
N LEU A 17 11.08 10.07 10.04
CA LEU A 17 10.06 9.08 9.69
C LEU A 17 10.44 7.77 10.38
N VAL A 18 9.79 7.44 11.50
CA VAL A 18 9.84 6.09 12.07
C VAL A 18 8.93 5.27 11.16
N PRO A 19 9.44 4.50 10.19
CA PRO A 19 8.58 3.81 9.25
C PRO A 19 8.14 2.51 9.91
N GLY A 20 7.27 2.57 10.92
CA GLY A 20 6.68 1.38 11.58
C GLY A 20 7.67 0.34 12.11
N ALA A 21 8.94 0.73 12.37
CA ALA A 21 10.08 -0.19 12.48
C ALA A 21 10.85 -0.17 13.82
N GLY A 22 10.32 0.51 14.84
CA GLY A 22 10.93 0.51 16.18
C GLY A 22 10.53 -0.73 16.99
N SER A 23 11.46 -1.30 17.75
CA SER A 23 11.13 -2.22 18.85
C SER A 23 10.39 -1.48 19.98
N ASP A 24 9.66 -2.19 20.86
CA ASP A 24 9.02 -1.59 22.04
C ASP A 24 10.03 -0.77 22.90
N LEU A 25 11.29 -1.23 22.96
CA LEU A 25 12.41 -0.51 23.59
C LEU A 25 12.79 0.79 22.88
N ASP A 26 12.75 0.80 21.54
CA ASP A 26 13.00 2.02 20.76
C ASP A 26 11.87 3.03 21.02
N PHE A 27 10.63 2.57 21.18
CA PHE A 27 9.50 3.41 21.59
C PHE A 27 9.62 3.91 23.02
N GLU A 28 10.00 3.07 23.98
CA GLU A 28 10.24 3.51 25.36
C GLU A 28 11.40 4.52 25.45
N GLN A 29 12.48 4.28 24.71
CA GLN A 29 13.61 5.19 24.64
C GLN A 29 13.23 6.49 23.93
N LEU A 30 12.47 6.43 22.84
CA LEU A 30 11.90 7.61 22.16
C LEU A 30 10.98 8.40 23.10
N LEU A 31 10.09 7.72 23.84
CA LEU A 31 9.20 8.36 24.81
C LEU A 31 9.99 9.04 25.91
N LYS A 32 11.02 8.38 26.43
CA LYS A 32 11.90 8.95 27.45
C LYS A 32 12.70 10.14 26.92
N ASP A 33 13.27 10.03 25.73
CA ASP A 33 14.02 11.13 25.09
C ASP A 33 13.07 12.28 24.72
N THR A 34 11.83 11.99 24.33
CA THR A 34 10.79 12.98 24.06
C THR A 34 10.32 13.65 25.34
N GLU A 35 10.17 12.91 26.43
CA GLU A 35 9.83 13.44 27.75
C GLU A 35 10.98 14.29 28.30
N GLU A 36 12.24 13.88 28.14
CA GLU A 36 13.42 14.69 28.43
C GLU A 36 13.42 15.99 27.59
N LYS A 37 13.16 15.91 26.27
CA LYS A 37 13.04 17.09 25.38
C LYS A 37 11.87 18.00 25.75
N LEU A 38 10.70 17.44 26.09
CA LEU A 38 9.51 18.20 26.49
C LEU A 38 9.71 18.89 27.84
N ASN A 39 10.38 18.24 28.79
CA ASN A 39 10.74 18.84 30.06
C ASN A 39 11.74 19.98 29.87
N LEU A 40 12.76 19.80 29.03
CA LEU A 40 13.71 20.87 28.69
C LEU A 40 13.02 22.02 27.95
N ASN A 41 12.13 21.74 27.00
CA ASN A 41 11.31 22.75 26.34
C ASN A 41 10.38 23.48 27.31
N ALA A 42 9.75 22.76 28.25
CA ALA A 42 8.91 23.36 29.27
C ALA A 42 9.72 24.27 30.19
N SER A 43 10.92 23.85 30.62
CA SER A 43 11.84 24.67 31.41
C SER A 43 12.34 25.90 30.63
N SER A 44 12.64 25.74 29.34
CA SER A 44 13.04 26.83 28.45
C SER A 44 11.91 27.83 28.22
N ILE A 45 10.69 27.34 27.94
CA ILE A 45 9.48 28.17 27.83
C ILE A 45 9.23 28.89 29.16
N GLU A 46 9.33 28.20 30.31
CA GLU A 46 9.13 28.80 31.62
C GLU A 46 10.19 29.86 31.92
N GLN A 47 11.46 29.62 31.54
CA GLN A 47 12.54 30.59 31.65
C GLN A 47 12.30 31.80 30.75
N GLN A 48 11.90 31.60 29.49
CA GLN A 48 11.54 32.68 28.58
C GLN A 48 10.30 33.44 29.05
N LEU A 49 9.31 32.75 29.62
CA LEU A 49 8.11 33.36 30.20
C LEU A 49 8.48 34.18 31.45
N LYS A 50 9.40 33.69 32.28
CA LYS A 50 9.97 34.43 33.44
C LYS A 50 10.77 35.64 32.99
N GLU A 51 11.55 35.54 31.90
CA GLU A 51 12.24 36.69 31.30
C GLU A 51 11.25 37.71 30.72
N LEU A 52 10.17 37.25 30.09
CA LEU A 52 9.08 38.10 29.59
C LEU A 52 8.33 38.78 30.74
N GLN A 53 8.04 38.05 31.82
CA GLN A 53 7.44 38.58 33.05
C GLN A 53 8.37 39.60 33.72
N ALA A 54 9.67 39.34 33.80
CA ALA A 54 10.66 40.28 34.34
C ALA A 54 10.76 41.56 33.51
N LYS A 55 10.68 41.45 32.17
CA LYS A 55 10.66 42.62 31.26
C LYS A 55 9.33 43.41 31.31
N MET A 56 8.21 42.76 31.64
CA MET A 56 6.89 43.40 31.72
C MET A 56 6.51 43.91 33.12
N GLY A 57 7.18 43.43 34.18
CA GLY A 57 6.86 43.70 35.58
C GLY A 57 7.26 45.08 36.13
N ASP A 58 8.06 45.87 35.41
CA ASP A 58 8.61 47.13 35.93
C ASP A 58 7.63 48.31 35.97
N SER A 59 6.36 48.15 35.57
CA SER A 59 5.39 49.27 35.47
C SER A 59 4.12 49.17 36.32
N ARG A 60 3.95 48.17 37.20
CA ARG A 60 2.75 48.09 38.06
C ARG A 60 3.09 47.77 39.51
N THR A 61 2.94 48.78 40.37
CA THR A 61 2.88 48.62 41.82
C THR A 61 1.66 47.79 42.23
N GLY A 62 1.90 46.62 42.82
CA GLY A 62 1.15 46.18 44.00
C GLY A 62 0.09 45.09 43.89
N ASP A 63 -0.01 44.30 42.82
CA ASP A 63 -0.91 43.13 42.81
C ASP A 63 -0.28 41.86 42.22
N ARG A 64 -0.78 40.71 42.70
CA ARG A 64 -0.27 39.34 42.53
C ARG A 64 0.12 39.01 41.07
N PRO A 65 1.24 38.28 40.83
CA PRO A 65 1.65 37.92 39.47
C PRO A 65 0.56 37.10 38.74
N PRO A 66 0.20 37.45 37.49
CA PRO A 66 -0.84 36.76 36.74
C PRO A 66 -0.42 35.32 36.38
N SER A 67 -1.40 34.42 36.34
CA SER A 67 -1.21 33.02 35.96
C SER A 67 -0.90 32.87 34.45
N PRO A 68 -0.25 31.78 34.01
CA PRO A 68 0.04 31.54 32.59
C PRO A 68 -1.21 31.59 31.70
N THR A 69 -2.36 31.17 32.23
CA THR A 69 -3.66 31.22 31.56
C THR A 69 -4.18 32.65 31.41
N GLU A 70 -3.92 33.53 32.38
CA GLU A 70 -4.26 34.96 32.28
C GLU A 70 -3.34 35.69 31.29
N CYS A 71 -2.05 35.35 31.24
CA CYS A 71 -1.15 35.86 30.20
C CYS A 71 -1.57 35.42 28.79
N LEU A 72 -2.04 34.17 28.60
CA LEU A 72 -2.56 33.70 27.31
C LEU A 72 -3.88 34.39 26.92
N GLN A 73 -4.74 34.72 27.89
CA GLN A 73 -5.96 35.49 27.65
C GLN A 73 -5.69 36.93 27.18
N TRP A 74 -4.52 37.49 27.46
CA TRP A 74 -4.14 38.83 26.99
C TRP A 74 -3.79 38.87 25.49
N PHE A 75 -3.46 37.73 24.88
CA PHE A 75 -3.19 37.63 23.44
C PHE A 75 -4.46 37.43 22.58
N ASN A 76 -5.63 37.30 23.21
CA ASN A 76 -6.88 37.09 22.49
C ASN A 76 -7.46 38.43 22.03
N VAL A 77 -7.26 38.76 20.74
CA VAL A 77 -7.65 40.04 20.11
C VAL A 77 -9.17 40.35 20.27
N ARG A 78 -10.00 39.32 20.50
CA ARG A 78 -11.47 39.43 20.63
C ARG A 78 -11.99 40.14 21.91
N MET A 79 -11.13 40.65 22.81
CA MET A 79 -11.55 41.34 24.05
C MET A 79 -10.96 42.74 24.25
N GLN A 80 -10.68 43.49 23.17
CA GLN A 80 -10.12 44.84 23.24
C GLN A 80 -11.09 45.95 23.73
N SER A 81 -12.36 45.64 24.09
CA SER A 81 -13.31 46.65 24.57
C SER A 81 -13.13 47.08 26.04
N ARG A 82 -12.14 46.53 26.77
CA ARG A 82 -11.91 46.85 28.20
C ARG A 82 -10.80 47.86 28.49
N PHE A 83 -10.06 48.34 27.49
CA PHE A 83 -9.10 49.43 27.68
C PHE A 83 -9.72 50.74 27.19
N LYS A 84 -9.98 51.68 28.11
CA LYS A 84 -10.30 53.08 27.74
C LYS A 84 -9.02 53.71 27.16
N PRO A 85 -8.96 54.11 25.89
CA PRO A 85 -7.85 54.90 25.40
C PRO A 85 -8.00 56.33 25.96
N ALA A 86 -6.88 56.98 26.27
CA ALA A 86 -6.84 58.44 26.30
C ALA A 86 -7.21 58.91 24.88
N SER A 87 -8.29 59.68 24.72
CA SER A 87 -8.68 60.17 23.39
C SER A 87 -7.71 61.28 22.97
N PRO A 88 -6.85 61.10 21.95
CA PRO A 88 -6.07 62.20 21.42
C PRO A 88 -7.00 63.26 20.82
N GLY A 89 -6.57 64.52 20.80
CA GLY A 89 -7.33 65.59 20.16
C GLY A 89 -7.58 65.31 18.67
N HIS A 90 -8.81 65.52 18.19
CA HIS A 90 -9.23 65.29 16.80
C HIS A 90 -8.22 65.83 15.76
N GLN A 91 -7.66 67.02 15.99
CA GLN A 91 -6.68 67.64 15.08
C GLN A 91 -5.33 66.90 15.03
N GLU A 92 -4.87 66.32 16.13
CA GLU A 92 -3.58 65.61 16.17
C GLU A 92 -3.67 64.27 15.44
N LEU A 93 -4.79 63.56 15.59
CA LEU A 93 -5.08 62.33 14.87
C LEU A 93 -5.21 62.58 13.36
N MET A 94 -5.89 63.66 12.97
CA MET A 94 -6.00 64.06 11.56
C MET A 94 -4.65 64.45 10.96
N ASN A 95 -3.79 65.14 11.72
CA ASN A 95 -2.44 65.47 11.30
C ASN A 95 -1.58 64.21 11.11
N PHE A 96 -1.74 63.21 11.97
CA PHE A 96 -1.06 61.91 11.85
C PHE A 96 -1.51 61.14 10.61
N PHE A 97 -2.82 60.99 10.37
CA PHE A 97 -3.31 60.30 9.17
C PHE A 97 -2.94 61.04 7.88
N ARG A 98 -2.96 62.37 7.87
CA ARG A 98 -2.50 63.15 6.72
C ARG A 98 -1.01 62.94 6.44
N ALA A 99 -0.17 62.91 7.48
CA ALA A 99 1.26 62.61 7.33
C ALA A 99 1.50 61.19 6.80
N LEU A 100 0.71 60.20 7.23
CA LEU A 100 0.74 58.85 6.68
C LEU A 100 0.30 58.81 5.21
N GLN A 101 -0.76 59.52 4.84
CA GLN A 101 -1.21 59.61 3.45
C GLN A 101 -0.18 60.28 2.54
N GLU A 102 0.45 61.36 3.00
CA GLU A 102 1.52 62.05 2.27
C GLU A 102 2.74 61.15 2.08
N TYR A 103 3.11 60.38 3.12
CA TYR A 103 4.19 59.40 3.03
C TYR A 103 3.85 58.25 2.07
N LEU A 104 2.65 57.68 2.15
CA LEU A 104 2.19 56.64 1.22
C LEU A 104 2.05 57.13 -0.22
N ARG A 105 1.88 58.44 -0.44
CA ARG A 105 1.91 59.08 -1.78
C ARG A 105 3.32 59.43 -2.26
N SER A 106 4.35 59.37 -1.42
CA SER A 106 5.74 59.63 -1.82
C SER A 106 6.29 58.54 -2.75
N GLU A 107 7.36 58.81 -3.49
CA GLU A 107 8.04 57.79 -4.33
C GLU A 107 9.03 56.91 -3.54
N GLU A 108 8.97 56.89 -2.21
CA GLU A 108 9.87 56.06 -1.41
C GLU A 108 9.55 54.55 -1.54
N GLU A 109 10.55 53.76 -1.92
CA GLU A 109 10.44 52.30 -1.95
C GLU A 109 10.10 51.75 -0.55
N MET A 110 9.18 50.78 -0.49
CA MET A 110 8.76 50.04 0.71
C MET A 110 7.98 50.85 1.76
N LYS A 111 7.49 52.03 1.38
CA LYS A 111 6.67 52.92 2.24
C LYS A 111 5.45 52.24 2.86
N GLU A 112 4.77 51.34 2.15
CA GLU A 112 3.59 50.61 2.64
C GLU A 112 3.94 49.63 3.76
N GLU A 113 5.07 48.93 3.64
CA GLU A 113 5.53 47.94 4.62
C GLU A 113 6.05 48.60 5.90
N VAL A 114 6.79 49.71 5.74
CA VAL A 114 7.21 50.57 6.87
C VAL A 114 5.99 51.15 7.59
N THR A 115 4.95 51.52 6.86
CA THR A 115 3.70 52.04 7.43
C THR A 115 2.91 50.94 8.17
N LEU A 116 2.77 49.75 7.59
CA LEU A 116 2.13 48.60 8.24
C LEU A 116 2.85 48.21 9.53
N GLN A 117 4.19 48.12 9.48
CA GLN A 117 4.99 47.81 10.66
C GLN A 117 4.86 48.90 11.73
N LEU A 118 4.81 50.18 11.34
CA LEU A 118 4.57 51.28 12.28
C LEU A 118 3.19 51.16 12.94
N LEU A 119 2.12 50.86 12.17
CA LEU A 119 0.76 50.73 12.70
C LEU A 119 0.62 49.53 13.65
N VAL A 120 1.25 48.40 13.32
CA VAL A 120 1.32 47.23 14.21
C VAL A 120 2.15 47.53 15.46
N ASN A 121 3.27 48.25 15.33
CA ASN A 121 4.07 48.66 16.47
C ASN A 121 3.34 49.65 17.37
N LEU A 122 2.57 50.59 16.80
CA LEU A 122 1.74 51.53 17.56
C LEU A 122 0.59 50.82 18.28
N SER A 123 -0.07 49.85 17.64
CA SER A 123 -1.10 49.07 18.33
C SER A 123 -0.52 48.18 19.44
N ALA A 124 0.65 47.57 19.21
CA ALA A 124 1.30 46.68 20.16
C ALA A 124 2.01 47.41 21.33
N GLN A 125 2.73 48.51 21.07
CA GLN A 125 3.46 49.27 22.10
C GLN A 125 2.58 50.27 22.83
N CYS A 126 1.62 50.88 22.13
CA CYS A 126 0.85 52.00 22.64
C CYS A 126 -0.62 51.64 22.97
N GLY A 127 -1.07 50.42 22.64
CA GLY A 127 -2.44 49.95 22.90
C GLY A 127 -3.51 50.70 22.09
N VAL A 128 -3.14 51.28 20.96
CA VAL A 128 -4.01 52.11 20.12
C VAL A 128 -4.88 51.22 19.22
N CYS A 129 -6.21 51.38 19.32
CA CYS A 129 -7.17 50.73 18.42
C CYS A 129 -7.56 51.68 17.28
N PHE A 130 -7.34 51.27 16.04
CA PHE A 130 -7.77 52.03 14.87
C PHE A 130 -9.26 51.76 14.53
N PRO A 131 -9.99 52.71 13.92
CA PRO A 131 -11.43 52.57 13.65
C PRO A 131 -11.79 51.38 12.75
N TYR A 132 -12.84 50.63 13.11
CA TYR A 132 -13.45 49.58 12.28
C TYR A 132 -14.72 50.10 11.59
N THR A 133 -14.79 50.03 10.25
CA THR A 133 -16.02 50.25 9.49
C THR A 133 -16.82 48.95 9.40
N LEU A 134 -18.06 48.93 9.90
CA LEU A 134 -19.06 47.99 9.40
C LEU A 134 -19.49 48.50 8.02
N SER A 135 -18.95 47.92 6.96
CA SER A 135 -19.37 48.27 5.60
C SER A 135 -20.84 47.90 5.41
N SER A 136 -21.66 48.88 5.03
CA SER A 136 -23.11 48.75 4.77
C SER A 136 -23.47 47.78 3.63
N SER A 137 -22.51 47.08 3.02
CA SER A 137 -22.72 46.26 1.82
C SER A 137 -23.04 44.80 2.11
N CYS A 138 -22.90 44.34 3.36
CA CYS A 138 -23.22 42.97 3.77
C CYS A 138 -24.68 42.82 4.23
N THR A 139 -25.63 43.20 3.37
CA THR A 139 -27.04 42.77 3.51
C THR A 139 -27.51 42.22 2.19
N SER A 140 -27.03 41.03 1.82
CA SER A 140 -27.68 40.16 0.85
C SER A 140 -27.17 38.73 1.03
N SER A 141 -28.11 37.87 1.43
CA SER A 141 -28.07 36.40 1.52
C SER A 141 -27.60 35.74 2.83
N SER A 142 -28.57 35.02 3.41
CA SER A 142 -28.58 34.10 4.55
C SER A 142 -28.74 34.70 5.96
N SER A 143 -29.87 34.32 6.54
CA SER A 143 -30.54 34.84 7.73
C SER A 143 -30.35 33.94 8.95
N LEU A 144 -30.28 34.57 10.14
CA LEU A 144 -30.84 34.16 11.46
C LEU A 144 -29.83 34.22 12.63
N ASN A 145 -29.80 35.36 13.34
CA ASN A 145 -30.01 35.47 14.81
C ASN A 145 -29.56 36.85 15.33
N PRO A 146 -30.48 37.72 15.79
CA PRO A 146 -30.15 38.88 16.60
C PRO A 146 -30.48 38.56 18.06
N LEU A 147 -29.56 37.95 18.81
CA LEU A 147 -29.67 37.94 20.26
C LEU A 147 -28.28 37.67 20.87
N LEU A 148 -27.59 38.75 21.24
CA LEU A 148 -26.83 38.86 22.50
C LEU A 148 -26.47 40.34 22.71
N THR A 149 -27.16 40.88 23.69
CA THR A 149 -27.14 42.24 24.23
C THR A 149 -25.89 42.53 25.07
N ALA A 150 -25.23 43.66 24.83
CA ALA A 150 -25.01 44.69 25.85
C ALA A 150 -24.61 46.03 25.21
N SER A 151 -25.38 47.06 25.57
CA SER A 151 -25.23 48.52 25.31
C SER A 151 -25.31 49.03 23.86
N SER A 152 -26.50 48.93 23.25
CA SER A 152 -26.98 49.92 22.28
C SER A 152 -28.06 50.79 22.95
N ILE A 153 -27.64 51.90 23.53
CA ILE A 153 -28.49 53.06 23.79
C ILE A 153 -27.77 54.24 23.12
N HIS A 154 -28.55 55.03 22.36
CA HIS A 154 -28.18 56.11 21.41
C HIS A 154 -28.08 55.64 19.94
N LEU A 155 -28.74 56.18 18.93
CA LEU A 155 -29.79 57.20 18.76
C LEU A 155 -30.23 57.16 17.28
N VAL A 156 -31.55 57.12 16.99
CA VAL A 156 -32.10 57.37 15.63
C VAL A 156 -32.30 58.88 15.35
N HIS A 157 -31.84 59.76 16.25
CA HIS A 157 -31.88 61.22 16.05
C HIS A 157 -30.67 61.92 16.67
N THR A 158 -29.46 61.60 16.22
CA THR A 158 -28.28 62.47 16.44
C THR A 158 -27.62 62.80 15.13
N VAL A 159 -27.46 64.10 14.92
CA VAL A 159 -26.48 64.71 14.02
C VAL A 159 -25.21 63.85 14.04
N LYS A 160 -24.82 63.29 12.88
CA LYS A 160 -23.50 62.66 12.75
C LYS A 160 -22.49 63.74 13.13
N ASP A 161 -21.65 63.47 14.12
CA ASP A 161 -20.56 64.38 14.49
C ASP A 161 -19.62 64.45 13.28
N ASP A 162 -19.63 65.55 12.52
CA ASP A 162 -18.87 65.72 11.26
C ASP A 162 -17.37 65.41 11.47
N SER A 163 -16.88 65.65 12.69
CA SER A 163 -15.52 65.35 13.14
C SER A 163 -15.17 63.84 13.15
N SER A 164 -16.13 62.96 13.44
CA SER A 164 -15.93 61.51 13.43
C SER A 164 -15.90 60.94 12.00
N LEU A 165 -16.69 61.54 11.10
CA LEU A 165 -16.76 61.17 9.69
C LEU A 165 -15.46 61.56 8.96
N GLU A 166 -14.89 62.73 9.27
CA GLU A 166 -13.61 63.18 8.70
C GLU A 166 -12.43 62.28 9.09
N ILE A 167 -12.36 61.86 10.37
CA ILE A 167 -11.36 60.88 10.84
C ILE A 167 -11.50 59.55 10.10
N GLN A 168 -12.74 59.10 9.91
CA GLN A 168 -13.03 57.83 9.24
C GLN A 168 -12.63 57.87 7.77
N VAL A 169 -12.94 58.95 7.05
CA VAL A 169 -12.53 59.13 5.65
C VAL A 169 -11.01 59.17 5.50
N ALA A 170 -10.30 59.90 6.37
CA ALA A 170 -8.84 59.97 6.32
C ALA A 170 -8.18 58.61 6.60
N TRP A 171 -8.73 57.82 7.52
CA TRP A 171 -8.28 56.46 7.80
C TRP A 171 -8.60 55.49 6.65
N ASP A 172 -9.78 55.60 6.04
CA ASP A 172 -10.20 54.77 4.90
C ASP A 172 -9.26 54.90 3.71
N ASP A 173 -8.77 56.11 3.42
CA ASP A 173 -7.79 56.36 2.37
C ASP A 173 -6.44 55.66 2.63
N VAL A 174 -5.95 55.69 3.88
CA VAL A 174 -4.72 54.99 4.31
C VAL A 174 -4.90 53.48 4.18
N ARG A 175 -6.00 52.94 4.72
CA ARG A 175 -6.32 51.51 4.64
C ARG A 175 -6.46 51.02 3.20
N LEU A 176 -7.06 51.83 2.32
CA LEU A 176 -7.25 51.49 0.91
C LEU A 176 -5.91 51.35 0.18
N GLN A 177 -4.95 52.24 0.42
CA GLN A 177 -3.62 52.16 -0.19
C GLN A 177 -2.84 50.93 0.30
N LEU A 178 -2.85 50.67 1.61
CA LEU A 178 -2.21 49.49 2.20
C LEU A 178 -2.86 48.18 1.73
N ARG A 179 -4.20 48.15 1.61
CA ARG A 179 -4.93 47.00 1.06
C ARG A 179 -4.52 46.71 -0.38
N ARG A 180 -4.45 47.73 -1.24
CA ARG A 180 -4.04 47.54 -2.65
C ARG A 180 -2.65 46.93 -2.74
N TYR A 181 -1.72 47.42 -1.93
CA TYR A 181 -0.36 46.88 -1.84
C TYR A 181 -0.33 45.41 -1.39
N LEU A 182 -1.02 45.08 -0.30
CA LEU A 182 -1.08 43.70 0.22
C LEU A 182 -1.77 42.74 -0.76
N MET A 183 -2.84 43.19 -1.43
CA MET A 183 -3.52 42.43 -2.46
C MET A 183 -2.63 42.21 -3.70
N ASP A 184 -1.87 43.22 -4.12
CA ASP A 184 -0.92 43.10 -5.24
C ASP A 184 0.20 42.10 -4.92
N ARG A 185 0.73 42.14 -3.68
CA ARG A 185 1.68 41.13 -3.19
C ARG A 185 1.10 39.72 -3.22
N LEU A 186 -0.12 39.52 -2.71
CA LEU A 186 -0.81 38.22 -2.76
C LEU A 186 -1.14 37.75 -4.19
N SER A 187 -1.19 38.68 -5.15
CA SER A 187 -1.46 38.41 -6.58
C SER A 187 -0.20 38.10 -7.39
N SER A 188 1.00 38.49 -6.92
CA SER A 188 2.25 38.42 -7.68
C SER A 188 2.61 36.98 -8.08
N ARG A 189 2.68 36.75 -9.40
CA ARG A 189 2.92 35.44 -10.03
C ARG A 189 4.41 35.18 -10.20
N SER A 190 4.86 33.94 -10.05
CA SER A 190 6.23 33.56 -10.42
C SER A 190 6.38 33.68 -11.93
N PRO A 191 7.33 34.48 -12.44
CA PRO A 191 7.64 34.49 -13.86
C PRO A 191 8.33 33.16 -14.20
N GLU A 192 7.77 32.48 -15.20
CA GLU A 192 8.41 31.51 -16.09
C GLU A 192 9.56 30.66 -15.48
N HIS A 193 9.23 29.49 -14.92
CA HIS A 193 9.94 28.18 -14.99
C HIS A 193 9.43 27.28 -13.85
N PRO A 194 8.46 26.38 -14.08
CA PRO A 194 7.91 25.55 -13.02
C PRO A 194 8.87 24.41 -12.65
N GLY A 195 9.59 24.58 -11.54
CA GLY A 195 10.05 23.45 -10.75
C GLY A 195 8.86 22.79 -10.03
N PRO A 196 8.86 21.47 -9.78
CA PRO A 196 7.69 20.71 -9.33
C PRO A 196 7.21 21.00 -7.88
N ARG A 197 7.66 22.07 -7.22
CA ARG A 197 7.43 22.27 -5.77
C ARG A 197 6.92 23.64 -5.31
N GLN A 198 6.85 24.68 -6.15
CA GLN A 198 6.37 26.00 -5.69
C GLN A 198 5.42 26.66 -6.71
N ILE A 199 4.16 26.82 -6.33
CA ILE A 199 3.10 27.45 -7.14
C ILE A 199 3.03 28.97 -6.89
N PHE A 200 3.38 29.42 -5.68
CA PHE A 200 3.39 30.83 -5.29
C PHE A 200 4.80 31.37 -5.13
N THR A 201 4.99 32.63 -5.51
CA THR A 201 6.24 33.40 -5.36
C THR A 201 6.56 33.73 -3.90
N LEU A 202 5.53 33.77 -3.05
CA LEU A 202 5.62 34.02 -1.60
C LEU A 202 5.68 32.70 -0.83
N SER A 203 6.54 32.64 0.20
CA SER A 203 6.56 31.49 1.12
C SER A 203 5.22 31.36 1.86
N MET A 204 4.90 30.15 2.33
CA MET A 204 3.66 29.92 3.10
C MET A 204 3.55 30.86 4.32
N LEU A 205 4.68 31.17 4.96
CA LEU A 205 4.75 32.06 6.12
C LEU A 205 4.47 33.51 5.72
N ASP A 206 5.00 33.97 4.59
CA ASP A 206 4.77 35.33 4.10
C ASP A 206 3.32 35.53 3.67
N ARG A 207 2.69 34.52 3.05
CA ARG A 207 1.24 34.57 2.71
C ARG A 207 0.39 34.66 3.96
N ALA A 208 0.70 33.87 4.99
CA ALA A 208 0.01 33.94 6.28
C ALA A 208 0.19 35.32 6.91
N HIS A 209 1.40 35.89 6.84
CA HIS A 209 1.69 37.22 7.38
C HIS A 209 0.95 38.34 6.63
N CYS A 210 0.91 38.31 5.29
CA CYS A 210 0.12 39.27 4.51
C CYS A 210 -1.38 39.19 4.83
N LEU A 211 -1.93 37.98 5.02
CA LEU A 211 -3.32 37.80 5.43
C LEU A 211 -3.58 38.31 6.86
N GLN A 212 -2.65 38.09 7.79
CA GLN A 212 -2.72 38.66 9.15
C GLN A 212 -2.71 40.19 9.13
N GLN A 213 -1.87 40.81 8.31
CA GLN A 213 -1.85 42.26 8.11
C GLN A 213 -3.15 42.79 7.50
N LEU A 214 -3.79 42.02 6.60
CA LEU A 214 -5.12 42.36 6.07
C LEU A 214 -6.22 42.24 7.14
N PHE A 215 -6.19 41.19 7.98
CA PHE A 215 -7.12 41.03 9.12
C PHE A 215 -6.95 42.13 10.18
N PHE A 216 -5.78 42.76 10.27
CA PHE A 216 -5.57 43.95 11.09
C PHE A 216 -6.27 45.20 10.53
N LEU A 217 -6.40 45.32 9.20
CA LEU A 217 -6.99 46.48 8.54
C LEU A 217 -8.51 46.35 8.29
N TYR A 218 -9.01 45.13 8.08
CA TYR A 218 -10.40 44.84 7.68
C TYR A 218 -10.98 43.62 8.44
N PRO A 219 -12.33 43.54 8.56
CA PRO A 219 -12.99 42.38 9.14
C PRO A 219 -12.66 41.07 8.42
N GLU A 220 -12.67 39.96 9.15
CA GLU A 220 -12.35 38.62 8.65
C GLU A 220 -13.16 38.24 7.39
N CYS A 221 -14.47 38.50 7.39
CA CYS A 221 -15.34 38.20 6.26
C CYS A 221 -14.98 38.99 4.99
N GLU A 222 -14.61 40.26 5.12
CA GLU A 222 -14.21 41.08 3.98
C GLU A 222 -12.88 40.58 3.40
N VAL A 223 -11.88 40.34 4.25
CA VAL A 223 -10.56 39.85 3.82
C VAL A 223 -10.68 38.51 3.10
N LEU A 224 -11.44 37.56 3.67
CA LEU A 224 -11.67 36.26 3.06
C LEU A 224 -12.41 36.38 1.71
N THR A 225 -13.35 37.30 1.57
CA THR A 225 -14.06 37.53 0.29
C THR A 225 -13.12 38.07 -0.79
N HIS A 226 -12.25 39.03 -0.44
CA HIS A 226 -11.26 39.56 -1.38
C HIS A 226 -10.22 38.50 -1.77
N TYR A 227 -9.75 37.71 -0.80
CA TYR A 227 -8.79 36.64 -1.05
C TYR A 227 -9.42 35.48 -1.85
N GLN A 228 -10.69 35.16 -1.59
CA GLN A 228 -11.47 34.21 -2.39
C GLN A 228 -11.53 34.66 -3.85
N ALA A 229 -11.83 35.93 -4.12
CA ALA A 229 -11.86 36.47 -5.48
C ALA A 229 -10.50 36.32 -6.21
N LEU A 230 -9.39 36.54 -5.50
CA LEU A 230 -8.05 36.28 -6.02
C LEU A 230 -7.83 34.80 -6.37
N ARG A 231 -8.25 33.89 -5.48
CA ARG A 231 -8.12 32.45 -5.73
C ARG A 231 -9.03 31.98 -6.87
N CYS A 232 -10.24 32.52 -7.01
CA CYS A 232 -11.09 32.26 -8.18
C CYS A 232 -10.38 32.66 -9.48
N GLN A 233 -9.77 33.86 -9.53
CA GLN A 233 -9.03 34.32 -10.71
C GLN A 233 -7.80 33.44 -11.01
N PHE A 234 -7.10 32.97 -9.96
CA PHE A 234 -6.01 32.02 -10.11
C PHE A 234 -6.49 30.71 -10.76
N VAL A 235 -7.55 30.10 -10.24
CA VAL A 235 -8.13 28.85 -10.79
C VAL A 235 -8.51 29.03 -12.26
N GLN A 236 -9.18 30.13 -12.61
CA GLN A 236 -9.54 30.46 -14.00
C GLN A 236 -8.30 30.60 -14.89
N SER A 237 -7.27 31.30 -14.42
CA SER A 237 -6.04 31.51 -15.18
C SER A 237 -5.29 30.20 -15.47
N VAL A 238 -5.25 29.29 -14.49
CA VAL A 238 -4.61 27.97 -14.63
C VAL A 238 -5.37 27.13 -15.66
N LEU A 239 -6.70 27.06 -15.54
CA LEU A 239 -7.55 26.32 -16.47
C LEU A 239 -7.40 26.85 -17.91
N HIS A 240 -7.46 28.17 -18.12
CA HIS A 240 -7.29 28.76 -19.45
C HIS A 240 -5.88 28.59 -20.02
N SER A 241 -4.84 28.66 -19.18
CA SER A 241 -3.45 28.46 -19.63
C SER A 241 -3.20 27.03 -20.11
N ALA A 242 -3.75 26.03 -19.40
CA ALA A 242 -3.66 24.63 -19.79
C ALA A 242 -4.33 24.39 -21.16
N LEU A 243 -5.52 24.95 -21.36
CA LEU A 243 -6.27 24.86 -22.63
C LEU A 243 -5.52 25.49 -23.82
N SER A 244 -4.74 26.54 -23.59
CA SER A 244 -3.91 27.17 -24.62
C SER A 244 -2.60 26.43 -24.92
N SER A 245 -2.13 25.59 -23.98
CA SER A 245 -0.83 24.91 -24.04
C SER A 245 -0.90 23.49 -24.60
N CYS A 246 -2.10 22.94 -24.86
CA CYS A 246 -2.24 21.59 -25.39
C CYS A 246 -1.53 21.42 -26.75
N PRO A 247 -0.75 20.33 -26.94
CA PRO A 247 -0.08 20.04 -28.21
C PRO A 247 -1.09 19.92 -29.35
N GLY A 248 -0.76 20.51 -30.50
CA GLY A 248 -1.70 20.87 -31.59
C GLY A 248 -2.32 19.74 -32.42
N GLY A 249 -2.64 18.59 -31.83
CA GLY A 249 -3.31 17.46 -32.50
C GLY A 249 -4.70 17.11 -31.96
N GLU A 250 -5.07 17.54 -30.75
CA GLU A 250 -6.29 17.10 -30.06
C GLU A 250 -7.36 18.19 -30.05
N THR A 251 -8.59 17.85 -30.46
CA THR A 251 -9.71 18.79 -30.62
C THR A 251 -10.95 18.30 -29.87
N GLY A 252 -11.77 19.21 -29.36
CA GLY A 252 -13.04 18.83 -28.71
C GLY A 252 -12.87 18.40 -27.25
N PHE A 253 -13.61 17.35 -26.86
CA PHE A 253 -13.62 16.80 -25.50
C PHE A 253 -12.26 16.22 -25.06
N ASP A 254 -11.42 15.74 -25.99
CA ASP A 254 -10.08 15.23 -25.68
C ASP A 254 -9.18 16.32 -25.10
N ARG A 255 -9.25 17.52 -25.67
CA ARG A 255 -8.55 18.70 -25.17
C ARG A 255 -8.97 19.03 -23.74
N LEU A 256 -10.27 18.91 -23.41
CA LEU A 256 -10.76 19.12 -22.04
C LEU A 256 -10.22 18.06 -21.08
N ALA A 257 -10.29 16.77 -21.45
CA ALA A 257 -9.82 15.68 -20.61
C ALA A 257 -8.32 15.84 -20.26
N ILE A 258 -7.50 16.15 -21.27
CA ILE A 258 -6.05 16.30 -21.11
C ILE A 258 -5.71 17.58 -20.34
N SER A 259 -6.37 18.69 -20.65
CA SER A 259 -6.18 19.95 -19.90
C SER A 259 -6.50 19.76 -18.42
N PHE A 260 -7.65 19.16 -18.08
CA PHE A 260 -8.00 18.91 -16.68
C PHE A 260 -7.07 17.90 -16.01
N SER A 261 -6.58 16.88 -16.73
CA SER A 261 -5.60 15.94 -16.19
C SER A 261 -4.27 16.62 -15.81
N SER A 262 -3.86 17.65 -16.54
CA SER A 262 -2.65 18.45 -16.23
C SER A 262 -2.88 19.46 -15.10
N VAL A 263 -4.10 19.99 -14.96
CA VAL A 263 -4.45 21.05 -14.00
C VAL A 263 -4.75 20.49 -12.61
N VAL A 264 -5.39 19.31 -12.51
CA VAL A 264 -5.78 18.72 -11.22
C VAL A 264 -4.61 18.64 -10.23
N PRO A 265 -3.40 18.14 -10.58
CA PRO A 265 -2.26 18.12 -9.65
C PRO A 265 -1.88 19.51 -9.13
N VAL A 266 -1.94 20.54 -9.98
CA VAL A 266 -1.64 21.93 -9.61
C VAL A 266 -2.70 22.47 -8.64
N LEU A 267 -3.98 22.17 -8.88
CA LEU A 267 -5.07 22.58 -7.99
C LEU A 267 -5.02 21.83 -6.65
N THR A 268 -4.74 20.53 -6.66
CA THR A 268 -4.59 19.71 -5.44
C THR A 268 -3.43 20.21 -4.59
N GLN A 269 -2.30 20.55 -5.21
CA GLN A 269 -1.16 21.16 -4.52
C GLN A 269 -1.53 22.55 -3.96
N ALA A 270 -2.14 23.43 -4.76
CA ALA A 270 -2.58 24.75 -4.28
C ALA A 270 -3.55 24.63 -3.09
N LEU A 271 -4.52 23.72 -3.15
CA LEU A 271 -5.44 23.40 -2.06
C LEU A 271 -4.70 22.90 -0.81
N THR A 272 -3.69 22.04 -0.99
CA THR A 272 -2.85 21.57 0.13
C THR A 272 -2.18 22.74 0.84
N GLU A 273 -1.62 23.68 0.08
CA GLU A 273 -0.97 24.86 0.64
C GLU A 273 -1.96 25.84 1.28
N GLU A 274 -3.17 25.99 0.73
CA GLU A 274 -4.25 26.78 1.35
C GLU A 274 -4.74 26.16 2.66
N LEU A 275 -4.91 24.84 2.70
CA LEU A 275 -5.28 24.08 3.90
C LEU A 275 -4.17 24.07 4.96
N GLN A 276 -2.95 24.49 4.65
CA GLN A 276 -1.89 24.71 5.65
C GLN A 276 -1.85 26.14 6.19
N VAL A 277 -2.32 27.13 5.41
CA VAL A 277 -2.29 28.55 5.76
C VAL A 277 -3.58 28.99 6.44
N LEU A 278 -4.76 28.69 5.87
CA LEU A 278 -6.05 29.19 6.34
C LEU A 278 -6.45 28.70 7.75
N PRO A 279 -6.19 27.43 8.16
CA PRO A 279 -6.53 27.00 9.52
C PRO A 279 -5.76 27.71 10.63
N ARG A 280 -4.63 28.37 10.29
CA ARG A 280 -3.88 29.20 11.25
C ARG A 280 -4.56 30.54 11.52
N LEU A 281 -5.60 30.88 10.74
CA LEU A 281 -6.19 32.22 10.65
C LEU A 281 -7.71 32.24 10.87
N ALA A 282 -8.44 31.19 10.48
CA ALA A 282 -9.90 31.14 10.51
C ALA A 282 -10.45 29.82 11.10
N GLU A 283 -11.72 29.83 11.52
CA GLU A 283 -12.39 28.63 12.05
C GLU A 283 -12.65 27.58 10.95
N PRO A 284 -12.65 26.27 11.27
CA PRO A 284 -12.67 25.21 10.25
C PRO A 284 -13.87 25.23 9.30
N HIS A 285 -15.05 25.64 9.79
CA HIS A 285 -16.25 25.76 8.95
C HIS A 285 -16.08 26.88 7.91
N THR A 286 -15.46 28.00 8.28
CA THR A 286 -15.14 29.11 7.38
C THR A 286 -14.11 28.70 6.32
N VAL A 287 -13.15 27.85 6.69
CA VAL A 287 -12.18 27.26 5.73
C VAL A 287 -12.88 26.33 4.74
N LEU A 288 -13.83 25.50 5.18
CA LEU A 288 -14.63 24.66 4.28
C LEU A 288 -15.48 25.50 3.31
N GLY A 289 -16.16 26.53 3.82
CA GLY A 289 -16.90 27.48 2.99
C GLY A 289 -16.00 28.18 1.96
N PHE A 290 -14.78 28.55 2.33
CA PHE A 290 -13.79 29.12 1.42
C PHE A 290 -13.38 28.14 0.33
N VAL A 291 -13.07 26.88 0.65
CA VAL A 291 -12.68 25.85 -0.33
C VAL A 291 -13.80 25.60 -1.34
N ASN A 292 -15.05 25.46 -0.85
CA ASN A 292 -16.22 25.30 -1.70
C ASN A 292 -16.35 26.45 -2.70
N ALA A 293 -16.20 27.70 -2.23
CA ALA A 293 -16.51 28.89 -3.01
C ALA A 293 -15.34 29.42 -3.86
N ALA A 294 -14.08 29.19 -3.46
CA ALA A 294 -12.90 29.61 -4.22
C ALA A 294 -12.51 28.59 -5.30
N TYR A 295 -12.53 27.30 -4.96
CA TYR A 295 -12.02 26.22 -5.82
C TYR A 295 -13.14 25.39 -6.44
N LEU A 296 -13.97 24.72 -5.63
CA LEU A 296 -14.90 23.71 -6.16
C LEU A 296 -15.99 24.32 -7.06
N SER A 297 -16.60 25.44 -6.64
CA SER A 297 -17.61 26.16 -7.43
C SER A 297 -17.00 26.77 -8.70
N THR A 298 -15.82 27.39 -8.60
CA THR A 298 -15.12 28.01 -9.74
C THR A 298 -14.74 26.96 -10.78
N VAL A 299 -14.18 25.81 -10.36
CA VAL A 299 -13.88 24.68 -11.27
C VAL A 299 -15.17 24.17 -11.93
N ALA A 300 -16.26 24.03 -11.17
CA ALA A 300 -17.53 23.57 -11.71
C ALA A 300 -18.12 24.54 -12.75
N GLN A 301 -18.07 25.85 -12.48
CA GLN A 301 -18.60 26.89 -13.37
C GLN A 301 -17.78 27.01 -14.67
N GLU A 302 -16.46 26.97 -14.57
CA GLU A 302 -15.59 26.98 -15.75
C GLU A 302 -15.73 25.71 -16.59
N LEU A 303 -15.80 24.54 -15.93
CA LEU A 303 -16.06 23.28 -16.63
C LEU A 303 -17.39 23.32 -17.38
N ALA A 304 -18.46 23.86 -16.77
CA ALA A 304 -19.75 24.00 -17.42
C ALA A 304 -19.68 24.90 -18.66
N SER A 305 -18.99 26.05 -18.56
CA SER A 305 -18.85 26.99 -19.68
C SER A 305 -18.04 26.40 -20.85
N LEU A 306 -16.98 25.65 -20.54
CA LEU A 306 -16.15 24.98 -21.53
C LEU A 306 -16.88 23.80 -22.18
N MET A 307 -17.58 23.01 -21.37
CA MET A 307 -18.38 21.88 -21.86
C MET A 307 -19.46 22.36 -22.84
N GLU A 308 -20.17 23.45 -22.52
CA GLU A 308 -21.19 24.04 -23.41
C GLU A 308 -20.61 24.47 -24.77
N LYS A 309 -19.45 25.15 -24.76
CA LYS A 309 -18.75 25.54 -25.99
C LYS A 309 -18.37 24.34 -26.86
N GLU A 310 -17.83 23.28 -26.27
CA GLU A 310 -17.48 22.07 -27.01
C GLU A 310 -18.73 21.34 -27.52
N CYS A 311 -19.83 21.30 -26.75
CA CYS A 311 -21.10 20.75 -27.20
C CYS A 311 -21.63 21.46 -28.46
N ASP A 312 -21.60 22.79 -28.47
CA ASP A 312 -22.02 23.59 -29.61
C ASP A 312 -21.14 23.37 -30.85
N THR A 313 -19.84 23.15 -30.67
CA THR A 313 -18.95 22.79 -31.78
C THR A 313 -19.26 21.40 -32.33
N ALA A 314 -19.45 20.41 -31.46
CA ALA A 314 -19.79 19.04 -31.85
C ALA A 314 -21.14 18.97 -32.58
N GLN A 315 -22.10 19.83 -32.22
CA GLN A 315 -23.38 19.93 -32.93
C GLN A 315 -23.23 20.55 -34.33
N ARG A 316 -22.33 21.52 -34.49
CA ARG A 316 -22.03 22.17 -35.79
C ARG A 316 -21.30 21.24 -36.75
N ASP A 317 -20.34 20.46 -36.28
CA ASP A 317 -19.58 19.54 -37.13
C ASP A 317 -20.45 18.40 -37.68
N ASN A 318 -21.35 17.86 -36.85
CA ASN A 318 -22.30 16.82 -37.26
C ASN A 318 -23.35 17.31 -38.28
N THR A 319 -23.75 18.58 -38.22
CA THR A 319 -24.71 19.17 -39.16
C THR A 319 -24.08 19.47 -40.54
N ALA A 320 -22.78 19.76 -40.59
CA ALA A 320 -22.04 19.96 -41.84
C ALA A 320 -21.95 18.69 -42.69
N LEU A 321 -21.74 17.51 -42.08
CA LEU A 321 -21.64 16.22 -42.79
C LEU A 321 -22.98 15.78 -43.41
N SER A 322 -24.10 15.98 -42.70
CA SER A 322 -25.45 15.58 -43.15
C SER A 322 -25.93 16.34 -44.39
N SER A 323 -25.47 17.59 -44.57
CA SER A 323 -25.86 18.45 -45.69
C SER A 323 -25.35 17.96 -47.06
N LYS A 324 -24.28 17.15 -47.10
CA LYS A 324 -23.66 16.68 -48.36
C LYS A 324 -24.33 15.43 -48.96
N ILE A 325 -25.18 14.70 -48.23
CA ILE A 325 -25.78 13.44 -48.70
C ILE A 325 -27.14 13.62 -49.40
N LYS A 326 -27.76 14.81 -49.34
CA LYS A 326 -29.10 15.07 -49.92
C LYS A 326 -29.12 15.64 -51.35
N LYS A 327 -28.20 15.23 -52.24
CA LYS A 327 -28.18 15.69 -53.64
C LYS A 327 -28.44 14.61 -54.70
N TYR A 328 -29.15 13.52 -54.40
CA TYR A 328 -29.78 12.70 -55.45
C TYR A 328 -31.07 12.05 -54.92
N SER A 329 -32.22 12.68 -55.14
CA SER A 329 -33.51 12.00 -55.38
C SER A 329 -34.56 13.03 -55.81
N ALA A 330 -35.25 12.72 -56.90
CA ALA A 330 -36.04 13.64 -57.70
C ALA A 330 -37.51 13.76 -57.25
N LYS A 331 -38.01 14.99 -57.27
CA LYS A 331 -39.28 15.44 -57.89
C LYS A 331 -40.60 14.72 -57.49
N THR A 332 -41.37 15.36 -56.60
CA THR A 332 -42.84 15.42 -56.71
C THR A 332 -43.38 16.70 -56.07
N ARG A 333 -44.35 17.29 -56.76
CA ARG A 333 -44.91 18.64 -56.56
C ARG A 333 -46.30 18.49 -55.92
N ALA A 334 -46.54 19.10 -54.76
CA ALA A 334 -47.88 19.57 -54.36
C ALA A 334 -47.78 20.51 -53.15
N THR A 335 -48.52 21.59 -53.23
CA THR A 335 -48.53 22.78 -52.38
C THR A 335 -49.49 22.63 -51.19
N VAL A 336 -49.03 22.77 -49.94
CA VAL A 336 -49.85 23.23 -48.79
C VAL A 336 -48.93 23.98 -47.80
N ALA A 337 -49.44 25.09 -47.24
CA ALA A 337 -48.78 26.08 -46.39
C ALA A 337 -48.05 25.53 -45.13
N PRO A 338 -47.03 26.24 -44.60
CA PRO A 338 -46.32 25.80 -43.40
C PRO A 338 -47.14 26.16 -42.15
N MET A 339 -47.64 25.14 -41.47
CA MET A 339 -48.02 25.25 -40.06
C MET A 339 -46.74 25.07 -39.24
N GLU A 340 -46.35 26.11 -38.51
CA GLU A 340 -45.20 26.10 -37.61
C GLU A 340 -45.36 24.97 -36.59
N LEU A 341 -44.57 23.91 -36.76
CA LEU A 341 -44.30 22.92 -35.72
C LEU A 341 -43.02 23.34 -34.99
N PRO A 342 -43.01 23.35 -33.64
CA PRO A 342 -41.81 23.72 -32.89
C PRO A 342 -40.70 22.74 -33.23
N MET A 343 -39.54 23.27 -33.59
CA MET A 343 -38.33 22.49 -33.86
C MET A 343 -37.96 21.67 -32.62
N LYS A 344 -38.40 20.41 -32.56
CA LYS A 344 -37.82 19.41 -31.67
C LYS A 344 -36.34 19.27 -32.02
N SER A 345 -35.49 19.45 -31.01
CA SER A 345 -34.05 19.24 -31.00
C SER A 345 -33.64 18.06 -31.87
N ARG A 346 -32.97 18.32 -33.00
CA ARG A 346 -32.29 17.27 -33.76
C ARG A 346 -31.11 16.78 -32.92
N SER A 347 -31.16 15.53 -32.48
CA SER A 347 -30.10 14.88 -31.70
C SER A 347 -28.83 14.75 -32.54
N PHE A 348 -27.68 15.18 -31.99
CA PHE A 348 -26.36 14.80 -32.51
C PHE A 348 -25.90 13.55 -31.73
N SER A 349 -25.24 12.59 -32.35
CA SER A 349 -24.75 11.40 -31.65
C SER A 349 -23.28 11.57 -31.28
N LEU A 350 -22.93 11.32 -30.01
CA LEU A 350 -21.53 11.21 -29.59
C LEU A 350 -20.87 9.99 -30.23
N THR A 351 -19.62 10.13 -30.63
CA THR A 351 -18.79 9.01 -31.09
C THR A 351 -18.20 8.24 -29.90
N SER A 352 -17.80 6.97 -30.11
CA SER A 352 -17.12 6.16 -29.09
C SER A 352 -15.86 6.85 -28.54
N HIS A 353 -15.10 7.54 -29.41
CA HIS A 353 -13.92 8.32 -29.02
C HIS A 353 -14.28 9.47 -28.07
N GLN A 354 -15.31 10.25 -28.41
CA GLN A 354 -15.79 11.35 -27.58
C GLN A 354 -16.32 10.85 -26.22
N LEU A 355 -17.00 9.70 -26.18
CA LEU A 355 -17.44 9.08 -24.94
C LEU A 355 -16.24 8.66 -24.05
N ARG A 356 -15.18 8.13 -24.66
CA ARG A 356 -13.93 7.78 -23.94
C ARG A 356 -13.26 9.02 -23.36
N ALA A 357 -13.19 10.12 -24.10
CA ALA A 357 -12.70 11.42 -23.61
C ALA A 357 -13.50 11.94 -22.41
N LEU A 358 -14.84 11.92 -22.51
CA LEU A 358 -15.73 12.31 -21.40
C LEU A 358 -15.55 11.40 -20.18
N THR A 359 -15.26 10.11 -20.40
CA THR A 359 -15.01 9.16 -19.31
C THR A 359 -13.67 9.42 -18.62
N GLN A 360 -12.62 9.75 -19.38
CA GLN A 360 -11.32 10.16 -18.82
C GLN A 360 -11.45 11.45 -18.00
N LEU A 361 -12.24 12.41 -18.48
CA LEU A 361 -12.56 13.63 -17.74
C LEU A 361 -13.30 13.31 -16.43
N ALA A 362 -14.35 12.48 -16.48
CA ALA A 362 -15.09 12.04 -15.29
C ALA A 362 -14.18 11.31 -14.28
N CYS A 363 -13.29 10.43 -14.75
CA CYS A 363 -12.30 9.74 -13.92
C CYS A 363 -11.33 10.72 -13.23
N THR A 364 -10.89 11.75 -13.94
CA THR A 364 -10.00 12.79 -13.41
C THR A 364 -10.69 13.64 -12.34
N LEU A 365 -11.96 13.99 -12.55
CA LEU A 365 -12.76 14.76 -11.58
C LEU A 365 -13.15 13.94 -10.34
N LEU A 366 -13.42 12.63 -10.50
CA LEU A 366 -13.64 11.72 -9.37
C LEU A 366 -12.37 11.56 -8.51
N ARG A 367 -11.20 11.48 -9.14
CA ARG A 367 -9.90 11.48 -8.42
C ARG A 367 -9.71 12.77 -7.63
N PHE A 368 -9.92 13.91 -8.28
CA PHE A 368 -9.84 15.21 -7.60
C PHE A 368 -10.80 15.30 -6.39
N GLU A 369 -12.05 14.83 -6.54
CA GLU A 369 -13.01 14.77 -5.44
C GLU A 369 -12.53 13.88 -4.27
N SER A 370 -11.93 12.72 -4.57
CA SER A 370 -11.35 11.83 -3.55
C SER A 370 -10.16 12.45 -2.84
N ASP A 371 -9.21 13.03 -3.60
CA ASP A 371 -7.99 13.65 -3.07
C ASP A 371 -8.34 14.82 -2.14
N VAL A 372 -9.30 15.67 -2.52
CA VAL A 372 -9.76 16.78 -1.69
C VAL A 372 -10.42 16.29 -0.41
N ARG A 373 -11.22 15.20 -0.48
CA ARG A 373 -11.85 14.62 0.71
C ARG A 373 -10.80 14.08 1.68
N GLU A 374 -9.79 13.37 1.18
CA GLU A 374 -8.67 12.85 1.97
C GLU A 374 -7.85 13.97 2.62
N LEU A 375 -7.51 15.02 1.85
CA LEU A 375 -6.75 16.19 2.32
C LEU A 375 -7.45 16.89 3.49
N VAL A 376 -8.77 17.07 3.40
CA VAL A 376 -9.56 17.72 4.45
C VAL A 376 -9.66 16.83 5.70
N THR A 377 -9.83 15.51 5.53
CA THR A 377 -9.88 14.56 6.66
C THR A 377 -8.56 14.45 7.41
N ASN A 378 -7.42 14.58 6.73
CA ASN A 378 -6.08 14.50 7.35
C ASN A 378 -5.69 15.77 8.13
N MET A 379 -6.28 16.93 7.79
CA MET A 379 -5.91 18.24 8.37
C MET A 379 -6.78 18.69 9.54
N THR A 380 -7.99 18.14 9.70
CA THR A 380 -8.94 18.60 10.74
C THR A 380 -9.45 17.43 11.57
N PHE A 381 -9.46 17.56 12.90
CA PHE A 381 -10.21 16.68 13.83
C PHE A 381 -11.73 16.91 13.67
N ILE A 382 -12.23 16.93 12.43
CA ILE A 382 -13.63 17.11 12.07
C ILE A 382 -14.05 15.91 11.25
N ASN A 383 -15.02 15.16 11.76
CA ASN A 383 -15.71 14.13 10.99
C ASN A 383 -16.40 14.80 9.78
N CYS A 384 -15.87 14.60 8.58
CA CYS A 384 -16.50 15.00 7.32
C CYS A 384 -17.65 14.05 6.91
N THR A 385 -17.84 12.96 7.65
CA THR A 385 -18.99 12.06 7.58
C THR A 385 -19.97 12.51 8.65
N GLY A 386 -21.23 12.76 8.32
CA GLY A 386 -22.27 13.30 9.23
C GLY A 386 -22.64 12.44 10.46
N ASP A 387 -21.73 11.60 10.94
CA ASP A 387 -21.86 10.80 12.16
C ASP A 387 -21.25 11.55 13.35
N SER A 388 -22.11 11.88 14.31
CA SER A 388 -21.72 12.40 15.63
C SER A 388 -21.02 11.31 16.45
N PRO A 389 -19.75 11.47 16.85
CA PRO A 389 -19.15 10.59 17.84
C PRO A 389 -19.49 11.11 19.25
N CYS A 390 -20.22 10.30 20.00
CA CYS A 390 -20.36 10.47 21.45
C CYS A 390 -18.98 10.31 22.11
N VAL A 391 -18.35 11.42 22.50
CA VAL A 391 -17.13 11.40 23.31
C VAL A 391 -17.49 10.90 24.71
N LYS A 392 -17.21 9.62 24.98
CA LYS A 392 -17.09 9.09 26.34
C LYS A 392 -15.81 9.65 26.98
N GLY A 393 -15.97 10.69 27.78
CA GLY A 393 -14.92 11.25 28.63
C GLY A 393 -15.39 11.40 30.08
N ILE A 394 -15.03 10.43 30.90
CA ILE A 394 -14.86 10.42 32.37
C ILE A 394 -15.34 11.69 33.11
N LEU A 395 -16.54 11.64 33.72
CA LEU A 395 -16.91 12.48 34.85
C LEU A 395 -17.34 11.61 36.03
N LYS A 396 -16.74 11.93 37.18
CA LYS A 396 -16.93 11.32 38.49
C LYS A 396 -18.39 11.05 38.83
N LYS A 397 -18.63 9.88 39.44
CA LYS A 397 -19.79 9.55 40.28
C LYS A 397 -20.21 10.77 41.11
N ASN A 398 -21.50 11.10 41.05
CA ASN A 398 -22.30 11.43 42.23
C ASN A 398 -23.74 10.97 41.98
N LYS A 399 -24.36 10.52 43.07
CA LYS A 399 -25.54 9.68 43.17
C LYS A 399 -26.73 10.55 43.62
N GLU A 400 -27.94 10.03 43.36
CA GLU A 400 -29.24 10.31 43.99
C GLU A 400 -30.25 11.25 43.28
N ASP A 401 -31.23 10.57 42.67
CA ASP A 401 -32.69 10.68 42.86
C ASP A 401 -33.40 12.04 42.72
N SER A 402 -34.31 12.14 41.73
CA SER A 402 -35.75 11.91 41.96
C SER A 402 -36.57 12.29 40.72
N ASP A 403 -37.65 11.55 40.56
CA ASP A 403 -38.54 11.50 39.41
C ASP A 403 -39.74 12.46 39.58
N THR A 404 -40.39 12.75 38.45
CA THR A 404 -41.70 13.42 38.27
C THR A 404 -41.79 14.96 38.37
N THR A 405 -42.06 15.61 37.23
CA THR A 405 -43.39 16.15 36.88
C THR A 405 -43.39 16.80 35.49
N LYS A 406 -44.45 16.49 34.73
CA LYS A 406 -44.78 17.12 33.44
C LYS A 406 -45.20 18.57 33.68
N ASP A 407 -44.60 19.52 32.98
CA ASP A 407 -45.38 20.65 32.47
C ASP A 407 -44.80 21.23 31.18
N GLY A 408 -45.71 21.55 30.27
CA GLY A 408 -45.41 21.87 28.88
C GLY A 408 -44.90 23.29 28.70
N LYS A 409 -43.68 23.41 28.16
CA LYS A 409 -43.27 24.54 27.31
C LYS A 409 -42.38 23.99 26.20
N LYS A 410 -42.83 24.12 24.95
CA LYS A 410 -41.99 23.87 23.76
C LYS A 410 -40.71 24.72 23.88
N PRO A 411 -39.51 24.13 23.93
CA PRO A 411 -38.31 24.89 23.60
C PRO A 411 -38.30 25.03 22.08
N GLY A 412 -38.20 26.28 21.62
CA GLY A 412 -38.07 26.59 20.19
C GLY A 412 -36.93 25.78 19.58
N THR A 413 -37.17 25.29 18.37
CA THR A 413 -36.18 24.64 17.52
C THR A 413 -34.94 25.53 17.44
N VAL A 414 -33.91 25.20 18.22
CA VAL A 414 -32.56 25.72 17.97
C VAL A 414 -32.15 25.10 16.66
N HIS A 415 -32.21 25.89 15.58
CA HIS A 415 -31.49 25.56 14.36
C HIS A 415 -30.02 25.43 14.74
N THR A 416 -29.54 24.19 14.89
CA THR A 416 -28.12 23.89 14.71
C THR A 416 -27.72 24.44 13.34
N PRO A 417 -26.63 25.23 13.22
CA PRO A 417 -26.14 25.63 11.90
C PRO A 417 -25.90 24.35 11.09
N GLU A 418 -26.44 24.30 9.87
CA GLU A 418 -26.18 23.21 8.93
C GLU A 418 -24.67 23.01 8.86
N ALA A 419 -24.20 21.80 9.19
CA ALA A 419 -22.79 21.48 9.06
C ALA A 419 -22.41 21.68 7.58
N GLN A 420 -21.56 22.67 7.29
CA GLN A 420 -21.08 22.90 5.93
C GLN A 420 -20.26 21.68 5.49
N VAL A 421 -20.73 21.00 4.45
CA VAL A 421 -20.07 19.84 3.82
C VAL A 421 -19.43 20.29 2.51
N LEU A 422 -18.41 19.56 2.04
CA LEU A 422 -17.82 19.78 0.71
C LEU A 422 -18.87 19.59 -0.40
N GLU A 423 -18.99 20.58 -1.29
CA GLU A 423 -19.98 20.59 -2.38
C GLU A 423 -19.33 20.36 -3.75
N PHE A 424 -19.57 19.18 -4.34
CA PHE A 424 -19.00 18.78 -5.64
C PHE A 424 -19.99 18.96 -6.80
N ASN A 425 -20.18 20.20 -7.25
CA ASN A 425 -21.20 20.58 -8.25
C ASN A 425 -20.75 20.42 -9.73
N TRP A 426 -19.54 19.92 -9.99
CA TRP A 426 -18.97 19.77 -11.35
C TRP A 426 -19.79 18.86 -12.27
N ARG A 427 -20.55 17.91 -11.70
CA ARG A 427 -21.43 16.99 -12.44
C ARG A 427 -22.49 17.73 -13.26
N SER A 428 -22.88 18.94 -12.84
CA SER A 428 -23.85 19.78 -13.56
C SER A 428 -23.41 20.11 -15.00
N ALA A 429 -22.11 20.13 -15.29
CA ALA A 429 -21.57 20.36 -16.64
C ALA A 429 -22.02 19.29 -17.66
N PHE A 430 -22.30 18.06 -17.22
CA PHE A 430 -22.71 16.96 -18.10
C PHE A 430 -24.20 16.98 -18.45
N LYS A 431 -25.02 17.84 -17.81
CA LYS A 431 -26.49 17.84 -17.96
C LYS A 431 -26.94 18.01 -19.42
N GLY A 432 -26.27 18.87 -20.19
CA GLY A 432 -26.59 19.10 -21.61
C GLY A 432 -26.29 17.89 -22.52
N LEU A 433 -25.35 17.03 -22.13
CA LEU A 433 -24.92 15.84 -22.86
C LEU A 433 -25.62 14.55 -22.41
N ALA A 434 -26.33 14.58 -21.29
CA ALA A 434 -26.94 13.41 -20.67
C ALA A 434 -27.70 12.49 -21.66
N PRO A 435 -28.64 12.98 -22.50
CA PRO A 435 -29.36 12.10 -23.44
C PRO A 435 -28.47 11.51 -24.54
N HIS A 436 -27.41 12.22 -24.95
CA HIS A 436 -26.46 11.74 -25.97
C HIS A 436 -25.48 10.74 -25.39
N MET A 437 -25.03 10.96 -24.15
CA MET A 437 -24.21 10.02 -23.39
C MET A 437 -24.97 8.73 -23.10
N GLU A 438 -26.24 8.84 -22.68
CA GLU A 438 -27.13 7.70 -22.46
C GLU A 438 -27.23 6.82 -23.70
N HIS A 439 -27.53 7.43 -24.86
CA HIS A 439 -27.60 6.71 -26.12
C HIS A 439 -26.24 6.11 -26.54
N CYS A 440 -25.15 6.87 -26.39
CA CYS A 440 -23.82 6.44 -26.81
C CYS A 440 -23.30 5.28 -25.95
N VAL A 441 -23.45 5.33 -24.63
CA VAL A 441 -23.09 4.22 -23.72
C VAL A 441 -23.80 2.94 -24.14
N LYS A 442 -25.11 3.02 -24.42
CA LYS A 442 -25.90 1.88 -24.89
C LYS A 442 -25.36 1.32 -26.20
N VAL A 443 -25.18 2.17 -27.23
CA VAL A 443 -24.75 1.74 -28.56
C VAL A 443 -23.33 1.16 -28.54
N VAL A 444 -22.39 1.80 -27.84
CA VAL A 444 -20.99 1.35 -27.77
C VAL A 444 -20.90 -0.01 -27.09
N LEU A 445 -21.58 -0.20 -25.95
CA LEU A 445 -21.54 -1.48 -25.23
C LEU A 445 -22.27 -2.59 -25.99
N ASP A 446 -23.44 -2.31 -26.59
CA ASP A 446 -24.16 -3.29 -27.40
C ASP A 446 -23.34 -3.69 -28.66
N ASP A 447 -22.66 -2.73 -29.32
CA ASP A 447 -21.79 -2.97 -30.49
C ASP A 447 -20.53 -3.76 -30.13
N VAL A 448 -19.82 -3.40 -29.05
CA VAL A 448 -18.66 -4.15 -28.56
C VAL A 448 -19.05 -5.58 -28.20
N CYS A 449 -20.16 -5.76 -27.50
CA CYS A 449 -20.68 -7.08 -27.14
C CYS A 449 -21.01 -7.90 -28.40
N ALA A 450 -21.73 -7.33 -29.35
CA ALA A 450 -22.10 -8.01 -30.59
C ALA A 450 -20.87 -8.38 -31.42
N LYS A 451 -19.91 -7.46 -31.60
CA LYS A 451 -18.67 -7.70 -32.37
C LYS A 451 -17.83 -8.83 -31.78
N ASN A 452 -17.60 -8.82 -30.47
CA ASN A 452 -16.80 -9.86 -29.81
C ASN A 452 -17.48 -11.24 -29.85
N LEU A 453 -18.81 -11.29 -29.67
CA LEU A 453 -19.57 -12.53 -29.80
C LEU A 453 -19.62 -13.05 -31.25
N GLN A 454 -19.70 -12.16 -32.24
CA GLN A 454 -19.62 -12.54 -33.66
C GLN A 454 -18.23 -13.03 -34.05
N GLN A 455 -17.18 -12.40 -33.55
CA GLN A 455 -15.80 -12.83 -33.77
C GLN A 455 -15.56 -14.22 -33.17
N GLU A 456 -16.08 -14.47 -31.97
CA GLU A 456 -16.02 -15.77 -31.31
C GLU A 456 -16.78 -16.84 -32.11
N GLU A 457 -17.99 -16.55 -32.61
CA GLU A 457 -18.77 -17.45 -33.48
C GLU A 457 -18.08 -17.71 -34.83
N ALA A 458 -17.40 -16.71 -35.40
CA ALA A 458 -16.63 -16.87 -36.63
C ALA A 458 -15.44 -17.83 -36.40
N LEU A 459 -14.75 -17.71 -35.26
CA LEU A 459 -13.70 -18.66 -34.88
C LEU A 459 -14.29 -20.07 -34.68
N ARG A 460 -15.43 -20.18 -33.98
CA ARG A 460 -16.16 -21.44 -33.80
C ARG A 460 -16.47 -22.13 -35.12
N SER A 461 -17.12 -21.41 -36.04
CA SER A 461 -17.54 -21.93 -37.35
C SER A 461 -16.37 -22.24 -38.28
N SER A 462 -15.21 -21.61 -38.09
CA SER A 462 -13.97 -21.94 -38.82
C SER A 462 -13.29 -23.24 -38.34
N GLY A 463 -13.88 -23.96 -37.39
CA GLY A 463 -13.38 -25.23 -36.87
C GLY A 463 -12.47 -25.11 -35.65
N HIS A 464 -12.37 -23.92 -35.03
CA HIS A 464 -11.61 -23.76 -33.78
C HIS A 464 -12.44 -24.25 -32.59
N THR A 465 -12.12 -25.46 -32.12
CA THR A 465 -12.83 -26.12 -31.01
C THR A 465 -12.31 -25.70 -29.64
N SER A 466 -11.10 -25.12 -29.54
CA SER A 466 -10.54 -24.64 -28.27
C SER A 466 -10.91 -23.18 -27.99
N VAL A 467 -11.21 -22.85 -26.73
CA VAL A 467 -11.45 -21.46 -26.31
C VAL A 467 -10.13 -20.67 -26.33
N THR A 468 -10.13 -19.50 -26.96
CA THR A 468 -8.97 -18.60 -26.95
C THR A 468 -8.90 -17.86 -25.63
N LEU A 469 -7.79 -17.99 -24.92
CA LEU A 469 -7.57 -17.39 -23.61
C LEU A 469 -6.70 -16.13 -23.69
N SER A 470 -6.89 -15.25 -22.71
CA SER A 470 -6.03 -14.10 -22.43
C SER A 470 -5.76 -14.01 -20.94
N PRO A 471 -4.54 -13.62 -20.52
CA PRO A 471 -4.26 -13.37 -19.11
C PRO A 471 -5.13 -12.23 -18.62
N ILE A 472 -5.58 -12.33 -17.36
CA ILE A 472 -6.19 -11.17 -16.71
C ILE A 472 -5.06 -10.14 -16.54
N SER A 473 -5.25 -8.96 -17.11
CA SER A 473 -4.29 -7.86 -16.99
C SER A 473 -4.34 -7.30 -15.56
N GLY A 474 -3.83 -8.05 -14.59
CA GLY A 474 -3.41 -7.49 -13.32
C GLY A 474 -2.21 -6.62 -13.59
N GLN A 475 -2.39 -5.30 -13.53
CA GLN A 475 -1.36 -4.26 -13.38
C GLN A 475 0.07 -4.72 -13.71
N SER A 476 0.35 -5.04 -14.98
CA SER A 476 1.74 -5.09 -15.46
C SER A 476 2.20 -3.65 -15.54
N THR A 477 3.12 -3.30 -14.66
CA THR A 477 3.72 -1.98 -14.41
C THR A 477 4.54 -1.41 -15.58
N ASN A 478 4.31 -1.86 -16.82
CA ASN A 478 5.05 -1.43 -18.01
C ASN A 478 4.17 -0.76 -19.08
N ALA A 479 3.23 0.10 -18.67
CA ALA A 479 2.71 1.16 -19.52
C ALA A 479 2.88 2.50 -18.79
N ALA A 480 4.04 3.13 -19.02
CA ALA A 480 4.21 4.54 -18.75
C ALA A 480 3.08 5.31 -19.46
N SER A 481 2.50 6.30 -18.77
CA SER A 481 1.34 7.12 -19.15
C SER A 481 -0.01 6.41 -19.14
N ASN A 482 -0.52 6.08 -17.94
CA ASN A 482 -1.86 6.47 -17.48
C ASN A 482 -2.09 5.83 -16.11
N THR A 483 -1.87 6.62 -15.06
CA THR A 483 -2.24 6.32 -13.68
C THR A 483 -3.77 6.24 -13.54
N HIS A 484 -4.37 5.18 -14.09
CA HIS A 484 -5.75 4.84 -13.80
C HIS A 484 -5.81 4.24 -12.39
N LEU A 485 -6.33 5.06 -11.48
CA LEU A 485 -6.86 4.70 -10.17
C LEU A 485 -5.88 3.99 -9.21
N LYS A 486 -5.36 4.76 -8.27
CA LYS A 486 -4.95 4.29 -6.93
C LYS A 486 -6.15 3.80 -6.08
N GLU A 487 -7.28 3.46 -6.72
CA GLU A 487 -8.52 2.97 -6.08
C GLU A 487 -8.60 1.44 -6.17
N ASP A 488 -7.76 0.73 -5.42
CA ASP A 488 -7.98 -0.70 -5.13
C ASP A 488 -7.91 -0.98 -3.62
N SER A 489 -8.22 0.00 -2.77
CA SER A 489 -8.50 -0.24 -1.35
C SER A 489 -9.86 -0.90 -1.09
N PHE A 490 -10.65 -1.13 -2.16
CA PHE A 490 -11.94 -1.83 -2.14
C PHE A 490 -11.98 -3.07 -3.05
N TYR A 491 -10.82 -3.64 -3.40
CA TYR A 491 -10.81 -4.99 -3.98
C TYR A 491 -11.07 -5.99 -2.84
N THR A 492 -12.32 -6.46 -2.71
CA THR A 492 -12.73 -7.44 -1.69
C THR A 492 -12.15 -8.84 -1.94
N TYR A 493 -11.59 -9.09 -3.12
CA TYR A 493 -11.08 -10.39 -3.55
C TYR A 493 -9.56 -10.45 -3.46
N SER A 494 -9.03 -11.51 -2.88
CA SER A 494 -7.59 -11.77 -2.82
C SER A 494 -7.05 -12.13 -4.21
N GLU A 495 -5.75 -11.90 -4.49
CA GLU A 495 -5.06 -12.40 -5.70
C GLU A 495 -5.24 -13.92 -5.87
N ARG A 496 -5.46 -14.64 -4.77
CA ARG A 496 -5.78 -16.09 -4.75
C ARG A 496 -7.16 -16.46 -5.29
N ASP A 497 -8.12 -15.55 -5.16
CA ASP A 497 -9.53 -15.77 -5.55
C ASP A 497 -9.78 -15.38 -7.01
N THR A 498 -8.87 -14.58 -7.60
CA THR A 498 -8.97 -14.15 -8.98
C THR A 498 -8.48 -15.22 -9.96
N PRO A 499 -9.20 -15.53 -11.04
CA PRO A 499 -8.71 -16.46 -12.05
C PRO A 499 -7.44 -15.97 -12.75
N ARG A 500 -6.71 -16.86 -13.42
CA ARG A 500 -5.45 -16.51 -14.12
C ARG A 500 -5.65 -16.14 -15.58
N MET A 501 -6.50 -16.90 -16.25
CA MET A 501 -6.77 -16.81 -17.68
C MET A 501 -8.26 -16.77 -17.92
N VAL A 502 -8.72 -15.91 -18.82
CA VAL A 502 -10.14 -15.78 -19.17
C VAL A 502 -10.33 -15.88 -20.68
N ALA A 503 -11.53 -16.24 -21.13
CA ALA A 503 -11.84 -16.25 -22.55
C ALA A 503 -11.70 -14.83 -23.13
N LYS A 504 -10.94 -14.72 -24.21
CA LYS A 504 -10.54 -13.44 -24.82
C LYS A 504 -11.73 -12.52 -25.14
N PHE A 505 -12.84 -13.10 -25.62
CA PHE A 505 -14.04 -12.33 -25.98
C PHE A 505 -14.74 -11.74 -24.74
N CYS A 506 -14.84 -12.50 -23.64
CA CYS A 506 -15.36 -11.99 -22.36
C CYS A 506 -14.41 -10.95 -21.76
N GLY A 507 -13.10 -11.19 -21.82
CA GLY A 507 -12.07 -10.24 -21.40
C GLY A 507 -12.24 -8.89 -22.09
N ALA A 508 -12.35 -8.89 -23.43
CA ALA A 508 -12.54 -7.67 -24.22
C ALA A 508 -13.84 -6.92 -23.86
N ILE A 509 -14.96 -7.63 -23.68
CA ILE A 509 -16.23 -7.01 -23.26
C ILE A 509 -16.08 -6.37 -21.87
N MET A 510 -15.44 -7.08 -20.92
CA MET A 510 -15.20 -6.56 -19.58
C MET A 510 -14.27 -5.35 -19.57
N THR A 511 -13.23 -5.32 -20.40
CA THR A 511 -12.34 -4.15 -20.49
C THR A 511 -13.06 -2.88 -20.93
N GLU A 512 -14.06 -2.98 -21.82
CA GLU A 512 -14.85 -1.81 -22.22
C GLU A 512 -15.91 -1.42 -21.17
N LEU A 513 -16.49 -2.39 -20.44
CA LEU A 513 -17.34 -2.10 -19.27
C LEU A 513 -16.54 -1.38 -18.16
N ASP A 514 -15.31 -1.83 -17.91
CA ASP A 514 -14.38 -1.20 -16.96
C ASP A 514 -13.99 0.21 -17.38
N ALA A 515 -13.73 0.41 -18.68
CA ALA A 515 -13.40 1.71 -19.23
C ALA A 515 -14.54 2.73 -19.04
N LEU A 516 -15.81 2.30 -19.09
CA LEU A 516 -16.99 3.16 -18.93
C LEU A 516 -17.52 3.25 -17.48
N LEU A 517 -17.05 2.42 -16.56
CA LEU A 517 -17.47 2.42 -15.15
C LEU A 517 -17.29 3.78 -14.45
N PRO A 518 -16.18 4.53 -14.62
CA PRO A 518 -16.02 5.84 -13.99
C PRO A 518 -17.10 6.84 -14.39
N LEU A 519 -17.57 6.77 -15.64
CA LEU A 519 -18.64 7.63 -16.14
C LEU A 519 -19.97 7.29 -15.44
N ALA A 520 -20.32 6.00 -15.32
CA ALA A 520 -21.50 5.56 -14.60
C ALA A 520 -21.44 5.91 -13.11
N ALA A 521 -20.25 5.82 -12.50
CA ALA A 521 -20.01 6.21 -11.11
C ALA A 521 -20.11 7.73 -10.90
N ALA A 522 -19.75 8.55 -11.90
CA ALA A 522 -19.91 10.00 -11.84
C ALA A 522 -21.39 10.44 -11.96
N CYS A 523 -22.18 9.74 -12.77
CA CYS A 523 -23.59 10.04 -13.07
C CYS A 523 -24.58 9.60 -11.96
N ARG A 524 -24.37 10.04 -10.71
CA ARG A 524 -25.23 9.73 -9.54
C ARG A 524 -26.40 10.70 -9.37
N ASP A 525 -26.26 11.93 -9.89
CA ASP A 525 -27.28 12.97 -9.76
C ASP A 525 -28.56 12.60 -10.50
N SER A 526 -29.71 13.06 -9.99
CA SER A 526 -31.03 12.78 -10.56
C SER A 526 -31.15 13.13 -12.05
N SER A 527 -30.44 14.16 -12.51
CA SER A 527 -30.41 14.57 -13.92
C SER A 527 -29.53 13.71 -14.84
N LEU A 528 -28.59 12.94 -14.28
CA LEU A 528 -27.65 12.08 -15.03
C LEU A 528 -27.99 10.58 -14.89
N LEU A 529 -29.04 10.26 -14.15
CA LEU A 529 -29.42 8.89 -13.84
C LEU A 529 -29.67 8.04 -15.10
N GLY A 530 -30.14 8.65 -16.20
CA GLY A 530 -30.34 7.95 -17.49
C GLY A 530 -29.06 7.29 -18.02
N VAL A 531 -27.92 7.97 -17.92
CA VAL A 531 -26.61 7.45 -18.35
C VAL A 531 -26.21 6.23 -17.51
N ARG A 532 -26.37 6.34 -16.19
CA ARG A 532 -26.09 5.25 -15.26
C ARG A 532 -27.02 4.06 -15.47
N SER A 533 -28.32 4.29 -15.68
CA SER A 533 -29.29 3.25 -16.00
C SER A 533 -28.95 2.53 -17.31
N SER A 534 -28.57 3.28 -18.36
CA SER A 534 -28.14 2.68 -19.63
C SER A 534 -26.89 1.81 -19.48
N PHE A 535 -25.91 2.23 -18.68
CA PHE A 535 -24.75 1.39 -18.34
C PHE A 535 -25.18 0.11 -17.61
N VAL A 536 -26.02 0.23 -16.58
CA VAL A 536 -26.51 -0.92 -15.79
C VAL A 536 -27.29 -1.91 -16.66
N GLU A 537 -28.18 -1.42 -17.53
CA GLU A 537 -28.94 -2.27 -18.45
C GLU A 537 -28.05 -2.93 -19.50
N ALA A 538 -27.10 -2.20 -20.09
CA ALA A 538 -26.16 -2.74 -21.06
C ALA A 538 -25.23 -3.79 -20.42
N CYS A 539 -24.77 -3.54 -19.20
CA CYS A 539 -24.00 -4.50 -18.40
C CYS A 539 -24.80 -5.79 -18.16
N GLY A 540 -26.08 -5.68 -17.76
CA GLY A 540 -26.96 -6.83 -17.60
C GLY A 540 -27.17 -7.61 -18.91
N ARG A 541 -27.43 -6.93 -20.03
CA ARG A 541 -27.56 -7.57 -21.35
C ARG A 541 -26.28 -8.26 -21.80
N ALA A 542 -25.13 -7.60 -21.64
CA ALA A 542 -23.83 -8.16 -21.98
C ALA A 542 -23.52 -9.40 -21.12
N ALA A 543 -23.80 -9.35 -19.82
CA ALA A 543 -23.66 -10.50 -18.92
C ALA A 543 -24.48 -11.70 -19.39
N PHE A 544 -25.77 -11.51 -19.71
CA PHE A 544 -26.61 -12.59 -20.24
C PHE A 544 -26.11 -13.13 -21.58
N ALA A 545 -25.68 -12.27 -22.49
CA ALA A 545 -25.17 -12.68 -23.81
C ALA A 545 -23.86 -13.47 -23.69
N MET A 546 -22.94 -13.02 -22.82
CA MET A 546 -21.72 -13.77 -22.49
C MET A 546 -22.08 -15.11 -21.84
N LEU A 547 -22.98 -15.14 -20.87
CA LEU A 547 -23.38 -16.36 -20.18
C LEU A 547 -23.98 -17.39 -21.13
N ALA A 548 -24.90 -16.97 -22.01
CA ALA A 548 -25.49 -17.83 -23.02
C ALA A 548 -24.41 -18.44 -23.93
N ARG A 549 -23.43 -17.64 -24.36
CA ARG A 549 -22.33 -18.13 -25.19
C ARG A 549 -21.43 -19.12 -24.45
N LEU A 550 -21.12 -18.85 -23.18
CA LEU A 550 -20.34 -19.77 -22.34
C LEU A 550 -21.06 -21.11 -22.15
N GLN A 551 -22.39 -21.08 -21.94
CA GLN A 551 -23.21 -22.29 -21.81
C GLN A 551 -23.27 -23.09 -23.11
N GLU A 552 -23.42 -22.43 -24.27
CA GLU A 552 -23.36 -23.10 -25.58
C GLU A 552 -22.03 -23.83 -25.78
N ARG A 553 -20.91 -23.18 -25.44
CA ARG A 553 -19.57 -23.80 -25.50
C ARG A 553 -19.40 -24.95 -24.52
N ALA A 554 -20.05 -24.89 -23.35
CA ALA A 554 -20.00 -25.97 -22.38
C ALA A 554 -20.74 -27.22 -22.87
N LEU A 555 -21.84 -27.06 -23.61
CA LEU A 555 -22.61 -28.17 -24.18
C LEU A 555 -21.85 -28.92 -25.30
N GLU A 556 -20.88 -28.27 -25.95
CA GLU A 556 -20.01 -28.91 -26.96
C GLU A 556 -19.05 -29.93 -26.34
N VAL A 557 -18.70 -29.77 -25.05
CA VAL A 557 -17.82 -30.69 -24.34
C VAL A 557 -18.62 -31.88 -23.79
N PRO A 558 -18.23 -33.14 -24.07
CA PRO A 558 -16.98 -33.58 -24.71
C PRO A 558 -17.11 -33.90 -26.22
N SER A 559 -18.32 -33.76 -26.78
CA SER A 559 -18.67 -34.33 -28.09
C SER A 559 -17.89 -33.75 -29.27
N SER A 560 -17.75 -32.42 -29.33
CA SER A 560 -17.11 -31.69 -30.42
C SER A 560 -15.95 -30.80 -29.95
N ALA A 561 -15.76 -30.67 -28.63
CA ALA A 561 -14.75 -29.81 -28.01
C ALA A 561 -13.97 -30.51 -26.90
N PRO A 562 -12.69 -30.13 -26.68
CA PRO A 562 -11.82 -30.78 -25.69
C PRO A 562 -12.19 -30.40 -24.24
N LEU A 563 -11.88 -31.29 -23.29
CA LEU A 563 -12.15 -31.11 -21.85
C LEU A 563 -11.58 -29.80 -21.29
N LYS A 564 -10.38 -29.39 -21.72
CA LYS A 564 -9.71 -28.15 -21.27
C LYS A 564 -10.55 -26.88 -21.43
N ASN A 565 -11.60 -26.91 -22.26
CA ASN A 565 -12.54 -25.80 -22.37
C ASN A 565 -13.39 -25.63 -21.10
N LEU A 566 -13.75 -26.69 -20.36
CA LEU A 566 -14.58 -26.55 -19.16
C LEU A 566 -13.90 -25.72 -18.05
N PRO A 567 -12.63 -25.98 -17.67
CA PRO A 567 -11.90 -25.10 -16.75
C PRO A 567 -11.78 -23.65 -17.25
N ALA A 568 -11.54 -23.45 -18.56
CA ALA A 568 -11.51 -22.13 -19.19
C ALA A 568 -12.84 -21.36 -19.07
N LEU A 569 -13.96 -22.04 -19.34
CA LEU A 569 -15.30 -21.46 -19.24
C LEU A 569 -15.66 -21.16 -17.78
N LEU A 570 -15.34 -22.07 -16.85
CA LEU A 570 -15.55 -21.90 -15.41
C LEU A 570 -14.79 -20.67 -14.88
N SER A 571 -13.49 -20.58 -15.18
CA SER A 571 -12.67 -19.40 -14.85
C SER A 571 -13.29 -18.10 -15.37
N THR A 572 -13.70 -18.09 -16.64
CA THR A 572 -14.29 -16.92 -17.27
C THR A 572 -15.59 -16.51 -16.58
N CYS A 573 -16.43 -17.47 -16.21
CA CYS A 573 -17.68 -17.20 -15.51
C CYS A 573 -17.46 -16.64 -14.10
N ILE A 574 -16.46 -17.15 -13.36
CA ILE A 574 -16.05 -16.63 -12.05
C ILE A 574 -15.57 -15.19 -12.18
N TYR A 575 -14.70 -14.89 -13.15
CA TYR A 575 -14.22 -13.53 -13.40
C TYR A 575 -15.38 -12.58 -13.72
N VAL A 576 -16.31 -12.99 -14.59
CA VAL A 576 -17.50 -12.20 -14.91
C VAL A 576 -18.34 -11.94 -13.66
N HIS A 577 -18.58 -12.96 -12.83
CA HIS A 577 -19.30 -12.83 -11.57
C HIS A 577 -18.63 -11.80 -10.63
N GLN A 578 -17.33 -11.93 -10.39
CA GLN A 578 -16.55 -11.03 -9.53
C GLN A 578 -16.61 -9.57 -10.03
N ARG A 579 -16.49 -9.33 -11.34
CA ARG A 579 -16.60 -7.98 -11.91
C ARG A 579 -18.00 -7.40 -11.76
N LEU A 580 -19.05 -8.19 -11.95
CA LEU A 580 -20.43 -7.74 -11.75
C LEU A 580 -20.71 -7.37 -10.29
N GLU A 581 -20.19 -8.14 -9.33
CA GLU A 581 -20.28 -7.79 -7.91
C GLU A 581 -19.50 -6.52 -7.58
N HIS A 582 -18.32 -6.33 -8.16
CA HIS A 582 -17.56 -5.09 -8.03
C HIS A 582 -18.35 -3.89 -8.57
N TYR A 583 -18.96 -4.00 -9.74
CA TYR A 583 -19.83 -2.94 -10.28
C TYR A 583 -21.03 -2.66 -9.37
N ASN A 584 -21.64 -3.70 -8.82
CA ASN A 584 -22.76 -3.55 -7.90
C ASN A 584 -22.34 -2.83 -6.62
N ALA A 585 -21.21 -3.21 -6.02
CA ALA A 585 -20.66 -2.54 -4.83
C ALA A 585 -20.31 -1.07 -5.12
N ARG A 586 -19.65 -0.79 -6.25
CA ARG A 586 -19.22 0.57 -6.62
C ARG A 586 -20.38 1.52 -6.94
N LEU A 587 -21.47 0.98 -7.45
CA LEU A 587 -22.69 1.74 -7.75
C LEU A 587 -23.64 1.82 -6.54
N LYS A 588 -23.49 0.96 -5.52
CA LYS A 588 -24.36 0.96 -4.32
C LYS A 588 -23.93 2.05 -3.34
N ASP A 589 -24.60 3.20 -3.38
CA ASP A 589 -24.37 4.29 -2.41
C ASP A 589 -25.11 4.07 -1.09
N SER A 590 -24.42 4.32 0.02
CA SER A 590 -24.93 4.23 1.39
C SER A 590 -25.64 5.50 1.88
N ASN A 591 -25.44 6.65 1.23
CA ASN A 591 -25.71 7.96 1.85
C ASN A 591 -26.90 8.75 1.27
N THR A 592 -27.62 8.26 0.27
CA THR A 592 -28.81 8.96 -0.25
C THR A 592 -29.92 7.97 -0.60
N THR A 593 -31.03 8.07 0.12
CA THR A 593 -32.27 7.28 -0.07
C THR A 593 -32.95 7.46 -1.43
N ALA A 594 -32.43 8.36 -2.30
CA ALA A 594 -33.08 8.83 -3.51
C ALA A 594 -32.50 8.30 -4.85
N ALA A 595 -31.37 7.60 -4.88
CA ALA A 595 -30.73 7.15 -6.13
C ALA A 595 -30.54 5.62 -6.19
N LYS A 596 -31.64 4.86 -6.22
CA LYS A 596 -31.61 3.40 -6.35
C LYS A 596 -31.78 2.96 -7.82
N VAL A 597 -30.69 3.00 -8.58
CA VAL A 597 -30.53 2.08 -9.71
C VAL A 597 -29.30 1.21 -9.41
N PRO A 598 -29.43 0.22 -8.51
CA PRO A 598 -28.42 -0.83 -8.39
C PRO A 598 -28.44 -1.69 -9.65
N LEU A 599 -27.36 -2.42 -9.90
CA LEU A 599 -27.42 -3.56 -10.82
C LEU A 599 -28.53 -4.50 -10.36
N THR A 600 -29.32 -5.00 -11.30
CA THR A 600 -30.25 -6.08 -10.99
C THR A 600 -29.44 -7.25 -10.45
N LEU A 601 -29.88 -7.86 -9.34
CA LEU A 601 -29.19 -9.00 -8.75
C LEU A 601 -29.29 -10.26 -9.64
N LEU A 602 -30.15 -10.24 -10.66
CA LEU A 602 -30.45 -11.37 -11.52
C LEU A 602 -29.25 -11.83 -12.37
N PRO A 603 -28.53 -10.97 -13.13
CA PRO A 603 -27.28 -11.35 -13.80
C PRO A 603 -26.24 -11.98 -12.87
N ILE A 604 -26.08 -11.45 -11.65
CA ILE A 604 -25.12 -11.95 -10.66
C ILE A 604 -25.53 -13.36 -10.22
N GLN A 605 -26.78 -13.55 -9.82
CA GLN A 605 -27.34 -14.86 -9.45
C GLN A 605 -27.21 -15.88 -10.59
N LYS A 606 -27.50 -15.49 -11.84
CA LYS A 606 -27.39 -16.39 -13.00
C LYS A 606 -25.95 -16.79 -13.33
N CYS A 607 -24.99 -15.88 -13.13
CA CYS A 607 -23.58 -16.23 -13.24
C CYS A 607 -23.20 -17.24 -12.15
N GLN A 608 -23.61 -17.02 -10.90
CA GLN A 608 -23.35 -17.96 -9.79
C GLN A 608 -23.94 -19.36 -10.06
N GLU A 609 -25.19 -19.45 -10.49
CA GLU A 609 -25.83 -20.72 -10.88
C GLU A 609 -25.04 -21.44 -12.00
N THR A 610 -24.48 -20.69 -12.95
CA THR A 610 -23.71 -21.26 -14.06
C THR A 610 -22.32 -21.69 -13.63
N VAL A 611 -21.68 -20.97 -12.71
CA VAL A 611 -20.42 -21.40 -12.07
C VAL A 611 -20.62 -22.76 -11.42
N GLU A 612 -21.68 -22.93 -10.64
CA GLU A 612 -22.03 -24.22 -9.99
C GLU A 612 -22.31 -25.31 -11.03
N ALA A 613 -23.10 -25.01 -12.06
CA ALA A 613 -23.39 -25.98 -13.13
C ALA A 613 -22.14 -26.43 -13.92
N LEU A 614 -21.24 -25.50 -14.24
CA LEU A 614 -19.98 -25.81 -14.93
C LEU A 614 -19.04 -26.63 -14.04
N ARG A 615 -19.00 -26.32 -12.75
CA ARG A 615 -18.25 -27.08 -11.75
C ARG A 615 -18.73 -28.54 -11.70
N ASP A 616 -20.03 -28.74 -11.58
CA ASP A 616 -20.65 -30.06 -11.49
C ASP A 616 -20.52 -30.84 -12.81
N GLN A 617 -20.58 -30.17 -13.96
CA GLN A 617 -20.32 -30.77 -15.27
C GLN A 617 -18.86 -31.25 -15.38
N LEU A 618 -17.90 -30.43 -14.95
CA LEU A 618 -16.47 -30.76 -14.99
C LEU A 618 -16.14 -31.98 -14.11
N THR A 619 -16.56 -31.97 -12.85
CA THR A 619 -16.31 -33.07 -11.91
C THR A 619 -17.04 -34.33 -12.34
N GLY A 620 -18.32 -34.22 -12.68
CA GLY A 620 -19.15 -35.33 -13.16
C GLY A 620 -18.58 -35.99 -14.41
N TYR A 621 -18.13 -35.20 -15.39
CA TYR A 621 -17.49 -35.74 -16.59
C TYR A 621 -16.18 -36.47 -16.27
N CYS A 622 -15.29 -35.88 -15.46
CA CYS A 622 -14.02 -36.49 -15.10
C CYS A 622 -14.20 -37.82 -14.36
N THR A 623 -15.10 -37.86 -13.37
CA THR A 623 -15.43 -39.09 -12.63
C THR A 623 -16.05 -40.13 -13.55
N GLN A 624 -16.97 -39.73 -14.44
CA GLN A 624 -17.62 -40.63 -15.39
C GLN A 624 -16.61 -41.26 -16.35
N VAL A 625 -15.76 -40.47 -17.01
CA VAL A 625 -14.72 -40.97 -17.93
C VAL A 625 -13.76 -41.94 -17.24
N CYS A 626 -13.35 -41.64 -16.01
CA CYS A 626 -12.56 -42.56 -15.22
C CYS A 626 -13.30 -43.88 -15.01
N SER A 627 -14.57 -43.82 -14.58
CA SER A 627 -15.36 -45.01 -14.22
C SER A 627 -15.75 -45.89 -15.42
N THR A 628 -16.07 -45.30 -16.58
CA THR A 628 -16.64 -46.03 -17.72
C THR A 628 -15.67 -46.25 -18.87
N CYS A 629 -14.59 -45.47 -18.96
CA CYS A 629 -13.66 -45.55 -20.09
C CYS A 629 -12.27 -45.98 -19.62
N ILE A 630 -11.64 -45.18 -18.76
CA ILE A 630 -10.22 -45.38 -18.39
C ILE A 630 -10.05 -46.63 -17.53
N LEU A 631 -10.87 -46.76 -16.49
CA LEU A 631 -10.79 -47.87 -15.55
C LEU A 631 -11.55 -49.11 -16.03
N GLN A 632 -11.93 -49.21 -17.31
CA GLN A 632 -12.59 -50.38 -17.90
C GLN A 632 -11.64 -51.09 -18.86
N ASP A 633 -10.74 -51.90 -18.31
CA ASP A 633 -9.85 -52.78 -19.07
C ASP A 633 -10.16 -54.24 -18.74
N ALA A 634 -10.69 -54.99 -19.72
CA ALA A 634 -11.14 -56.36 -19.53
C ALA A 634 -9.99 -57.31 -19.16
N GLU A 635 -8.79 -57.11 -19.72
CA GLU A 635 -7.65 -57.98 -19.47
C GLU A 635 -7.03 -57.75 -18.10
N SER A 636 -6.91 -56.48 -17.68
CA SER A 636 -6.48 -56.12 -16.33
C SER A 636 -7.44 -56.66 -15.27
N HIS A 637 -8.74 -56.72 -15.54
CA HIS A 637 -9.74 -57.14 -14.55
C HIS A 637 -10.14 -58.62 -14.62
N HIS A 638 -9.47 -59.44 -15.44
CA HIS A 638 -9.71 -60.87 -15.48
C HIS A 638 -9.05 -61.59 -14.29
N TRP A 639 -9.51 -61.29 -13.07
CA TRP A 639 -8.91 -61.77 -11.82
C TRP A 639 -8.83 -63.29 -11.71
N ALA A 640 -9.76 -64.01 -12.32
CA ALA A 640 -9.83 -65.48 -12.26
C ALA A 640 -8.88 -66.19 -13.26
N ASP A 641 -8.18 -65.45 -14.12
CA ASP A 641 -7.27 -66.01 -15.14
C ASP A 641 -6.22 -66.93 -14.49
N PRO A 642 -6.00 -68.15 -15.00
CA PRO A 642 -4.90 -69.00 -14.54
C PRO A 642 -3.51 -68.50 -14.98
N LYS A 643 -3.39 -67.54 -15.90
CA LYS A 643 -2.11 -66.92 -16.31
C LYS A 643 -1.80 -65.67 -15.50
N PRO A 644 -0.51 -65.36 -15.23
CA PRO A 644 -0.12 -64.08 -14.66
C PRO A 644 -0.41 -62.95 -15.66
N PHE A 645 -0.70 -61.75 -15.15
CA PHE A 645 -0.84 -60.56 -15.99
C PHE A 645 0.54 -60.14 -16.51
N TYR A 646 0.72 -60.08 -17.83
CA TYR A 646 2.00 -59.68 -18.46
C TYR A 646 3.22 -60.31 -17.79
N GLU A 647 3.18 -61.63 -17.60
CA GLU A 647 4.28 -62.42 -17.01
C GLU A 647 4.67 -62.02 -15.57
N GLY A 648 3.90 -61.13 -14.93
CA GLY A 648 4.23 -60.57 -13.63
C GLY A 648 5.23 -59.42 -13.70
N GLU A 649 5.35 -58.72 -14.83
CA GLU A 649 6.37 -57.68 -15.01
C GLU A 649 5.86 -56.25 -14.74
N ARG A 650 4.54 -56.03 -14.62
CA ARG A 650 3.96 -54.67 -14.54
C ARG A 650 2.59 -54.59 -13.88
N CYS A 651 2.20 -53.38 -13.50
CA CYS A 651 0.83 -53.05 -13.09
C CYS A 651 -0.14 -52.92 -14.27
N SER A 652 -1.44 -52.92 -13.95
CA SER A 652 -2.55 -52.72 -14.90
C SER A 652 -2.44 -51.39 -15.66
N PHE A 653 -2.61 -51.43 -16.99
CA PHE A 653 -2.53 -50.23 -17.85
C PHE A 653 -3.55 -49.16 -17.48
N SER A 654 -4.76 -49.58 -17.10
CA SER A 654 -5.85 -48.68 -16.73
C SER A 654 -5.51 -47.76 -15.56
N LEU A 655 -4.67 -48.20 -14.62
CA LEU A 655 -4.21 -47.39 -13.48
C LEU A 655 -3.21 -46.31 -13.90
N GLN A 656 -2.29 -46.68 -14.78
CA GLN A 656 -1.32 -45.76 -15.33
C GLN A 656 -2.03 -44.66 -16.17
N MET A 657 -3.01 -45.05 -16.97
CA MET A 657 -3.85 -44.11 -17.73
C MET A 657 -4.70 -43.22 -16.82
N TRP A 658 -5.23 -43.75 -15.71
CA TRP A 658 -5.94 -42.97 -14.70
C TRP A 658 -5.04 -41.92 -14.05
N PHE A 659 -3.82 -42.29 -13.68
CA PHE A 659 -2.84 -41.35 -13.14
C PHE A 659 -2.48 -40.22 -14.13
N TYR A 660 -2.25 -40.55 -15.40
CA TYR A 660 -1.97 -39.53 -16.42
C TYR A 660 -3.14 -38.62 -16.71
N PHE A 661 -4.36 -39.15 -16.69
CA PHE A 661 -5.55 -38.32 -16.80
C PHE A 661 -5.63 -37.30 -15.65
N LEU A 662 -5.37 -37.72 -14.40
CA LEU A 662 -5.36 -36.82 -13.25
C LEU A 662 -4.20 -35.80 -13.29
N CYS A 663 -3.03 -36.18 -13.79
CA CYS A 663 -1.92 -35.25 -14.00
C CYS A 663 -2.24 -34.20 -15.08
N GLY A 664 -2.88 -34.62 -16.17
CA GLY A 664 -3.38 -33.73 -17.22
C GLY A 664 -4.45 -32.78 -16.68
N LEU A 665 -5.42 -33.29 -15.93
CA LEU A 665 -6.45 -32.49 -15.27
C LEU A 665 -5.82 -31.45 -14.34
N ARG A 666 -4.88 -31.85 -13.48
CA ARG A 666 -4.13 -30.93 -12.61
C ARG A 666 -3.48 -29.80 -13.40
N SER A 667 -2.80 -30.12 -14.51
CA SER A 667 -2.17 -29.13 -15.39
C SER A 667 -3.18 -28.14 -15.98
N ASP A 668 -4.33 -28.63 -16.45
CA ASP A 668 -5.38 -27.81 -17.05
C ASP A 668 -6.05 -26.89 -16.01
N LEU A 669 -6.29 -27.38 -14.79
CA LEU A 669 -6.85 -26.59 -13.69
C LEU A 669 -5.89 -25.46 -13.28
N TRP A 670 -4.59 -25.75 -13.11
CA TRP A 670 -3.57 -24.80 -12.62
C TRP A 670 -3.33 -23.65 -13.61
N ALA A 671 -3.52 -23.91 -14.90
CA ALA A 671 -3.30 -22.94 -15.96
C ALA A 671 -4.36 -21.82 -15.97
N VAL A 672 -5.54 -22.05 -15.40
CA VAL A 672 -6.70 -21.17 -15.62
C VAL A 672 -7.41 -20.75 -14.32
N LEU A 673 -7.66 -21.68 -13.39
CA LEU A 673 -8.51 -21.45 -12.23
C LEU A 673 -7.79 -20.78 -11.04
N PRO A 674 -8.55 -20.17 -10.10
CA PRO A 674 -8.05 -19.80 -8.77
C PRO A 674 -7.49 -21.01 -8.02
N GLU A 675 -6.50 -20.79 -7.15
CA GLU A 675 -5.71 -21.83 -6.50
C GLU A 675 -6.55 -22.78 -5.64
N ASP A 676 -7.38 -22.21 -4.78
CA ASP A 676 -8.18 -22.99 -3.81
C ASP A 676 -9.25 -23.84 -4.53
N LEU A 677 -9.92 -23.26 -5.53
CA LEU A 677 -10.90 -23.99 -6.34
C LEU A 677 -10.25 -25.10 -7.17
N ALA A 678 -9.05 -24.85 -7.71
CA ALA A 678 -8.34 -25.85 -8.48
C ALA A 678 -7.98 -27.07 -7.61
N LYS A 679 -7.48 -26.83 -6.39
CA LYS A 679 -7.19 -27.88 -5.40
C LYS A 679 -8.44 -28.65 -5.00
N GLU A 680 -9.55 -27.94 -4.75
CA GLU A 680 -10.83 -28.54 -4.39
C GLU A 680 -11.33 -29.50 -5.47
N LEU A 681 -11.30 -29.09 -6.75
CA LEU A 681 -11.78 -29.91 -7.86
C LEU A 681 -10.89 -31.13 -8.11
N LEU A 682 -9.57 -30.97 -8.01
CA LEU A 682 -8.64 -32.10 -8.10
C LEU A 682 -8.86 -33.09 -6.96
N GLY A 683 -9.01 -32.59 -5.73
CA GLY A 683 -9.27 -33.39 -4.53
C GLY A 683 -10.58 -34.18 -4.63
N GLN A 684 -11.65 -33.55 -5.13
CA GLN A 684 -12.93 -34.20 -5.37
C GLN A 684 -12.82 -35.34 -6.39
N VAL A 685 -12.30 -35.07 -7.60
CA VAL A 685 -12.20 -36.09 -8.67
C VAL A 685 -11.27 -37.23 -8.25
N LEU A 686 -10.16 -36.93 -7.58
CA LEU A 686 -9.25 -37.94 -7.03
C LEU A 686 -9.97 -38.82 -6.01
N SER A 687 -10.68 -38.23 -5.04
CA SER A 687 -11.40 -38.96 -4.00
C SER A 687 -12.49 -39.87 -4.58
N GLU A 688 -13.35 -39.35 -5.46
CA GLU A 688 -14.45 -40.11 -6.07
C GLU A 688 -13.91 -41.28 -6.91
N THR A 689 -12.88 -41.05 -7.72
CA THR A 689 -12.30 -42.10 -8.57
C THR A 689 -11.47 -43.12 -7.78
N LEU A 690 -10.79 -42.70 -6.71
CA LEU A 690 -10.11 -43.59 -5.79
C LEU A 690 -11.10 -44.50 -5.03
N GLN A 691 -12.27 -43.98 -4.67
CA GLN A 691 -13.33 -44.79 -4.05
C GLN A 691 -13.80 -45.93 -4.97
N LEU A 692 -13.82 -45.72 -6.30
CA LEU A 692 -14.11 -46.79 -7.26
C LEU A 692 -13.06 -47.90 -7.21
N LEU A 693 -11.78 -47.54 -7.11
CA LEU A 693 -10.67 -48.49 -6.99
C LEU A 693 -10.74 -49.27 -5.68
N VAL A 694 -11.02 -48.61 -4.55
CA VAL A 694 -11.24 -49.29 -3.25
C VAL A 694 -12.33 -50.35 -3.37
N ARG A 695 -13.49 -49.98 -3.92
CA ARG A 695 -14.62 -50.91 -4.10
C ARG A 695 -14.27 -52.07 -5.03
N ARG A 696 -13.48 -51.81 -6.07
CA ARG A 696 -13.02 -52.82 -7.03
C ARG A 696 -12.11 -53.84 -6.37
N TYR A 697 -11.04 -53.41 -5.73
CA TYR A 697 -10.06 -54.31 -5.13
C TYR A 697 -10.61 -55.06 -3.92
N ALA A 698 -11.47 -54.42 -3.12
CA ALA A 698 -12.12 -55.10 -2.00
C ALA A 698 -13.02 -56.28 -2.43
N ARG A 699 -13.49 -56.29 -3.68
CA ARG A 699 -14.36 -57.33 -4.26
C ARG A 699 -13.62 -58.27 -5.22
N ALA A 700 -12.35 -57.99 -5.54
CA ALA A 700 -11.57 -58.77 -6.50
C ALA A 700 -11.31 -60.18 -5.95
N ARG A 701 -11.55 -61.21 -6.77
CA ARG A 701 -11.33 -62.62 -6.42
C ARG A 701 -10.26 -63.22 -7.31
N ALA A 702 -9.00 -62.93 -7.00
CA ALA A 702 -7.87 -63.34 -7.82
C ALA A 702 -7.61 -64.86 -7.76
N SER A 703 -7.09 -65.39 -8.87
CA SER A 703 -6.42 -66.69 -8.93
C SER A 703 -5.07 -66.63 -8.20
N TYR A 704 -4.46 -67.80 -7.98
CA TYR A 704 -3.12 -67.86 -7.41
C TYR A 704 -2.07 -67.11 -8.27
N LYS A 705 -2.21 -67.03 -9.59
CA LYS A 705 -1.24 -66.27 -10.41
C LYS A 705 -1.56 -64.78 -10.53
N ARG A 706 -2.81 -64.39 -10.25
CA ARG A 706 -3.28 -63.00 -10.36
C ARG A 706 -3.29 -62.23 -9.03
N HIS A 707 -3.07 -62.88 -7.88
CA HIS A 707 -3.06 -62.17 -6.60
C HIS A 707 -1.88 -61.18 -6.49
N LEU A 708 -0.75 -61.46 -7.15
CA LEU A 708 0.39 -60.54 -7.23
C LEU A 708 0.07 -59.28 -8.05
N GLN A 709 -0.86 -59.37 -9.02
CA GLN A 709 -1.35 -58.21 -9.75
C GLN A 709 -2.11 -57.25 -8.82
N ILE A 710 -2.95 -57.76 -7.91
CA ILE A 710 -3.61 -56.91 -6.89
C ILE A 710 -2.58 -56.19 -6.02
N ARG A 711 -1.50 -56.89 -5.63
CA ARG A 711 -0.40 -56.29 -4.86
C ARG A 711 0.28 -55.17 -5.65
N CYS A 712 0.68 -55.45 -6.89
CA CYS A 712 1.34 -54.48 -7.77
C CYS A 712 0.44 -53.26 -8.04
N ASP A 713 -0.83 -53.49 -8.32
CA ASP A 713 -1.81 -52.46 -8.65
C ASP A 713 -2.09 -51.52 -7.48
N ILE A 714 -2.34 -52.07 -6.28
CA ILE A 714 -2.55 -51.24 -5.08
C ILE A 714 -1.27 -50.47 -4.74
N THR A 715 -0.09 -51.07 -4.88
CA THR A 715 1.19 -50.39 -4.68
C THR A 715 1.35 -49.21 -5.64
N ALA A 716 1.04 -49.41 -6.93
CA ALA A 716 1.07 -48.34 -7.93
C ALA A 716 0.07 -47.22 -7.61
N VAL A 717 -1.18 -47.54 -7.25
CA VAL A 717 -2.18 -46.55 -6.83
C VAL A 717 -1.69 -45.71 -5.66
N LEU A 718 -1.14 -46.38 -4.65
CA LEU A 718 -0.59 -45.73 -3.47
C LEU A 718 0.56 -44.77 -3.80
N LEU A 719 1.48 -45.14 -4.71
CA LEU A 719 2.55 -44.27 -5.22
C LEU A 719 2.01 -43.09 -6.05
N TYR A 720 1.00 -43.32 -6.89
CA TYR A 720 0.36 -42.26 -7.67
C TYR A 720 -0.37 -41.25 -6.80
N VAL A 721 -1.08 -41.72 -5.76
CA VAL A 721 -1.77 -40.86 -4.81
C VAL A 721 -0.76 -40.07 -3.98
N ASP A 722 0.35 -40.66 -3.52
CA ASP A 722 1.44 -39.91 -2.86
C ASP A 722 1.88 -38.71 -3.71
N HIS A 723 2.08 -38.90 -5.02
CA HIS A 723 2.45 -37.80 -5.92
C HIS A 723 1.39 -36.70 -6.01
N LEU A 724 0.11 -37.06 -6.12
CA LEU A 724 -1.00 -36.09 -6.26
C LEU A 724 -1.35 -35.38 -4.96
N MET A 725 -1.08 -36.01 -3.80
CA MET A 725 -1.38 -35.42 -2.48
C MET A 725 -0.63 -34.12 -2.23
N TRP A 726 0.58 -33.96 -2.78
CA TRP A 726 1.35 -32.71 -2.72
C TRP A 726 0.65 -31.52 -3.40
N SER A 727 -0.30 -31.78 -4.30
CA SER A 727 -1.10 -30.75 -4.97
C SER A 727 -2.48 -30.52 -4.35
N VAL A 728 -2.90 -31.36 -3.38
CA VAL A 728 -4.21 -31.25 -2.70
C VAL A 728 -4.07 -30.69 -1.29
N CYS A 729 -2.94 -30.93 -0.62
CA CYS A 729 -2.69 -30.42 0.73
C CYS A 729 -2.28 -28.93 0.73
N ASP A 730 -2.67 -28.19 1.77
CA ASP A 730 -2.28 -26.78 1.96
C ASP A 730 -1.12 -26.60 2.94
N SER A 731 -0.82 -27.62 3.74
CA SER A 731 0.24 -27.59 4.73
C SER A 731 0.90 -28.96 4.92
N PRO A 732 2.16 -29.01 5.37
CA PRO A 732 2.82 -30.27 5.73
C PRO A 732 2.08 -31.03 6.82
N GLU A 733 1.39 -30.32 7.71
CA GLU A 733 0.60 -30.93 8.78
C GLU A 733 -0.66 -31.61 8.21
N ALA A 734 -1.31 -31.03 7.20
CA ALA A 734 -2.46 -31.61 6.52
C ALA A 734 -2.09 -32.87 5.71
N LEU A 735 -0.84 -33.01 5.28
CA LEU A 735 -0.33 -34.20 4.62
C LEU A 735 -0.11 -35.37 5.61
N VAL A 736 0.34 -35.08 6.84
CA VAL A 736 0.78 -36.11 7.80
C VAL A 736 -0.30 -36.47 8.81
N ARG A 737 -1.19 -35.54 9.15
CA ARG A 737 -2.24 -35.73 10.16
C ARG A 737 -3.61 -35.90 9.50
N SER A 738 -4.22 -37.06 9.69
CA SER A 738 -5.63 -37.29 9.40
C SER A 738 -6.51 -36.80 10.56
N ASN A 739 -6.66 -35.49 10.75
CA ASN A 739 -7.58 -34.97 11.75
C ASN A 739 -8.87 -34.50 11.07
N PRO A 740 -10.07 -34.98 11.47
CA PRO A 740 -11.31 -34.40 10.98
C PRO A 740 -11.33 -32.92 11.34
N THR A 741 -11.53 -32.11 10.31
CA THR A 741 -11.46 -30.67 10.39
C THR A 741 -12.44 -30.15 11.45
N SER A 742 -11.99 -29.29 12.38
CA SER A 742 -12.91 -28.67 13.36
C SER A 742 -13.97 -27.86 12.61
N ALA A 743 -15.20 -27.80 13.11
CA ALA A 743 -16.29 -27.04 12.50
C ALA A 743 -15.92 -25.57 12.18
N ILE A 744 -14.96 -25.00 12.92
CA ILE A 744 -14.44 -23.63 12.75
C ILE A 744 -13.68 -23.46 11.42
N THR A 745 -12.97 -24.48 10.95
CA THR A 745 -12.19 -24.46 9.70
C THR A 745 -13.05 -24.70 8.47
N ILE A 746 -14.13 -25.47 8.60
CA ILE A 746 -15.16 -25.65 7.56
C ILE A 746 -15.95 -24.34 7.37
N ILE A 747 -16.22 -23.61 8.45
CA ILE A 747 -16.81 -22.26 8.41
C ILE A 747 -15.87 -21.25 7.70
N GLY A 748 -14.56 -21.51 7.70
CA GLY A 748 -13.54 -20.70 7.03
C GLY A 748 -13.24 -21.09 5.57
N GLY A 749 -13.99 -22.02 4.97
CA GLY A 749 -13.84 -22.40 3.55
C GLY A 749 -12.81 -23.48 3.23
N GLY A 750 -12.22 -24.18 4.22
CA GLY A 750 -11.27 -25.28 3.97
C GLY A 750 -11.93 -26.59 3.52
N SER A 751 -11.33 -27.28 2.53
CA SER A 751 -11.83 -28.57 2.01
C SER A 751 -11.34 -29.78 2.82
N ASP A 752 -12.21 -30.79 3.05
CA ASP A 752 -11.90 -32.00 3.84
C ASP A 752 -11.32 -33.15 2.97
N TRP A 753 -10.93 -32.87 1.72
CA TRP A 753 -10.48 -33.88 0.76
C TRP A 753 -9.24 -34.68 1.21
N PRO A 754 -8.18 -34.08 1.78
CA PRO A 754 -7.03 -34.84 2.27
C PRO A 754 -7.42 -35.93 3.26
N TYR A 755 -8.33 -35.64 4.20
CA TYR A 755 -8.81 -36.60 5.19
C TYR A 755 -9.52 -37.79 4.53
N VAL A 756 -10.42 -37.52 3.56
CA VAL A 756 -11.12 -38.57 2.81
C VAL A 756 -10.14 -39.44 2.03
N ILE A 757 -9.17 -38.83 1.35
CA ILE A 757 -8.17 -39.55 0.54
C ILE A 757 -7.29 -40.44 1.42
N HIS A 758 -6.84 -39.96 2.59
CA HIS A 758 -6.10 -40.79 3.55
C HIS A 758 -6.91 -42.01 3.98
N GLY A 759 -8.19 -41.83 4.32
CA GLY A 759 -9.08 -42.93 4.69
C GLY A 759 -9.30 -43.95 3.57
N LEU A 760 -9.34 -43.52 2.31
CA LEU A 760 -9.44 -44.43 1.15
C LEU A 760 -8.13 -45.19 0.89
N CYS A 761 -6.97 -44.53 1.06
CA CYS A 761 -5.66 -45.18 0.92
C CYS A 761 -5.40 -46.22 2.02
N ASP A 762 -5.79 -45.94 3.27
CA ASP A 762 -5.69 -46.93 4.35
C ASP A 762 -6.62 -48.13 4.13
N GLN A 763 -7.79 -47.93 3.50
CA GLN A 763 -8.65 -49.03 3.06
C GLN A 763 -8.01 -49.86 1.95
N LEU A 764 -7.33 -49.24 0.97
CA LEU A 764 -6.57 -49.97 -0.05
C LEU A 764 -5.41 -50.76 0.56
N LEU A 765 -4.66 -50.15 1.48
CA LEU A 765 -3.58 -50.82 2.19
C LEU A 765 -4.12 -52.02 2.99
N THR A 766 -5.29 -51.86 3.64
CA THR A 766 -5.99 -52.95 4.32
C THR A 766 -6.30 -54.11 3.37
N VAL A 767 -6.83 -53.82 2.18
CA VAL A 767 -7.10 -54.83 1.16
C VAL A 767 -5.82 -55.54 0.73
N LEU A 768 -4.73 -54.79 0.45
CA LEU A 768 -3.44 -55.35 0.07
C LEU A 768 -2.93 -56.32 1.15
N ILE A 769 -2.94 -55.90 2.42
CA ILE A 769 -2.40 -56.69 3.53
C ILE A 769 -3.18 -58.00 3.69
N ILE A 770 -4.51 -57.95 3.76
CA ILE A 770 -5.30 -59.16 4.03
C ILE A 770 -5.34 -60.11 2.83
N VAL A 771 -5.36 -59.59 1.61
CA VAL A 771 -5.50 -60.42 0.40
C VAL A 771 -4.17 -61.04 -0.02
N THR A 772 -3.04 -60.34 0.19
CA THR A 772 -1.75 -60.70 -0.41
C THR A 772 -0.65 -61.11 0.58
N ALA A 773 -0.82 -60.90 1.89
CA ALA A 773 0.16 -61.34 2.87
C ALA A 773 0.26 -62.88 2.95
N PRO A 774 1.43 -63.43 3.32
CA PRO A 774 1.60 -64.86 3.55
C PRO A 774 0.65 -65.39 4.64
N VAL A 775 -0.06 -66.48 4.36
CA VAL A 775 -1.06 -67.08 5.28
C VAL A 775 -0.45 -67.44 6.62
N SER A 776 0.79 -67.94 6.64
CA SER A 776 1.51 -68.28 7.86
C SER A 776 1.67 -67.07 8.81
N LEU A 777 1.91 -65.88 8.25
CA LEU A 777 2.04 -64.63 9.01
C LEU A 777 0.68 -64.08 9.45
N LEU A 778 -0.35 -64.21 8.60
CA LEU A 778 -1.73 -63.87 8.95
C LEU A 778 -2.23 -64.73 10.12
N TYR A 779 -2.06 -66.05 10.03
CA TYR A 779 -2.46 -66.98 11.08
C TYR A 779 -1.74 -66.70 12.40
N ARG A 780 -0.41 -66.49 12.35
CA ARG A 780 0.37 -66.14 13.55
C ARG A 780 -0.13 -64.86 14.21
N THR A 781 -0.31 -63.80 13.42
CA THR A 781 -0.64 -62.47 13.98
C THR A 781 -2.08 -62.38 14.48
N PHE A 782 -3.05 -62.98 13.76
CA PHE A 782 -4.47 -62.85 14.07
C PHE A 782 -5.03 -64.00 14.93
N MET A 783 -4.43 -65.19 14.94
CA MET A 783 -4.91 -66.34 15.73
C MET A 783 -4.02 -66.69 16.91
N ILE A 784 -2.69 -66.62 16.79
CA ILE A 784 -1.77 -66.97 17.89
C ILE A 784 -1.53 -65.77 18.81
N ASP A 785 -1.12 -64.63 18.26
CA ASP A 785 -0.73 -63.47 19.06
C ASP A 785 -1.93 -62.70 19.62
N ALA A 786 -3.09 -62.74 18.94
CA ALA A 786 -4.35 -62.17 19.44
C ALA A 786 -4.89 -62.86 20.71
N THR A 787 -4.45 -64.10 21.01
CA THR A 787 -4.87 -64.83 22.22
C THR A 787 -4.01 -64.52 23.45
N LYS A 788 -2.87 -63.82 23.29
CA LYS A 788 -1.91 -63.56 24.37
C LYS A 788 -2.06 -62.18 25.05
N ASP A 789 -2.65 -61.19 24.38
CA ASP A 789 -2.85 -59.84 24.93
C ASP A 789 -4.34 -59.47 24.97
N SER A 790 -4.99 -59.70 26.12
CA SER A 790 -6.43 -59.45 26.34
C SER A 790 -6.81 -57.99 26.67
N THR A 791 -5.92 -57.03 26.45
CA THR A 791 -6.28 -55.60 26.55
C THR A 791 -6.34 -54.97 25.15
N PRO A 792 -7.51 -54.50 24.68
CA PRO A 792 -7.59 -53.79 23.42
C PRO A 792 -6.78 -52.50 23.52
N ARG A 793 -5.61 -52.45 22.88
CA ARG A 793 -4.92 -51.18 22.64
C ARG A 793 -5.83 -50.37 21.71
N GLN A 794 -6.60 -49.44 22.28
CA GLN A 794 -7.27 -48.43 21.47
C GLN A 794 -6.21 -47.73 20.61
N PRO A 795 -6.43 -47.56 19.29
CA PRO A 795 -5.53 -46.77 18.47
C PRO A 795 -5.54 -45.34 19.02
N LYS A 796 -4.41 -44.93 19.62
CA LYS A 796 -4.20 -43.55 20.04
C LYS A 796 -3.91 -42.74 18.77
N SER A 797 -4.90 -41.95 18.36
CA SER A 797 -4.92 -41.09 17.16
C SER A 797 -5.16 -41.83 15.83
N PRO A 798 -5.98 -41.28 14.91
CA PRO A 798 -6.00 -41.72 13.52
C PRO A 798 -4.61 -41.42 12.93
N ALA A 799 -3.86 -42.47 12.63
CA ALA A 799 -2.53 -42.37 12.05
C ALA A 799 -2.62 -42.74 10.57
N VAL A 800 -1.95 -41.96 9.71
CA VAL A 800 -1.90 -42.21 8.26
C VAL A 800 -0.92 -43.35 8.01
N HIS A 801 -1.40 -44.60 8.07
CA HIS A 801 -0.54 -45.79 8.02
C HIS A 801 0.04 -46.02 6.63
N TRP A 802 -0.69 -45.64 5.57
CA TRP A 802 -0.25 -45.85 4.20
C TRP A 802 1.02 -45.06 3.80
N LEU A 803 1.17 -43.82 4.28
CA LEU A 803 2.37 -43.01 3.98
C LEU A 803 3.64 -43.63 4.58
N ASN A 804 3.56 -44.12 5.82
CA ASN A 804 4.66 -44.85 6.47
C ASN A 804 5.04 -46.10 5.68
N ALA A 805 4.05 -46.78 5.11
CA ALA A 805 4.24 -48.05 4.43
C ALA A 805 4.93 -47.89 3.05
N ILE A 806 4.70 -46.78 2.36
CA ILE A 806 5.35 -46.48 1.06
C ILE A 806 6.73 -45.84 1.26
N ASN A 807 6.83 -44.89 2.18
CA ASN A 807 8.06 -44.13 2.40
C ASN A 807 8.40 -44.07 3.91
N PRO A 808 8.91 -45.17 4.46
CA PRO A 808 9.18 -45.29 5.90
C PRO A 808 10.28 -44.33 6.38
N ASP A 809 11.17 -43.90 5.50
CA ASP A 809 12.27 -42.99 5.81
C ASP A 809 11.78 -41.55 6.01
N LEU A 810 10.83 -41.10 5.17
CA LEU A 810 10.25 -39.75 5.27
C LEU A 810 9.15 -39.67 6.32
N PHE A 811 8.31 -40.70 6.42
CA PHE A 811 7.12 -40.73 7.28
C PHE A 811 7.24 -41.76 8.38
N THR A 812 8.21 -41.61 9.29
CA THR A 812 8.37 -42.53 10.44
C THR A 812 7.16 -42.48 11.40
N GLU A 813 6.96 -43.52 12.23
CA GLU A 813 5.91 -43.51 13.26
C GLU A 813 6.05 -42.34 14.25
N GLN A 814 7.28 -41.89 14.49
CA GLN A 814 7.56 -40.72 15.31
C GLN A 814 7.16 -39.43 14.58
N THR A 815 7.44 -39.32 13.28
CA THR A 815 7.03 -38.20 12.43
C THR A 815 5.51 -38.05 12.35
N ILE A 816 4.77 -39.17 12.24
CA ILE A 816 3.30 -39.16 12.17
C ILE A 816 2.69 -38.75 13.52
N ARG A 817 3.33 -39.14 14.64
CA ARG A 817 2.87 -38.83 16.00
C ARG A 817 3.21 -37.40 16.42
N ASP A 818 4.46 -36.99 16.23
CA ASP A 818 5.04 -35.77 16.80
C ASP A 818 5.08 -34.62 15.78
N GLY A 819 4.90 -34.91 14.48
CA GLY A 819 5.00 -33.96 13.36
C GLY A 819 6.33 -34.04 12.59
N LEU A 820 6.37 -33.39 11.42
CA LEU A 820 7.59 -33.28 10.61
C LEU A 820 8.59 -32.31 11.26
N VAL A 821 9.79 -32.78 11.57
CA VAL A 821 10.87 -31.95 12.13
C VAL A 821 12.16 -32.11 11.32
N GLY A 822 12.83 -31.01 11.04
CA GLY A 822 14.17 -30.98 10.47
C GLY A 822 14.27 -30.94 8.95
N GLN A 823 15.33 -31.52 8.39
CA GLN A 823 15.59 -31.46 6.93
C GLN A 823 14.49 -32.16 6.14
N ALA A 824 13.93 -33.25 6.67
CA ALA A 824 12.75 -33.91 6.11
C ALA A 824 11.53 -32.96 6.04
N ALA A 825 11.32 -32.11 7.06
CA ALA A 825 10.24 -31.13 7.04
C ALA A 825 10.43 -30.06 5.95
N LEU A 826 11.67 -29.57 5.77
CA LEU A 826 12.03 -28.66 4.69
C LEU A 826 11.83 -29.28 3.31
N ALA A 827 12.23 -30.55 3.13
CA ALA A 827 12.03 -31.27 1.88
C ALA A 827 10.52 -31.44 1.55
N CYS A 828 9.70 -31.77 2.56
CA CYS A 828 8.24 -31.81 2.41
C CYS A 828 7.65 -30.44 2.07
N GLN A 829 8.08 -29.37 2.77
CA GLN A 829 7.63 -28.00 2.50
C GLN A 829 8.03 -27.55 1.09
N LEU A 830 9.22 -27.92 0.62
CA LEU A 830 9.69 -27.62 -0.73
C LEU A 830 8.83 -28.30 -1.79
N ARG A 831 8.56 -29.61 -1.62
CA ARG A 831 7.67 -30.36 -2.53
C ARG A 831 6.25 -29.80 -2.55
N LEU A 832 5.74 -29.39 -1.40
CA LEU A 832 4.43 -28.76 -1.29
C LEU A 832 4.42 -27.43 -2.06
N LEU A 833 5.43 -26.58 -1.83
CA LEU A 833 5.57 -25.27 -2.48
C LEU A 833 5.69 -25.39 -4.01
N THR A 834 6.39 -26.40 -4.54
CA THR A 834 6.58 -26.61 -5.99
C THR A 834 5.41 -27.32 -6.67
N SER A 835 4.55 -27.99 -5.90
CA SER A 835 3.37 -28.73 -6.40
C SER A 835 2.08 -27.91 -6.37
N ASP A 836 2.06 -26.82 -5.60
CA ASP A 836 0.95 -25.86 -5.48
C ASP A 836 0.69 -25.14 -6.83
N PRO A 837 -0.57 -24.83 -7.20
CA PRO A 837 -0.84 -23.99 -8.37
C PRO A 837 -0.21 -22.63 -8.22
N GLY A 838 -0.12 -22.16 -6.98
CA GLY A 838 0.19 -20.82 -6.58
C GLY A 838 1.56 -20.54 -6.06
N HIS A 839 1.89 -19.26 -6.12
CA HIS A 839 2.83 -18.72 -5.17
C HIS A 839 2.13 -18.65 -3.81
N ASN A 840 2.46 -19.56 -2.88
CA ASN A 840 2.00 -19.47 -1.50
C ASN A 840 3.00 -18.64 -0.67
N PRO A 841 2.82 -17.30 -0.54
CA PRO A 841 3.78 -16.43 0.13
C PRO A 841 3.96 -16.78 1.60
N LYS A 842 2.91 -17.26 2.26
CA LYS A 842 2.93 -17.67 3.67
C LYS A 842 3.83 -18.89 3.87
N LEU A 843 3.67 -19.91 3.02
CA LEU A 843 4.54 -21.09 3.04
C LEU A 843 5.97 -20.74 2.65
N LEU A 844 6.17 -19.91 1.62
CA LEU A 844 7.50 -19.44 1.23
C LEU A 844 8.19 -18.72 2.39
N LEU A 845 7.53 -17.76 3.02
CA LEU A 845 8.12 -17.01 4.13
C LEU A 845 8.44 -17.92 5.32
N ARG A 846 7.57 -18.91 5.62
CA ARG A 846 7.84 -19.96 6.61
C ARG A 846 9.14 -20.69 6.30
N MET A 847 9.32 -21.11 5.05
CA MET A 847 10.52 -21.83 4.60
C MET A 847 11.79 -20.97 4.64
N LEU A 848 11.71 -19.71 4.21
CA LEU A 848 12.86 -18.80 4.22
C LEU A 848 13.37 -18.49 5.62
N LEU A 849 12.51 -18.56 6.64
CA LEU A 849 12.86 -18.31 8.05
C LEU A 849 13.16 -19.59 8.83
N TYR A 850 12.88 -20.78 8.28
CA TYR A 850 13.02 -22.05 8.99
C TYR A 850 14.50 -22.37 9.28
N ARG A 851 14.78 -22.83 10.51
CA ARG A 851 16.11 -23.23 11.01
C ARG A 851 17.23 -22.24 10.64
N ASP A 852 17.12 -21.01 11.14
CA ASP A 852 18.14 -19.97 10.94
C ASP A 852 18.42 -19.70 9.45
N CYS A 853 17.35 -19.55 8.66
CA CYS A 853 17.39 -19.29 7.22
C CYS A 853 18.19 -20.32 6.41
N HIS A 854 18.00 -21.61 6.71
CA HIS A 854 18.76 -22.69 6.08
C HIS A 854 18.61 -22.74 4.55
N LEU A 855 17.40 -22.51 4.02
CA LEU A 855 17.14 -22.55 2.57
C LEU A 855 17.88 -21.44 1.80
N PRO A 856 17.77 -20.14 2.17
CA PRO A 856 18.60 -19.08 1.59
C PRO A 856 20.11 -19.39 1.63
N ARG A 857 20.58 -19.99 2.73
CA ARG A 857 21.99 -20.36 2.88
C ARG A 857 22.41 -21.44 1.88
N ILE A 858 21.61 -22.49 1.70
CA ILE A 858 21.88 -23.52 0.69
C ILE A 858 21.97 -22.88 -0.71
N LEU A 859 21.06 -21.96 -1.05
CA LEU A 859 21.08 -21.27 -2.33
C LEU A 859 22.37 -20.45 -2.52
N LEU A 860 22.80 -19.69 -1.51
CA LEU A 860 24.01 -18.88 -1.59
C LEU A 860 25.30 -19.72 -1.55
N GLU A 861 25.38 -20.77 -0.73
CA GLU A 861 26.52 -21.68 -0.64
C GLU A 861 26.79 -22.41 -1.96
N ASN A 862 25.73 -22.72 -2.72
CA ASN A 862 25.81 -23.39 -4.02
C ASN A 862 25.66 -22.40 -5.20
N SER A 863 25.94 -21.12 -5.00
CA SER A 863 25.92 -20.09 -6.04
C SER A 863 27.33 -19.73 -6.53
N TYR A 864 27.42 -19.08 -7.70
CA TYR A 864 28.70 -18.57 -8.22
C TYR A 864 29.34 -17.52 -7.31
N PHE A 865 28.55 -16.85 -6.45
CA PHE A 865 29.07 -15.88 -5.48
C PHE A 865 30.08 -16.48 -4.49
N CYS A 866 29.99 -17.78 -4.21
CA CYS A 866 30.79 -18.47 -3.19
C CYS A 866 31.85 -19.42 -3.76
N GLN A 867 32.10 -19.39 -5.08
CA GLN A 867 33.00 -20.31 -5.78
C GLN A 867 34.33 -19.65 -6.16
N GLU A 868 35.45 -20.33 -5.92
CA GLU A 868 36.82 -19.83 -6.19
C GLU A 868 37.25 -19.97 -7.66
N SER A 869 36.50 -20.72 -8.47
CA SER A 869 36.84 -21.02 -9.87
C SER A 869 36.14 -20.07 -10.84
N SER A 870 36.92 -19.48 -11.74
CA SER A 870 36.49 -18.65 -12.87
C SER A 870 35.68 -19.46 -13.91
N LEU A 871 34.48 -19.88 -13.56
CA LEU A 871 33.49 -20.32 -14.53
C LEU A 871 32.92 -19.07 -15.22
N GLU A 872 32.90 -19.05 -16.55
CA GLU A 872 32.24 -17.99 -17.32
C GLU A 872 30.74 -18.03 -17.04
N VAL A 873 30.27 -17.20 -16.11
CA VAL A 873 28.84 -16.97 -15.86
C VAL A 873 28.34 -15.95 -16.87
N SER A 874 27.17 -16.20 -17.49
CA SER A 874 26.57 -15.23 -18.41
C SER A 874 26.27 -13.90 -17.70
N THR A 875 26.38 -12.78 -18.42
CA THR A 875 26.07 -11.45 -17.88
C THR A 875 24.63 -11.33 -17.38
N GLU A 876 23.71 -12.09 -17.97
CA GLU A 876 22.29 -12.16 -17.58
C GLU A 876 22.10 -12.87 -16.24
N ASN A 877 22.82 -13.98 -15.99
CA ASN A 877 22.80 -14.71 -14.72
C ASN A 877 23.51 -13.93 -13.59
N CYS A 878 24.53 -13.12 -13.93
CA CYS A 878 25.14 -12.19 -12.98
C CYS A 878 24.11 -11.15 -12.49
N LYS A 879 23.42 -10.48 -13.41
CA LYS A 879 22.38 -9.50 -13.09
C LYS A 879 21.23 -10.11 -12.30
N ALA A 880 20.74 -11.30 -12.71
CA ALA A 880 19.67 -12.00 -12.01
C ALA A 880 20.08 -12.41 -10.58
N GLY A 881 21.35 -12.77 -10.37
CA GLY A 881 21.90 -13.03 -9.05
C GLY A 881 21.96 -11.77 -8.18
N ASP A 882 22.39 -10.64 -8.74
CA ASP A 882 22.38 -9.34 -8.04
C ASP A 882 20.96 -8.96 -7.62
N ASP A 883 19.98 -9.10 -8.53
CA ASP A 883 18.57 -8.85 -8.25
C ASP A 883 18.05 -9.79 -7.14
N PHE A 884 18.52 -11.04 -7.07
CA PHE A 884 18.18 -11.97 -5.99
C PHE A 884 18.73 -11.53 -4.63
N ILE A 885 19.97 -11.03 -4.56
CA ILE A 885 20.55 -10.47 -3.34
C ILE A 885 19.74 -9.25 -2.87
N VAL A 886 19.34 -8.36 -3.79
CA VAL A 886 18.47 -7.22 -3.49
C VAL A 886 17.11 -7.68 -2.94
N ALA A 887 16.50 -8.70 -3.55
CA ALA A 887 15.23 -9.25 -3.09
C ALA A 887 15.33 -9.85 -1.67
N LEU A 888 16.36 -10.66 -1.38
CA LEU A 888 16.61 -11.20 -0.04
C LEU A 888 16.87 -10.09 0.97
N PHE A 889 17.69 -9.10 0.61
CA PHE A 889 18.03 -7.98 1.48
C PHE A 889 16.78 -7.17 1.84
N ASN A 890 15.98 -6.76 0.86
CA ASN A 890 14.78 -5.98 1.10
C ASN A 890 13.73 -6.78 1.89
N LEU A 891 13.56 -8.07 1.59
CA LEU A 891 12.65 -8.94 2.32
C LEU A 891 13.01 -9.02 3.81
N PHE A 892 14.24 -9.42 4.14
CA PHE A 892 14.65 -9.60 5.54
C PHE A 892 14.90 -8.28 6.27
N SER A 893 15.23 -7.20 5.55
CA SER A 893 15.36 -5.86 6.15
C SER A 893 14.04 -5.33 6.70
N CYS A 894 12.91 -5.80 6.18
CA CYS A 894 11.59 -5.41 6.66
C CYS A 894 11.13 -6.18 7.91
N LEU A 895 11.81 -7.26 8.32
CA LEU A 895 11.35 -8.17 9.36
C LEU A 895 12.01 -7.91 10.72
N ASN A 896 11.57 -6.87 11.42
CA ASN A 896 12.09 -6.49 12.74
C ASN A 896 11.88 -7.56 13.83
N ASN A 897 10.84 -8.39 13.68
CA ASN A 897 10.54 -9.49 14.60
C ASN A 897 11.57 -10.63 14.59
N VAL A 898 12.40 -10.71 13.54
CA VAL A 898 13.45 -11.74 13.38
C VAL A 898 14.73 -11.08 12.87
N PRO A 899 15.39 -10.23 13.68
CA PRO A 899 16.49 -9.38 13.21
C PRO A 899 17.73 -10.19 12.78
N LYS A 900 17.86 -11.42 13.27
CA LYS A 900 18.96 -12.34 12.92
C LYS A 900 18.85 -12.88 11.49
N ALA A 901 17.65 -12.89 10.89
CA ALA A 901 17.36 -13.56 9.63
C ALA A 901 18.21 -13.05 8.46
N LEU A 902 18.32 -11.72 8.30
CA LEU A 902 19.12 -11.12 7.23
C LEU A 902 20.57 -11.60 7.32
N THR A 903 21.19 -11.43 8.50
CA THR A 903 22.61 -11.76 8.70
C THR A 903 22.85 -13.26 8.54
N GLN A 904 21.97 -14.11 9.07
CA GLN A 904 22.04 -15.57 8.91
C GLN A 904 21.91 -16.01 7.46
N ALA A 905 20.99 -15.42 6.71
CA ALA A 905 20.77 -15.75 5.31
C ALA A 905 22.01 -15.43 4.47
N VAL A 906 22.58 -14.22 4.61
CA VAL A 906 23.73 -13.78 3.80
C VAL A 906 25.10 -14.16 4.37
N GLN A 907 25.17 -14.82 5.53
CA GLN A 907 26.43 -15.17 6.19
C GLN A 907 27.41 -15.92 5.26
N PRO A 908 27.00 -16.96 4.49
CA PRO A 908 27.93 -17.65 3.59
C PRO A 908 28.57 -16.73 2.55
N TYR A 909 27.77 -15.78 2.04
CA TYR A 909 28.23 -14.78 1.07
C TYR A 909 29.21 -13.79 1.70
N LEU A 910 28.96 -13.35 2.94
CA LEU A 910 29.82 -12.42 3.67
C LEU A 910 31.18 -13.02 4.07
N GLU A 911 31.19 -14.29 4.48
CA GLU A 911 32.40 -14.96 5.00
C GLU A 911 33.41 -15.33 3.91
N ARG A 912 32.96 -15.80 2.74
CA ARG A 912 33.87 -16.27 1.67
C ARG A 912 34.48 -15.17 0.82
N VAL A 913 33.82 -14.02 0.72
CA VAL A 913 34.20 -12.93 -0.22
C VAL A 913 34.88 -11.76 0.52
N HIS A 914 35.21 -11.93 1.82
CA HIS A 914 35.77 -10.87 2.68
C HIS A 914 34.95 -9.56 2.65
N ILE A 915 33.63 -9.66 2.42
CA ILE A 915 32.74 -8.50 2.24
C ILE A 915 32.60 -7.70 3.54
N TRP A 916 32.82 -8.33 4.70
CA TRP A 916 32.83 -7.65 6.00
C TRP A 916 33.70 -6.38 6.01
N GLU A 917 34.83 -6.36 5.30
CA GLU A 917 35.72 -5.18 5.21
C GLU A 917 35.05 -3.97 4.54
N HIS A 918 34.16 -4.20 3.58
CA HIS A 918 33.44 -3.12 2.89
C HIS A 918 32.44 -2.40 3.80
N LEU A 919 32.05 -2.99 4.94
CA LEU A 919 31.23 -2.31 5.95
C LEU A 919 32.05 -1.28 6.74
N TYR A 920 33.36 -1.46 6.87
CA TYR A 920 34.26 -0.47 7.48
C TYR A 920 34.50 0.71 6.53
N THR A 921 34.64 0.45 5.23
CA THR A 921 34.79 1.47 4.17
C THR A 921 33.45 1.82 3.50
N LEU A 922 32.33 1.73 4.21
CA LEU A 922 30.99 1.92 3.62
C LEU A 922 30.83 3.28 2.92
N ALA A 923 31.46 4.32 3.48
CA ALA A 923 31.47 5.68 2.96
C ALA A 923 32.46 5.91 1.79
N ASP A 924 33.21 4.91 1.34
CA ASP A 924 34.09 5.06 0.18
C ASP A 924 33.32 4.70 -1.10
N THR A 925 33.11 5.67 -1.99
CA THR A 925 32.42 5.49 -3.29
C THR A 925 33.37 5.17 -4.44
N THR A 926 34.69 5.14 -4.20
CA THR A 926 35.70 5.03 -5.27
C THR A 926 35.97 3.60 -5.75
N GLN A 927 35.54 2.58 -5.00
CA GLN A 927 35.75 1.16 -5.33
C GLN A 927 34.50 0.50 -5.92
N GLY A 928 34.68 -0.56 -6.70
CA GLY A 928 33.57 -1.42 -7.14
C GLY A 928 32.99 -2.18 -5.94
N VAL A 929 31.74 -1.87 -5.57
CA VAL A 929 31.13 -2.37 -4.34
C VAL A 929 30.14 -3.50 -4.65
N PRO A 930 30.15 -4.61 -3.89
CA PRO A 930 29.13 -5.66 -4.02
C PRO A 930 27.71 -5.13 -3.79
N VAL A 931 26.72 -5.69 -4.49
CA VAL A 931 25.33 -5.19 -4.45
C VAL A 931 24.76 -5.16 -3.03
N LEU A 932 25.05 -6.16 -2.19
CA LEU A 932 24.63 -6.15 -0.78
C LEU A 932 25.09 -4.88 -0.03
N ILE A 933 26.34 -4.46 -0.24
CA ILE A 933 26.89 -3.28 0.43
C ILE A 933 26.27 -2.00 -0.14
N SER A 934 25.95 -1.97 -1.43
CA SER A 934 25.18 -0.85 -2.02
C SER A 934 23.80 -0.70 -1.36
N CYS A 935 23.12 -1.80 -1.05
CA CYS A 935 21.83 -1.79 -0.36
C CYS A 935 21.97 -1.31 1.10
N VAL A 936 23.00 -1.80 1.83
CA VAL A 936 23.30 -1.33 3.19
C VAL A 936 23.60 0.17 3.20
N ARG A 937 24.44 0.64 2.28
CA ARG A 937 24.76 2.07 2.12
C ARG A 937 23.51 2.90 1.90
N ALA A 938 22.62 2.50 1.00
CA ALA A 938 21.39 3.23 0.71
C ALA A 938 20.49 3.39 1.95
N ILE A 939 20.35 2.35 2.79
CA ILE A 939 19.58 2.43 4.04
C ILE A 939 20.27 3.37 5.06
N VAL A 940 21.59 3.25 5.21
CA VAL A 940 22.38 4.08 6.14
C VAL A 940 22.32 5.56 5.73
N THR A 941 22.57 5.90 4.47
CA THR A 941 22.46 7.27 3.94
C THR A 941 21.04 7.83 4.07
N LYS A 942 20.01 7.00 3.84
CA LYS A 942 18.62 7.44 4.02
C LYS A 942 18.33 7.88 5.47
N SER A 943 18.94 7.24 6.46
CA SER A 943 18.77 7.61 7.88
C SER A 943 19.48 8.91 8.27
N THR A 944 20.51 9.33 7.53
CA THR A 944 21.24 10.58 7.75
C THR A 944 20.67 11.76 6.97
N ASN A 945 19.86 11.52 5.93
CA ASN A 945 19.29 12.57 5.08
C ASN A 945 18.49 13.64 5.83
N SER A 946 17.71 13.28 6.86
CA SER A 946 16.95 14.27 7.63
C SER A 946 17.85 15.18 8.47
N LEU A 947 18.94 14.62 9.02
CA LEU A 947 19.98 15.39 9.69
C LEU A 947 20.65 16.33 8.70
N LEU A 948 21.01 15.84 7.51
CA LEU A 948 21.63 16.64 6.45
C LEU A 948 20.74 17.81 6.02
N VAL A 949 19.45 17.56 5.75
CA VAL A 949 18.48 18.61 5.38
C VAL A 949 18.38 19.68 6.47
N HIS A 950 18.34 19.29 7.73
CA HIS A 950 18.27 20.24 8.84
C HIS A 950 19.58 21.04 8.99
N LEU A 951 20.74 20.39 8.83
CA LEU A 951 22.04 21.05 8.87
C LEU A 951 22.18 22.10 7.76
N VAL A 952 21.75 21.77 6.53
CA VAL A 952 21.75 22.71 5.41
C VAL A 952 20.77 23.86 5.65
N SER A 953 19.57 23.58 6.15
CA SER A 953 18.58 24.61 6.52
C SER A 953 19.11 25.55 7.61
N MET A 954 19.80 25.02 8.62
CA MET A 954 20.40 25.80 9.69
C MET A 954 21.55 26.69 9.19
N VAL A 955 22.41 26.19 8.30
CA VAL A 955 23.47 26.99 7.66
C VAL A 955 22.88 28.08 6.76
N LEU A 956 21.85 27.77 5.97
CA LEU A 956 21.15 28.74 5.11
C LEU A 956 20.38 29.79 5.94
N GLY A 957 19.70 29.38 7.00
CA GLY A 957 19.02 30.27 7.93
C GLY A 957 19.99 31.18 8.68
N TRP A 958 21.16 30.67 9.04
CA TRP A 958 22.26 31.46 9.60
C TRP A 958 22.82 32.46 8.60
N GLN A 959 23.03 32.07 7.35
CA GLN A 959 23.42 33.01 6.30
C GLN A 959 22.38 34.10 6.09
N ALA A 960 21.08 33.77 6.14
CA ALA A 960 20.00 34.76 6.08
C ALA A 960 19.90 35.67 7.33
N THR A 961 20.58 35.32 8.44
CA THR A 961 20.66 36.15 9.66
C THR A 961 21.97 36.95 9.77
N GLU A 962 23.10 36.42 9.27
CA GLU A 962 24.41 37.12 9.24
C GLU A 962 24.60 38.01 8.01
N GLU A 963 24.16 37.54 6.84
CA GLU A 963 23.69 38.45 5.82
C GLU A 963 22.23 38.75 6.16
N PRO A 964 21.90 39.87 6.84
CA PRO A 964 20.61 40.43 6.50
C PRO A 964 20.69 40.57 4.99
N SER A 965 19.83 39.84 4.27
CA SER A 965 19.50 40.20 2.90
C SER A 965 19.53 41.72 2.85
N GLY A 966 20.45 42.27 2.08
CA GLY A 966 20.78 43.69 2.11
C GLY A 966 19.63 44.58 1.63
N SER A 967 18.37 44.16 1.76
CA SER A 967 17.22 44.75 1.11
C SER A 967 15.84 44.59 1.80
N LEU A 968 15.63 43.88 2.92
CA LEU A 968 14.26 43.75 3.51
C LEU A 968 14.29 43.89 5.04
N PHE A 969 13.99 44.97 5.75
CA PHE A 969 13.58 46.34 5.47
C PHE A 969 14.25 47.21 6.55
N LYS A 970 15.33 47.91 6.21
CA LYS A 970 15.98 48.89 7.10
C LYS A 970 15.77 50.29 6.55
N ARG A 971 14.52 50.74 6.52
CA ARG A 971 14.22 52.17 6.40
C ARG A 971 13.60 52.63 7.71
N ASN A 972 14.23 53.63 8.33
CA ASN A 972 13.67 54.31 9.48
C ASN A 972 12.36 54.97 9.05
N VAL A 973 11.34 54.94 9.92
CA VAL A 973 10.10 55.68 9.69
C VAL A 973 10.47 57.16 9.47
N PRO A 974 9.93 57.82 8.43
CA PRO A 974 10.25 59.22 8.16
C PRO A 974 9.96 60.12 9.35
N GLU A 975 10.85 61.07 9.59
CA GLU A 975 10.73 62.02 10.69
C GLU A 975 9.46 62.91 10.56
N SER A 976 8.98 63.10 9.33
CA SER A 976 7.70 63.76 9.01
C SER A 976 6.48 63.04 9.59
N VAL A 977 6.54 61.71 9.71
CA VAL A 977 5.48 60.88 10.31
C VAL A 977 5.70 60.74 11.82
N LEU A 978 6.95 60.48 12.26
CA LEU A 978 7.29 60.32 13.68
C LEU A 978 6.97 61.56 14.51
N SER A 979 7.21 62.76 13.97
CA SER A 979 6.92 64.04 14.65
C SER A 979 5.42 64.36 14.77
N LYS A 980 4.56 63.65 14.03
CA LYS A 980 3.10 63.82 14.02
C LYS A 980 2.36 62.72 14.79
N ILE A 981 3.05 61.74 15.37
CA ILE A 981 2.46 60.75 16.27
C ILE A 981 1.95 61.49 17.53
N PRO A 982 0.69 61.30 17.96
CA PRO A 982 0.18 61.90 19.19
C PRO A 982 1.10 61.62 20.38
N LYS A 983 1.49 62.66 21.10
CA LYS A 983 2.43 62.54 22.23
C LYS A 983 1.88 61.66 23.36
N ASP A 984 0.56 61.59 23.46
CA ASP A 984 -0.20 60.77 24.41
C ASP A 984 -0.06 59.26 24.16
N TRP A 985 0.48 58.84 23.01
CA TRP A 985 0.68 57.41 22.67
C TRP A 985 2.01 56.85 23.20
N HIS A 986 2.95 57.68 23.70
CA HIS A 986 4.22 57.23 24.31
C HIS A 986 5.06 56.26 23.44
N TYR A 987 5.06 56.43 22.12
CA TYR A 987 5.81 55.57 21.18
C TYR A 987 7.34 55.75 21.28
N THR A 988 8.11 54.65 21.24
CA THR A 988 9.60 54.68 21.24
C THR A 988 10.18 54.03 19.97
N PRO A 989 10.98 54.74 19.15
CA PRO A 989 11.55 54.20 17.92
C PRO A 989 12.60 53.10 18.18
N LEU A 990 12.57 52.02 17.40
CA LEU A 990 13.48 50.88 17.52
C LEU A 990 14.85 51.19 16.86
N ASN A 991 15.93 51.26 17.64
CA ASN A 991 17.31 51.40 17.12
C ASN A 991 17.99 50.03 16.96
N PRO A 992 18.66 49.72 15.83
CA PRO A 992 19.37 48.45 15.66
C PRO A 992 20.64 48.43 16.52
N ARG A 993 20.68 47.52 17.51
CA ARG A 993 21.83 47.34 18.42
C ARG A 993 22.98 46.61 17.71
N ARG A 994 24.16 47.26 17.72
CA ARG A 994 25.56 46.78 17.69
C ARG A 994 25.82 45.33 17.19
N LYS A 995 26.47 45.20 16.02
CA LYS A 995 27.08 43.95 15.51
C LYS A 995 28.23 43.46 16.41
N GLU A 996 28.24 42.19 16.78
CA GLU A 996 29.40 41.48 17.37
C GLU A 996 30.32 40.90 16.28
N PRO A 997 31.61 40.61 16.56
CA PRO A 997 32.59 40.22 15.54
C PRO A 997 32.45 38.76 15.04
N GLY A 998 32.43 38.61 13.70
CA GLY A 998 32.08 37.38 12.95
C GLY A 998 32.92 36.10 13.14
N ASN A 999 34.03 36.13 13.90
CA ASN A 999 34.81 34.92 14.19
C ASN A 999 34.32 34.15 15.43
N LYS A 1000 33.55 34.79 16.32
CA LYS A 1000 32.88 34.10 17.43
C LYS A 1000 31.63 33.36 16.97
N THR A 1001 31.02 33.80 15.87
CA THR A 1001 29.73 33.33 15.37
C THR A 1001 29.84 32.05 14.52
N ILE A 1002 30.87 31.88 13.69
CA ILE A 1002 31.13 30.62 12.98
C ILE A 1002 31.45 29.47 13.97
N ILE A 1003 32.22 29.78 15.02
CA ILE A 1003 32.53 28.82 16.09
C ILE A 1003 31.25 28.43 16.84
N SER A 1004 30.34 29.37 17.14
CA SER A 1004 29.05 29.02 17.76
C SER A 1004 28.15 28.19 16.86
N LEU A 1005 28.13 28.46 15.55
CA LEU A 1005 27.37 27.67 14.57
C LEU A 1005 27.87 26.22 14.51
N ALA A 1006 29.19 26.01 14.43
CA ALA A 1006 29.78 24.68 14.42
C ALA A 1006 29.51 23.91 15.73
N ILE A 1007 29.56 24.59 16.89
CA ILE A 1007 29.20 24.00 18.19
C ILE A 1007 27.73 23.56 18.21
N GLN A 1008 26.82 24.42 17.74
CA GLN A 1008 25.39 24.14 17.68
C GLN A 1008 25.06 23.00 16.73
N ALA A 1009 25.72 22.94 15.57
CA ALA A 1009 25.54 21.87 14.61
C ALA A 1009 26.04 20.51 15.11
N LEU A 1010 27.22 20.47 15.75
CA LEU A 1010 27.73 19.24 16.37
C LEU A 1010 26.81 18.79 17.51
N SER A 1011 26.31 19.74 18.31
CA SER A 1011 25.35 19.46 19.37
C SER A 1011 24.06 18.86 18.80
N PHE A 1012 23.52 19.40 17.71
CA PHE A 1012 22.36 18.86 17.02
C PHE A 1012 22.59 17.40 16.52
N ILE A 1013 23.74 17.14 15.89
CA ILE A 1013 24.08 15.79 15.36
C ILE A 1013 24.16 14.78 16.50
N PHE A 1014 24.94 15.05 17.55
CA PHE A 1014 25.12 14.08 18.64
C PHE A 1014 23.86 13.92 19.49
N THR A 1015 23.01 14.94 19.60
CA THR A 1015 21.71 14.85 20.30
C THR A 1015 20.73 13.95 19.55
N ASN A 1016 20.71 14.02 18.22
CA ASN A 1016 19.79 13.24 17.39
C ASN A 1016 20.39 11.93 16.84
N LEU A 1017 21.67 11.63 17.14
CA LEU A 1017 22.34 10.39 16.73
C LEU A 1017 21.65 9.12 17.24
N PRO A 1018 21.19 9.02 18.52
CA PRO A 1018 20.42 7.86 18.97
C PRO A 1018 19.14 7.64 18.16
N LEU A 1019 18.45 8.72 17.77
CA LEU A 1019 17.23 8.65 16.94
C LEU A 1019 17.54 8.19 15.52
N ALA A 1020 18.65 8.66 14.93
CA ALA A 1020 19.11 8.18 13.62
C ALA A 1020 19.41 6.66 13.66
N VAL A 1021 20.05 6.17 14.73
CA VAL A 1021 20.28 4.72 14.93
C VAL A 1021 18.98 3.95 15.13
N ALA A 1022 18.04 4.49 15.92
CA ALA A 1022 16.73 3.88 16.15
C ALA A 1022 15.87 3.81 14.88
N SER A 1023 16.09 4.73 13.94
CA SER A 1023 15.39 4.74 12.64
C SER A 1023 15.81 3.60 11.70
N LEU A 1024 16.95 2.95 11.96
CA LEU A 1024 17.44 1.83 11.17
C LEU A 1024 16.71 0.51 11.52
N PRO A 1025 16.44 -0.35 10.52
CA PRO A 1025 15.88 -1.67 10.78
C PRO A 1025 16.73 -2.48 11.75
N LEU A 1026 16.10 -3.26 12.64
CA LEU A 1026 16.80 -4.08 13.64
C LEU A 1026 17.74 -5.10 12.99
N SER A 1027 17.39 -5.58 11.80
CA SER A 1027 18.22 -6.51 11.00
C SER A 1027 19.54 -5.89 10.54
N ILE A 1028 19.55 -4.60 10.21
CA ILE A 1028 20.78 -3.86 9.87
C ILE A 1028 21.61 -3.60 11.12
N ARG A 1029 20.97 -3.20 12.23
CA ARG A 1029 21.66 -3.03 13.53
C ARG A 1029 22.35 -4.33 13.96
N PHE A 1030 21.67 -5.47 13.81
CA PHE A 1030 22.21 -6.79 14.12
C PHE A 1030 23.37 -7.17 13.18
N LEU A 1031 23.28 -6.87 11.87
CA LEU A 1031 24.37 -7.10 10.92
C LEU A 1031 25.67 -6.42 11.35
N PHE A 1032 25.60 -5.14 11.73
CA PHE A 1032 26.78 -4.40 12.21
C PHE A 1032 27.28 -4.89 13.57
N GLN A 1033 26.40 -5.40 14.43
CA GLN A 1033 26.80 -6.03 15.68
C GLN A 1033 27.62 -7.31 15.44
N VAL A 1034 27.21 -8.13 14.46
CA VAL A 1034 27.97 -9.31 14.05
C VAL A 1034 29.27 -8.90 13.37
N ALA A 1035 29.24 -7.87 12.51
CA ALA A 1035 30.43 -7.33 11.84
C ALA A 1035 31.52 -6.89 12.83
N GLU A 1036 31.15 -6.40 14.02
CA GLU A 1036 32.12 -6.02 15.07
C GLU A 1036 33.05 -7.17 15.47
N LYS A 1037 32.57 -8.42 15.40
CA LYS A 1037 33.38 -9.62 15.69
C LYS A 1037 34.39 -9.93 14.57
N TYR A 1038 34.01 -9.69 13.32
CA TYR A 1038 34.85 -9.97 12.15
C TYR A 1038 35.86 -8.83 11.89
N LEU A 1039 35.49 -7.57 12.17
CA LEU A 1039 36.34 -6.38 12.00
C LEU A 1039 37.32 -6.13 13.16
N SER A 1040 37.74 -7.20 13.84
CA SER A 1040 38.63 -7.12 15.02
C SER A 1040 39.97 -6.41 14.75
N GLN A 1041 40.42 -6.39 13.49
CA GLN A 1041 41.61 -5.66 13.06
C GLN A 1041 41.50 -4.13 13.21
N HIS A 1042 40.28 -3.58 13.18
CA HIS A 1042 40.01 -2.15 13.38
C HIS A 1042 39.57 -1.79 14.82
N ALA A 1043 39.69 -2.72 15.76
CA ALA A 1043 39.15 -2.59 17.12
C ALA A 1043 39.66 -1.36 17.90
N ARG A 1044 40.85 -0.82 17.57
CA ARG A 1044 41.38 0.40 18.22
C ARG A 1044 40.57 1.65 17.87
N GLN A 1045 40.19 1.80 16.60
CA GLN A 1045 39.42 2.96 16.11
C GLN A 1045 37.93 2.80 16.40
N LEU A 1046 37.42 1.57 16.31
CA LEU A 1046 36.02 1.27 16.58
C LEU A 1046 35.68 1.19 18.09
N ARG A 1047 36.66 1.32 18.99
CA ARG A 1047 36.46 1.10 20.43
C ARG A 1047 35.45 2.05 21.06
N SER A 1048 35.38 3.31 20.63
CA SER A 1048 34.49 4.34 21.18
C SER A 1048 33.17 4.44 20.39
N VAL A 1049 33.24 4.31 19.06
CA VAL A 1049 32.14 4.59 18.14
C VAL A 1049 31.39 3.30 17.71
N GLY A 1050 32.09 2.17 17.56
CA GLY A 1050 31.52 0.94 17.02
C GLY A 1050 31.28 1.03 15.49
N PRO A 1051 31.08 -0.12 14.80
CA PRO A 1051 31.07 -0.16 13.34
C PRO A 1051 29.83 0.52 12.73
N LEU A 1052 28.65 0.46 13.37
CA LEU A 1052 27.45 1.12 12.84
C LEU A 1052 27.54 2.65 12.91
N LEU A 1053 27.92 3.20 14.06
CA LEU A 1053 28.07 4.65 14.19
C LEU A 1053 29.21 5.17 13.30
N TRP A 1054 30.25 4.36 13.10
CA TRP A 1054 31.32 4.67 12.17
C TRP A 1054 30.81 4.80 10.73
N ALA A 1055 30.00 3.83 10.28
CA ALA A 1055 29.39 3.85 8.97
C ALA A 1055 28.39 5.03 8.80
N LEU A 1056 27.51 5.25 9.79
CA LEU A 1056 26.53 6.36 9.78
C LEU A 1056 27.20 7.73 9.69
N LEU A 1057 28.14 8.00 10.59
CA LEU A 1057 28.84 9.28 10.62
C LEU A 1057 29.77 9.42 9.41
N GLY A 1058 30.38 8.33 8.93
CA GLY A 1058 31.17 8.31 7.70
C GLY A 1058 30.36 8.71 6.47
N CYS A 1059 29.16 8.15 6.29
CA CYS A 1059 28.26 8.56 5.21
C CYS A 1059 27.84 10.04 5.35
N LEU A 1060 27.49 10.48 6.56
CA LEU A 1060 27.14 11.89 6.80
C LEU A 1060 28.30 12.85 6.49
N ILE A 1061 29.53 12.48 6.84
CA ILE A 1061 30.74 13.25 6.52
C ILE A 1061 30.94 13.36 5.01
N GLN A 1062 30.76 12.25 4.28
CA GLN A 1062 30.87 12.24 2.82
C GLN A 1062 29.79 13.13 2.18
N ASP A 1063 28.54 13.02 2.63
CA ASP A 1063 27.42 13.82 2.13
C ASP A 1063 27.60 15.33 2.45
N LEU A 1064 28.33 15.68 3.51
CA LEU A 1064 28.68 17.06 3.86
C LEU A 1064 29.86 17.62 3.03
N GLU A 1065 30.70 16.76 2.47
CA GLU A 1065 31.84 17.13 1.62
C GLU A 1065 31.49 17.16 0.12
N ASP A 1066 30.44 16.44 -0.29
CA ASP A 1066 29.97 16.36 -1.67
C ASP A 1066 29.03 17.55 -2.02
N PRO A 1067 29.46 18.47 -2.91
CA PRO A 1067 28.65 19.63 -3.27
C PRO A 1067 27.37 19.27 -4.06
N ASP A 1068 27.38 18.17 -4.81
CA ASP A 1068 26.26 17.81 -5.68
C ASP A 1068 25.08 17.25 -4.87
N THR A 1069 25.36 16.44 -3.85
CA THR A 1069 24.34 15.92 -2.92
C THR A 1069 23.74 17.02 -2.05
N LEU A 1070 24.55 17.99 -1.61
CA LEU A 1070 24.09 19.14 -0.84
C LEU A 1070 23.14 20.07 -1.62
N GLU A 1071 23.44 20.31 -2.90
CA GLU A 1071 22.57 21.11 -3.77
C GLU A 1071 21.29 20.35 -4.17
N GLN A 1072 21.37 19.03 -4.37
CA GLN A 1072 20.21 18.19 -4.65
C GLN A 1072 19.26 18.09 -3.45
N THR A 1073 19.78 18.07 -2.22
CA THR A 1073 19.00 17.96 -0.98
C THR A 1073 18.35 19.27 -0.58
N SER A 1074 19.00 20.42 -0.82
CA SER A 1074 18.46 21.75 -0.54
C SER A 1074 17.53 22.28 -1.64
N GLY A 1075 17.73 21.84 -2.89
CA GLY A 1075 17.09 22.41 -4.08
C GLY A 1075 17.57 23.82 -4.44
N VAL A 1076 18.64 24.31 -3.79
CA VAL A 1076 19.21 25.66 -3.94
C VAL A 1076 20.72 25.55 -4.12
N ALA A 1077 21.28 26.29 -5.08
CA ALA A 1077 22.73 26.37 -5.27
C ALA A 1077 23.39 27.00 -4.03
N LEU A 1078 24.30 26.28 -3.40
CA LEU A 1078 24.98 26.74 -2.19
C LEU A 1078 26.12 27.70 -2.56
N ASP A 1079 26.20 28.82 -1.84
CA ASP A 1079 27.28 29.77 -1.98
C ASP A 1079 28.60 29.22 -1.40
N ARG A 1080 29.70 29.93 -1.67
CA ARG A 1080 31.03 29.50 -1.19
C ARG A 1080 31.11 29.47 0.33
N GLY A 1081 30.43 30.38 1.02
CA GLY A 1081 30.42 30.46 2.49
C GLY A 1081 29.71 29.28 3.16
N ALA A 1082 28.60 28.79 2.59
CA ALA A 1082 27.87 27.64 3.12
C ALA A 1082 28.69 26.36 2.92
N LYS A 1083 29.31 26.20 1.74
CA LYS A 1083 30.20 25.07 1.42
C LYS A 1083 31.41 25.02 2.35
N ASP A 1084 32.04 26.17 2.61
CA ASP A 1084 33.16 26.27 3.55
C ASP A 1084 32.74 25.99 5.01
N SER A 1085 31.50 26.33 5.39
CA SER A 1085 30.96 26.07 6.73
C SER A 1085 30.58 24.59 6.95
N LEU A 1086 29.97 23.95 5.95
CA LEU A 1086 29.61 22.53 5.98
C LEU A 1086 30.85 21.62 5.90
N SER A 1087 31.86 21.99 5.11
CA SER A 1087 33.15 21.28 5.09
C SER A 1087 33.92 21.40 6.41
N LEU A 1088 33.89 22.58 7.07
CA LEU A 1088 34.43 22.72 8.44
C LEU A 1088 33.72 21.80 9.44
N LEU A 1089 32.43 21.58 9.27
CA LEU A 1089 31.60 20.72 10.11
C LEU A 1089 31.95 19.24 9.90
N ALA A 1090 32.18 18.81 8.65
CA ALA A 1090 32.71 17.50 8.31
C ALA A 1090 34.09 17.24 8.97
N GLU A 1091 35.01 18.20 8.88
CA GLU A 1091 36.33 18.12 9.53
C GLU A 1091 36.21 18.03 11.07
N CYS A 1092 35.27 18.76 11.68
CA CYS A 1092 35.01 18.69 13.11
C CYS A 1092 34.44 17.33 13.53
N LEU A 1093 33.54 16.73 12.75
CA LEU A 1093 33.00 15.38 12.99
C LEU A 1093 34.08 14.31 12.87
N GLN A 1094 34.92 14.37 11.83
CA GLN A 1094 36.05 13.46 11.65
C GLN A 1094 37.00 13.50 12.86
N ALA A 1095 37.32 14.72 13.35
CA ALA A 1095 38.14 14.91 14.53
C ALA A 1095 37.47 14.38 15.83
N ALA A 1096 36.15 14.56 15.97
CA ALA A 1096 35.39 14.03 17.11
C ALA A 1096 35.31 12.49 17.13
N MET A 1097 35.29 11.85 15.97
CA MET A 1097 35.33 10.39 15.82
C MET A 1097 36.73 9.78 16.05
N GLY A 1098 37.78 10.61 16.16
CA GLY A 1098 39.17 10.15 16.28
C GLY A 1098 39.77 9.69 14.95
N ILE A 1099 39.22 10.10 13.81
CA ILE A 1099 39.79 9.85 12.47
C ILE A 1099 41.04 10.73 12.33
N GLN A 1100 42.22 10.13 12.48
CA GLN A 1100 43.47 10.83 12.21
C GLN A 1100 43.66 11.00 10.70
N GLN A 1101 43.33 12.18 10.18
CA GLN A 1101 43.87 12.60 8.88
C GLN A 1101 45.40 12.68 8.97
N LYS A 1102 46.09 12.45 7.85
CA LYS A 1102 47.54 12.72 7.72
C LYS A 1102 47.80 14.23 7.81
N GLY A 1103 47.75 14.81 9.01
CA GLY A 1103 47.98 16.24 9.25
C GLY A 1103 47.49 16.73 10.61
N VAL A 1104 48.02 17.85 11.10
CA VAL A 1104 47.54 18.52 12.31
C VAL A 1104 46.17 19.17 12.01
N PRO A 1105 45.10 18.90 12.78
CA PRO A 1105 43.79 19.50 12.55
C PRO A 1105 43.86 21.02 12.59
N LYS A 1106 43.06 21.70 11.75
CA LYS A 1106 43.05 23.17 11.68
C LYS A 1106 42.83 23.76 13.09
N PRO A 1107 43.49 24.89 13.44
CA PRO A 1107 43.35 25.50 14.76
C PRO A 1107 41.91 25.94 15.07
N THR A 1108 41.07 26.15 14.06
CA THR A 1108 39.63 26.41 14.19
C THR A 1108 38.87 25.18 14.69
N VAL A 1109 39.16 23.98 14.16
CA VAL A 1109 38.55 22.71 14.59
C VAL A 1109 38.88 22.42 16.06
N HIS A 1110 40.14 22.61 16.46
CA HIS A 1110 40.56 22.45 17.85
C HIS A 1110 39.82 23.41 18.81
N LYS A 1111 39.62 24.66 18.39
CA LYS A 1111 38.87 25.66 19.17
C LYS A 1111 37.39 25.29 19.31
N VAL A 1112 36.75 24.78 18.25
CA VAL A 1112 35.35 24.33 18.28
C VAL A 1112 35.18 23.16 19.25
N LEU A 1113 36.01 22.11 19.13
CA LEU A 1113 35.94 20.93 20.00
C LEU A 1113 36.29 21.26 21.45
N GLN A 1114 37.31 22.11 21.69
CA GLN A 1114 37.65 22.56 23.04
C GLN A 1114 36.51 23.38 23.66
N ALA A 1115 35.92 24.32 22.92
CA ALA A 1115 34.80 25.11 23.40
C ALA A 1115 33.54 24.27 23.66
N LEU A 1116 33.30 23.23 22.87
CA LEU A 1116 32.22 22.27 23.11
C LEU A 1116 32.49 21.42 24.37
N GLU A 1117 33.72 20.96 24.60
CA GLU A 1117 34.11 20.21 25.80
C GLU A 1117 34.07 21.10 27.07
N GLU A 1118 34.44 22.38 26.96
CA GLU A 1118 34.33 23.36 28.04
C GLU A 1118 32.86 23.65 28.41
N LYS A 1119 31.98 23.71 27.41
CA LYS A 1119 30.52 23.91 27.63
C LYS A 1119 29.81 22.65 28.09
N ARG A 1120 30.19 21.47 27.58
CA ARG A 1120 29.54 20.17 27.84
C ARG A 1120 30.59 19.05 28.02
N PRO A 1121 31.22 18.94 29.21
CA PRO A 1121 32.29 17.98 29.44
C PRO A 1121 31.81 16.53 29.31
N LYS A 1122 32.57 15.69 28.61
CA LYS A 1122 32.28 14.26 28.33
C LYS A 1122 30.94 13.97 27.65
N TRP A 1123 30.20 14.98 27.20
CA TRP A 1123 28.84 14.82 26.70
C TRP A 1123 28.80 14.08 25.35
N ILE A 1124 29.74 14.36 24.44
CA ILE A 1124 29.86 13.65 23.15
C ILE A 1124 30.04 12.15 23.39
N ASN A 1125 30.92 11.78 24.32
CA ASN A 1125 31.16 10.38 24.69
C ASN A 1125 29.92 9.72 25.29
N LEU A 1126 29.14 10.46 26.09
CA LEU A 1126 27.87 9.96 26.64
C LEU A 1126 26.83 9.71 25.54
N GLN A 1127 26.70 10.61 24.56
CA GLN A 1127 25.78 10.44 23.43
C GLN A 1127 26.17 9.27 22.52
N LEU A 1128 27.47 9.12 22.22
CA LEU A 1128 28.00 7.97 21.49
C LEU A 1128 27.72 6.65 22.23
N GLN A 1129 27.87 6.63 23.56
CA GLN A 1129 27.53 5.45 24.38
C GLN A 1129 26.02 5.15 24.38
N LYS A 1130 25.16 6.18 24.48
CA LYS A 1130 23.70 6.03 24.37
C LYS A 1130 23.32 5.41 23.01
N ALA A 1131 23.84 5.95 21.91
CA ALA A 1131 23.59 5.45 20.57
C ALA A 1131 24.11 4.01 20.37
N ARG A 1132 25.30 3.69 20.89
CA ARG A 1132 25.85 2.32 20.83
C ARG A 1132 25.04 1.30 21.63
N LYS A 1133 24.41 1.71 22.74
CA LYS A 1133 23.56 0.83 23.54
C LYS A 1133 22.38 0.26 22.74
N LEU A 1134 21.88 0.99 21.74
CA LEU A 1134 20.82 0.55 20.83
C LEU A 1134 21.23 -0.59 19.89
N CYS A 1135 22.52 -0.96 19.86
CA CYS A 1135 23.08 -2.07 19.09
C CYS A 1135 23.59 -3.22 19.97
N SER A 1136 23.23 -3.23 21.26
CA SER A 1136 23.69 -4.24 22.22
C SER A 1136 22.86 -5.52 22.19
N ASP A 1137 23.44 -6.65 22.63
CA ASP A 1137 22.77 -7.96 22.71
C ASP A 1137 21.41 -7.90 23.47
N SER A 1138 21.28 -7.03 24.47
CA SER A 1138 20.04 -6.87 25.23
C SER A 1138 18.85 -6.41 24.40
N VAL A 1139 19.08 -5.66 23.31
CA VAL A 1139 18.02 -5.22 22.38
C VAL A 1139 17.49 -6.39 21.55
N PHE A 1140 18.34 -7.41 21.29
CA PHE A 1140 18.02 -8.55 20.45
C PHE A 1140 17.56 -9.79 21.23
N GLU A 1141 17.86 -9.90 22.53
CA GLU A 1141 17.53 -11.07 23.37
C GLU A 1141 16.16 -10.97 24.08
N GLN A 1142 15.52 -9.80 24.18
CA GLN A 1142 14.21 -9.67 24.85
C GLN A 1142 13.06 -10.38 24.10
N GLY A 1143 13.26 -10.73 22.83
CA GLY A 1143 12.37 -11.62 22.06
C GLY A 1143 12.46 -13.11 22.43
N ARG A 1144 13.46 -13.49 23.24
CA ARG A 1144 13.74 -14.88 23.66
C ARG A 1144 13.04 -15.25 24.97
N GLU A 1145 12.73 -14.27 25.81
CA GLU A 1145 12.19 -14.47 27.17
C GLU A 1145 10.64 -14.46 27.26
N ARG A 1146 9.92 -14.00 26.22
CA ARG A 1146 8.48 -14.30 26.10
C ARG A 1146 8.32 -15.73 25.53
N GLY A 1147 8.46 -16.67 26.45
CA GLY A 1147 8.51 -18.14 26.31
C GLY A 1147 7.82 -18.76 25.09
N VAL A 1148 8.61 -19.39 24.23
CA VAL A 1148 8.82 -20.85 24.13
C VAL A 1148 10.06 -21.03 23.24
N ALA A 1149 11.06 -21.78 23.70
CA ALA A 1149 12.24 -22.10 22.91
C ALA A 1149 11.85 -22.65 21.53
N ALA A 1150 12.26 -21.98 20.45
CA ALA A 1150 12.26 -22.53 19.08
C ALA A 1150 10.98 -23.27 18.62
N ALA A 1151 9.82 -22.96 19.20
CA ALA A 1151 8.55 -23.44 18.72
C ALA A 1151 8.17 -22.60 17.51
N GLU A 1152 7.98 -23.29 16.39
CA GLU A 1152 7.60 -22.79 15.07
C GLU A 1152 6.80 -21.48 15.13
N LEU A 1153 7.24 -20.47 14.35
CA LEU A 1153 6.48 -19.24 14.13
C LEU A 1153 5.02 -19.63 13.85
N THR A 1154 4.10 -19.26 14.74
CA THR A 1154 2.68 -19.58 14.56
C THR A 1154 2.19 -19.00 13.23
N GLU A 1155 1.24 -19.67 12.60
CA GLU A 1155 0.71 -19.23 11.30
C GLU A 1155 0.25 -17.75 11.30
N GLN A 1156 -0.31 -17.29 12.42
CA GLN A 1156 -0.73 -15.91 12.62
C GLN A 1156 0.46 -14.93 12.63
N LYS A 1157 1.59 -15.32 13.27
CA LYS A 1157 2.81 -14.50 13.29
C LYS A 1157 3.41 -14.39 11.89
N ILE A 1158 3.43 -15.49 11.13
CA ILE A 1158 3.86 -15.48 9.72
C ILE A 1158 2.93 -14.60 8.87
N GLY A 1159 1.61 -14.67 9.10
CA GLY A 1159 0.64 -13.83 8.41
C GLY A 1159 0.86 -12.33 8.64
N LEU A 1160 1.15 -11.92 9.88
CA LEU A 1160 1.47 -10.52 10.21
C LEU A 1160 2.79 -10.08 9.58
N MET A 1161 3.83 -10.92 9.62
CA MET A 1161 5.11 -10.64 8.97
C MET A 1161 4.97 -10.52 7.44
N LEU A 1162 4.11 -11.35 6.84
CA LEU A 1162 3.83 -11.26 5.41
C LEU A 1162 3.13 -9.95 5.05
N LEU A 1163 2.16 -9.51 5.87
CA LEU A 1163 1.50 -8.23 5.68
C LEU A 1163 2.49 -7.06 5.74
N GLU A 1164 3.43 -7.09 6.70
CA GLU A 1164 4.50 -6.10 6.83
C GLU A 1164 5.39 -6.05 5.57
N VAL A 1165 5.74 -7.19 4.99
CA VAL A 1165 6.49 -7.28 3.73
C VAL A 1165 5.67 -6.73 2.56
N CYS A 1166 4.43 -7.17 2.40
CA CYS A 1166 3.58 -6.77 1.26
C CYS A 1166 3.21 -5.28 1.28
N HIS A 1167 3.16 -4.63 2.44
CA HIS A 1167 2.96 -3.17 2.54
C HIS A 1167 4.18 -2.36 2.07
N LYS A 1168 5.37 -2.96 1.95
CA LYS A 1168 6.57 -2.27 1.47
C LYS A 1168 6.60 -2.30 -0.06
N ALA A 1169 7.11 -1.22 -0.66
CA ALA A 1169 7.20 -1.10 -2.12
C ALA A 1169 7.98 -2.29 -2.70
N GLY A 1170 7.34 -3.05 -3.60
CA GLY A 1170 7.95 -4.23 -4.25
C GLY A 1170 7.97 -5.52 -3.41
N GLY A 1171 7.40 -5.54 -2.20
CA GLY A 1171 7.44 -6.70 -1.29
C GLY A 1171 6.93 -8.02 -1.90
N SER A 1172 5.77 -7.98 -2.55
CA SER A 1172 5.19 -9.13 -3.26
C SER A 1172 6.04 -9.58 -4.46
N ASN A 1173 6.69 -8.64 -5.15
CA ASN A 1173 7.60 -8.96 -6.26
C ASN A 1173 8.87 -9.66 -5.78
N TYR A 1174 9.42 -9.27 -4.62
CA TYR A 1174 10.58 -9.95 -4.04
C TYR A 1174 10.26 -11.40 -3.68
N LEU A 1175 9.11 -11.66 -3.05
CA LEU A 1175 8.65 -13.01 -2.74
C LEU A 1175 8.42 -13.84 -4.02
N ARG A 1176 7.84 -13.25 -5.06
CA ARG A 1176 7.63 -13.90 -6.35
C ARG A 1176 8.97 -14.26 -7.03
N GLN A 1177 9.94 -13.36 -7.02
CA GLN A 1177 11.27 -13.60 -7.58
C GLN A 1177 12.00 -14.74 -6.86
N ILE A 1178 12.01 -14.71 -5.52
CA ILE A 1178 12.62 -15.77 -4.70
C ILE A 1178 11.92 -17.12 -4.95
N TYR A 1179 10.59 -17.13 -5.05
CA TYR A 1179 9.81 -18.31 -5.39
C TYR A 1179 10.24 -18.93 -6.73
N HIS A 1180 10.37 -18.12 -7.78
CA HIS A 1180 10.80 -18.62 -9.08
C HIS A 1180 12.21 -19.21 -9.05
N ILE A 1181 13.14 -18.57 -8.33
CA ILE A 1181 14.50 -19.10 -8.14
C ILE A 1181 14.46 -20.46 -7.42
N ILE A 1182 13.64 -20.61 -6.39
CA ILE A 1182 13.45 -21.91 -5.72
C ILE A 1182 12.86 -22.94 -6.68
N GLN A 1183 11.83 -22.58 -7.44
CA GLN A 1183 11.17 -23.45 -8.40
C GLN A 1183 12.12 -23.94 -9.50
N GLY A 1184 12.94 -23.04 -10.05
CA GLY A 1184 13.92 -23.37 -11.08
C GLY A 1184 15.10 -24.23 -10.59
N ASN A 1185 15.33 -24.28 -9.28
CA ASN A 1185 16.44 -25.02 -8.66
C ASN A 1185 15.96 -26.15 -7.73
N GLU A 1186 14.72 -26.63 -7.91
CA GLU A 1186 14.11 -27.65 -7.05
C GLU A 1186 14.95 -28.93 -6.92
N GLU A 1187 15.52 -29.44 -8.02
CA GLU A 1187 16.32 -30.68 -8.00
C GLU A 1187 17.60 -30.55 -7.16
N LEU A 1188 18.31 -29.43 -7.32
CA LEU A 1188 19.48 -29.09 -6.52
C LEU A 1188 19.11 -29.01 -5.04
N LEU A 1189 18.04 -28.29 -4.70
CA LEU A 1189 17.57 -28.14 -3.32
C LEU A 1189 17.16 -29.47 -2.70
N MET A 1190 16.41 -30.29 -3.44
CA MET A 1190 16.00 -31.63 -2.99
C MET A 1190 17.21 -32.56 -2.77
N SER A 1191 18.26 -32.45 -3.60
CA SER A 1191 19.50 -33.23 -3.42
C SER A 1191 20.25 -32.86 -2.13
N LYS A 1192 20.23 -31.58 -1.73
CA LYS A 1192 20.92 -31.09 -0.52
C LYS A 1192 20.11 -31.29 0.75
N LEU A 1193 18.78 -31.35 0.63
CA LEU A 1193 17.86 -31.56 1.76
C LEU A 1193 17.56 -33.04 2.04
N SER A 1194 17.78 -33.94 1.09
CA SER A 1194 17.62 -35.38 1.28
C SER A 1194 18.90 -36.01 1.84
N VAL A 1195 18.76 -36.83 2.89
CA VAL A 1195 19.91 -37.44 3.60
C VAL A 1195 20.40 -38.73 2.92
N ASN A 1196 19.57 -39.40 2.13
CA ASN A 1196 19.91 -40.57 1.31
C ASN A 1196 18.74 -40.89 0.37
N THR A 1197 18.88 -40.67 -0.94
CA THR A 1197 18.11 -41.40 -1.95
C THR A 1197 18.81 -41.24 -3.29
N ASP A 1198 18.84 -42.32 -4.08
CA ASP A 1198 19.44 -42.38 -5.41
C ASP A 1198 18.92 -41.25 -6.31
N LEU A 1199 19.70 -40.18 -6.41
CA LEU A 1199 19.50 -39.11 -7.38
C LEU A 1199 20.45 -39.34 -8.57
N PRO A 1200 20.11 -38.80 -9.77
CA PRO A 1200 20.89 -39.04 -10.98
C PRO A 1200 22.37 -38.66 -10.79
N ASN A 1201 23.24 -39.40 -11.49
CA ASN A 1201 24.70 -39.39 -11.31
C ASN A 1201 25.39 -38.03 -11.47
N ASP A 1202 24.72 -36.96 -11.90
CA ASP A 1202 25.27 -35.59 -11.95
C ASP A 1202 24.16 -34.53 -11.73
N PRO A 1203 23.87 -34.09 -10.49
CA PRO A 1203 23.01 -32.93 -10.25
C PRO A 1203 23.71 -31.63 -10.70
N PRO A 1204 22.97 -30.60 -11.17
CA PRO A 1204 23.58 -29.30 -11.47
C PRO A 1204 24.29 -28.78 -10.23
N HIS A 1205 25.61 -28.56 -10.33
CA HIS A 1205 26.42 -28.19 -9.17
C HIS A 1205 26.16 -26.76 -8.66
N LEU A 1206 25.53 -25.91 -9.48
CA LEU A 1206 25.29 -24.49 -9.18
C LEU A 1206 23.83 -24.07 -9.34
N VAL A 1207 23.45 -23.05 -8.55
CA VAL A 1207 22.18 -22.34 -8.69
C VAL A 1207 22.14 -21.54 -9.99
N ASN A 1208 21.06 -21.71 -10.75
CA ASN A 1208 20.73 -20.86 -11.87
C ASN A 1208 19.78 -19.73 -11.43
N PHE A 1209 20.20 -18.48 -11.58
CA PHE A 1209 19.38 -17.30 -11.29
C PHE A 1209 18.65 -16.77 -12.53
N ASP A 1210 19.19 -17.02 -13.73
CA ASP A 1210 18.54 -16.65 -14.98
C ASP A 1210 17.52 -17.71 -15.40
N LEU A 1211 16.26 -17.42 -15.08
CA LEU A 1211 15.13 -18.27 -15.46
C LEU A 1211 14.48 -17.83 -16.78
N GLY A 1212 14.99 -16.76 -17.42
CA GLY A 1212 14.38 -16.13 -18.58
C GLY A 1212 12.92 -15.70 -18.37
N SER A 1213 12.34 -14.99 -19.33
CA SER A 1213 10.88 -14.69 -19.37
C SER A 1213 9.99 -15.93 -19.58
N ARG A 1214 10.56 -17.14 -19.45
CA ARG A 1214 9.90 -18.41 -19.72
C ARG A 1214 8.94 -18.87 -18.61
N SER A 1215 8.93 -18.20 -17.46
CA SER A 1215 8.10 -18.63 -16.31
C SER A 1215 6.64 -18.15 -16.33
N HIS A 1216 6.25 -17.21 -17.21
CA HIS A 1216 4.91 -16.63 -17.17
C HIS A 1216 3.89 -17.22 -18.16
N VAL A 1217 4.28 -18.14 -19.05
CA VAL A 1217 3.34 -18.72 -20.04
C VAL A 1217 3.53 -20.21 -20.29
N ASP A 1218 4.72 -20.78 -20.13
CA ASP A 1218 4.96 -22.21 -20.36
C ASP A 1218 5.19 -22.96 -19.04
N ALA A 1219 4.16 -23.02 -18.19
CA ALA A 1219 4.05 -24.19 -17.30
C ALA A 1219 3.96 -25.39 -18.25
N ALA A 1220 5.07 -26.12 -18.40
CA ALA A 1220 5.23 -27.19 -19.39
C ALA A 1220 3.95 -28.04 -19.44
N HIS A 1221 3.14 -27.86 -20.49
CA HIS A 1221 1.88 -28.56 -20.65
C HIS A 1221 2.13 -30.04 -20.41
N PHE A 1222 1.35 -30.67 -19.52
CA PHE A 1222 1.52 -32.09 -19.25
C PHE A 1222 1.43 -32.87 -20.56
N ASN A 1223 2.54 -33.49 -20.94
CA ASN A 1223 2.61 -34.33 -22.13
C ASN A 1223 2.75 -35.79 -21.70
N PRO A 1224 1.67 -36.60 -21.83
CA PRO A 1224 1.71 -37.99 -21.42
C PRO A 1224 2.76 -38.81 -22.20
N LEU A 1225 3.14 -38.40 -23.41
CA LEU A 1225 4.15 -39.08 -24.22
C LEU A 1225 5.58 -38.90 -23.68
N HIS A 1226 5.83 -37.85 -22.88
CA HIS A 1226 7.11 -37.65 -22.22
C HIS A 1226 7.14 -38.18 -20.77
N GLN A 1227 5.96 -38.40 -20.16
CA GLN A 1227 5.84 -38.84 -18.77
C GLN A 1227 5.34 -40.29 -18.63
N PHE A 1228 5.26 -41.05 -19.74
CA PHE A 1228 4.70 -42.40 -19.78
C PHE A 1228 5.49 -43.44 -18.97
N ASP A 1229 6.71 -43.15 -18.55
CA ASP A 1229 7.53 -43.99 -17.68
C ASP A 1229 7.98 -43.23 -16.43
N HIS A 1230 7.24 -42.20 -16.02
CA HIS A 1230 7.59 -41.34 -14.88
C HIS A 1230 6.44 -41.15 -13.88
N ILE A 1231 6.78 -40.98 -12.61
CA ILE A 1231 5.94 -40.39 -11.55
C ILE A 1231 6.58 -39.06 -11.15
N GLY A 1232 5.97 -37.96 -11.59
CA GLY A 1232 6.60 -36.65 -11.50
C GLY A 1232 7.93 -36.63 -12.26
N LYS A 1233 9.03 -36.30 -11.56
CA LYS A 1233 10.39 -36.29 -12.13
C LYS A 1233 11.13 -37.63 -11.99
N LYS A 1234 10.57 -38.61 -11.28
CA LYS A 1234 11.19 -39.93 -11.05
C LYS A 1234 10.76 -40.92 -12.10
N LYS A 1235 11.69 -41.75 -12.59
CA LYS A 1235 11.36 -42.87 -13.48
C LYS A 1235 10.58 -43.95 -12.70
N LEU A 1236 9.50 -44.45 -13.30
CA LEU A 1236 8.68 -45.54 -12.79
C LEU A 1236 9.31 -46.88 -13.16
N ASP A 1237 9.96 -47.52 -12.19
CA ASP A 1237 10.47 -48.88 -12.35
C ASP A 1237 9.35 -49.90 -12.07
N GLN A 1238 8.73 -50.41 -13.15
CA GLN A 1238 7.66 -51.41 -13.06
C GLN A 1238 8.11 -52.69 -12.35
N SER A 1239 9.38 -53.11 -12.54
CA SER A 1239 9.91 -54.32 -11.91
C SER A 1239 10.03 -54.16 -10.39
N ALA A 1240 10.52 -53.00 -9.94
CA ALA A 1240 10.59 -52.66 -8.52
C ALA A 1240 9.21 -52.59 -7.85
N VAL A 1241 8.17 -52.17 -8.58
CA VAL A 1241 6.79 -52.13 -8.05
C VAL A 1241 6.21 -53.54 -7.89
N VAL A 1242 6.51 -54.48 -8.81
CA VAL A 1242 6.04 -55.86 -8.69
C VAL A 1242 6.75 -56.59 -7.54
N ASP A 1243 8.06 -56.42 -7.45
CA ASP A 1243 8.93 -57.06 -6.46
C ASP A 1243 8.97 -56.30 -5.13
N TRP A 1244 8.07 -55.33 -4.93
CA TRP A 1244 8.01 -54.51 -3.73
C TRP A 1244 7.98 -55.36 -2.45
N ALA A 1245 9.06 -55.26 -1.67
CA ALA A 1245 9.27 -56.05 -0.46
C ALA A 1245 8.54 -55.40 0.72
N TRP A 1246 7.32 -55.87 0.99
CA TRP A 1246 6.53 -55.43 2.15
C TRP A 1246 7.07 -56.03 3.46
N ASP A 1247 7.32 -55.18 4.46
CA ASP A 1247 7.70 -55.57 5.82
C ASP A 1247 6.47 -56.04 6.61
N TRP A 1248 6.02 -57.26 6.32
CA TRP A 1248 4.84 -57.87 6.95
C TRP A 1248 4.90 -57.92 8.49
N PRO A 1249 6.03 -58.28 9.13
CA PRO A 1249 6.16 -58.26 10.59
C PRO A 1249 5.87 -56.90 11.21
N ARG A 1250 6.24 -55.80 10.54
CA ARG A 1250 5.95 -54.43 10.99
C ARG A 1250 4.50 -54.03 10.74
N LEU A 1251 3.93 -54.39 9.59
CA LEU A 1251 2.61 -53.93 9.16
C LEU A 1251 1.45 -54.68 9.82
N LEU A 1252 1.53 -56.02 9.90
CA LEU A 1252 0.42 -56.87 10.37
C LEU A 1252 -0.08 -56.56 11.81
N PRO A 1253 0.79 -56.26 12.79
CA PRO A 1253 0.34 -55.96 14.15
C PRO A 1253 -0.61 -54.74 14.25
N ALA A 1254 -0.44 -53.74 13.38
CA ALA A 1254 -1.28 -52.53 13.38
C ALA A 1254 -2.76 -52.82 13.05
N TYR A 1255 -3.04 -53.96 12.42
CA TYR A 1255 -4.38 -54.34 11.94
C TYR A 1255 -5.10 -55.35 12.83
N GLN A 1256 -4.53 -55.74 13.97
CA GLN A 1256 -5.15 -56.68 14.92
C GLN A 1256 -6.52 -56.19 15.46
N GLY A 1257 -6.73 -54.87 15.53
CA GLY A 1257 -8.00 -54.26 15.97
C GLY A 1257 -9.10 -54.20 14.90
N MET A 1258 -8.89 -54.79 13.72
CA MET A 1258 -9.85 -54.77 12.62
C MET A 1258 -11.14 -55.54 12.94
N SER A 1259 -12.28 -55.08 12.39
CA SER A 1259 -13.55 -55.79 12.53
C SER A 1259 -13.46 -57.22 11.96
N GLN A 1260 -13.98 -58.19 12.71
CA GLN A 1260 -13.99 -59.60 12.31
C GLN A 1260 -14.76 -59.83 10.99
N VAL A 1261 -15.79 -59.01 10.72
CA VAL A 1261 -16.59 -59.08 9.49
C VAL A 1261 -15.77 -58.64 8.28
N THR A 1262 -15.06 -57.52 8.40
CA THR A 1262 -14.17 -57.01 7.34
C THR A 1262 -13.05 -58.00 7.05
N PHE A 1263 -12.39 -58.51 8.10
CA PHE A 1263 -11.31 -59.49 7.98
C PHE A 1263 -11.77 -60.77 7.26
N LYS A 1264 -12.87 -61.39 7.71
CA LYS A 1264 -13.41 -62.61 7.08
C LYS A 1264 -13.81 -62.39 5.62
N SER A 1265 -14.42 -61.24 5.31
CA SER A 1265 -14.87 -60.93 3.96
C SER A 1265 -13.71 -60.75 2.98
N LEU A 1266 -12.65 -60.06 3.40
CA LEU A 1266 -11.44 -59.89 2.58
C LEU A 1266 -10.63 -61.18 2.46
N LEU A 1267 -10.50 -61.95 3.55
CA LEU A 1267 -9.80 -63.23 3.56
C LEU A 1267 -10.46 -64.24 2.60
N ALA A 1268 -11.79 -64.27 2.52
CA ALA A 1268 -12.53 -65.12 1.58
C ALA A 1268 -12.25 -64.80 0.10
N ASN A 1269 -11.76 -63.59 -0.19
CA ASN A 1269 -11.36 -63.18 -1.53
C ASN A 1269 -9.89 -63.53 -1.84
N SER A 1270 -9.11 -63.98 -0.85
CA SER A 1270 -7.71 -64.39 -1.02
C SER A 1270 -7.59 -65.73 -1.76
N SER A 1271 -6.54 -65.85 -2.59
CA SER A 1271 -6.31 -67.04 -3.41
C SER A 1271 -6.05 -68.32 -2.61
N TRP A 1272 -5.55 -68.17 -1.38
CA TRP A 1272 -5.20 -69.27 -0.46
C TRP A 1272 -6.43 -70.03 0.05
N TYR A 1273 -7.55 -69.33 0.27
CA TYR A 1273 -8.80 -69.96 0.72
C TYR A 1273 -9.34 -70.99 -0.29
N LYS A 1274 -8.94 -70.88 -1.57
CA LYS A 1274 -9.36 -71.78 -2.64
C LYS A 1274 -8.41 -72.97 -2.83
N THR A 1275 -7.19 -72.93 -2.29
CA THR A 1275 -6.17 -73.97 -2.50
C THR A 1275 -6.10 -74.95 -1.32
N ASP A 1276 -6.36 -74.51 -0.09
CA ASP A 1276 -6.19 -75.33 1.13
C ASP A 1276 -7.50 -75.91 1.72
N PHE A 1277 -8.64 -75.82 1.01
CA PHE A 1277 -9.89 -76.52 1.39
C PHE A 1277 -10.29 -77.64 0.41
N LEU A 1278 -9.39 -77.99 -0.52
CA LEU A 1278 -9.55 -79.11 -1.46
C LEU A 1278 -8.46 -80.19 -1.30
N TYR A 1279 -7.70 -80.17 -0.20
CA TYR A 1279 -6.87 -81.30 0.27
C TYR A 1279 -6.97 -81.48 1.77
#